data_AF-A0A7W3T2V5-F1
#
_entry.id   AF-A0A7W3T2V5-F1
#
_cell.length_a   1.000
_cell.length_b   1.000
_cell.length_c   1.000
_cell.angle_alpha   90.00
_cell.angle_beta   90.00
_cell.angle_gamma   90.00
#
_symmetry.space_group_name_H-M   'P 1'
#
loop_
_entity.id
_entity.type
_entity.pdbx_description
1 polymer ?
#
loop_
_entity_poly.entity_id
_entity_poly.type
_entity_poly.pdbx_seq_one_letter_code
_entity_poly.pdbx_strand_id
1 'polypeptide(L)'
;MARASDWSPVEMGSDPAPGDPDRIERLGNELEEFAEDVFTALGKVRAMGEEGALASFVGESAEAYRDRFDKLPPDLDKLHTSYDLAAQALLTYAPKLREAQGDADRALNRAIEAREELSTAQSWLERATSALEDATEAAEPPDEGEVAAEVRRALTDAERDKGDAETAVTDAREKLDLAIALAGQAKELREEAAAKCKADLEEASEAGIPNRKWWQKAADWVVDNWDTIVAVAQVVVTVLSIVALVLGGPLVWGLILTASLIILADTLIDYANGEASLWDVGFALLDCIPGGRLASAGAKTAALGMARGAKGTAKEARSQAVPMTKRNDCGDPVDVATGELVMPATDVDLPGILPLVLERHHISSYRAGRLFGRSWSSTLDQRLELDAREVRFRTADGMTLVYPIPTRDPDDPVLPIEGPRWALAWDGRPGTPLTIHQRESGRTLHFAPVPGAPGNELPLVAVTDRNTNRIEVRHNEAGEPVEVSHTGGYRIGVAVVDGRITSYRLLSAPDEPVVLAFDYDQAGNLARVFNSSGLPLRLWYDEHDRLIQWEDRNHTWYRYEYDPAGRCVFSTGTDRALEYRYRYDTANNRTEATNSLGHTTVFQFNDSYQLVAETDPLGHTTRRQWDRYDNLLSVTDPLGNTTRYTHNEYGDLTTVVRPDGHEIRAEYNTLGLATAITEADGTVWRQEFDDRGNRTALIDPAGHRTGWTHRPTGSPATITDPLGATTRIHTDPAGLPLAVTDPLGATTTLERDAFGRPTSLTDPLGATTRMEWSVEGKPVRRTDPLGHTETWEWDAEGNCLTHTDENGGTTTWTYGPFDLPVSQTTPEGARYVFTRDTELNITAITASDNRTWTYTLDEAGRLIAETDYDGRTTTREYDAAGRSIRQTNPAGQSLTHAYDTLGRLTSTTTDTGGLTVWTYDPVGRIVAATSPGVGLTRTYGTTGNPLSETVNGHTLALNLDSVGNLLSRTTPTGHTSRWTYDAAGRPIGLETAGRHLDFRRDAAGREIERRIADVLTLTTGHDAAGRPAEQSLTGAGGRRLHHKRWTYRADGYPTAVTDATGTTTLALDAIGRPTNLTGPVGTESYAYNPTGDQIAATAPGLPADAVGERAYTGTLLARAGRTRYSYDAAGRVIRRTVTRISRTPDTWHYTWDAHDRLTRTVTPDGTVWSYVYDPFGRRVAKHCHHPDGRIAETIRFTWHDTTLVEEHHTVHEGAAPVTVTTWDHTGLHPLTQTTRSLQAGGDPAKADQSEIDRRFRAIVTDLVGTPTVPYKHLKMRRK
;
A
#
# COMPACT_ATOMS: atom_id res chain seq x y z
N MET A 1 -6.55 -30.17 -10.86
CA MET A 1 -5.76 -31.42 -10.74
C MET A 1 -4.30 -31.06 -10.93
N ALA A 2 -3.35 -31.86 -10.45
CA ALA A 2 -1.94 -31.66 -10.84
C ALA A 2 -1.78 -31.96 -12.33
N ARG A 3 -1.15 -31.05 -13.09
CA ARG A 3 -0.86 -31.27 -14.51
C ARG A 3 0.33 -32.24 -14.67
N ALA A 4 0.45 -32.86 -15.85
CA ALA A 4 1.48 -33.86 -16.10
C ALA A 4 2.89 -33.27 -15.98
N SER A 5 3.84 -34.06 -15.46
CA SER A 5 5.26 -33.69 -15.38
C SER A 5 6.08 -34.11 -16.60
N ASP A 6 5.52 -34.92 -17.50
CA ASP A 6 6.14 -35.36 -18.75
C ASP A 6 5.34 -34.86 -19.96
N TRP A 7 6.00 -34.06 -20.80
CA TRP A 7 5.45 -33.47 -22.03
C TRP A 7 6.17 -33.97 -23.29
N SER A 8 7.05 -34.96 -23.14
CA SER A 8 7.71 -35.65 -24.25
C SER A 8 6.77 -36.37 -25.24
N PRO A 9 5.51 -36.74 -24.92
CA PRO A 9 4.54 -37.22 -25.92
C PRO A 9 4.22 -36.19 -27.01
N VAL A 10 4.21 -34.90 -26.69
CA VAL A 10 4.04 -33.79 -27.66
C VAL A 10 5.38 -33.12 -28.06
N GLU A 11 6.49 -33.82 -27.84
CA GLU A 11 7.86 -33.38 -28.16
C GLU A 11 8.32 -32.09 -27.45
N MET A 12 7.70 -31.74 -26.32
CA MET A 12 8.06 -30.56 -25.53
C MET A 12 8.83 -30.95 -24.27
N GLY A 13 9.90 -30.19 -23.98
CA GLY A 13 10.75 -30.40 -22.79
C GLY A 13 10.13 -29.94 -21.46
N SER A 14 8.96 -29.28 -21.52
CA SER A 14 8.18 -28.81 -20.38
C SER A 14 6.72 -28.62 -20.80
N ASP A 15 5.87 -28.32 -19.83
CA ASP A 15 4.51 -27.83 -20.05
C ASP A 15 4.50 -26.62 -21.03
N PRO A 16 3.65 -26.60 -22.08
CA PRO A 16 3.43 -25.44 -22.95
C PRO A 16 2.62 -24.30 -22.30
N ALA A 17 1.77 -24.61 -21.31
CA ALA A 17 0.86 -23.66 -20.68
C ALA A 17 1.06 -23.48 -19.14
N PRO A 18 2.30 -23.28 -18.64
CA PRO A 18 2.58 -23.26 -17.20
C PRO A 18 2.12 -21.97 -16.51
N GLY A 19 1.73 -22.14 -15.24
CA GLY A 19 1.14 -21.13 -14.35
C GLY A 19 -0.06 -21.73 -13.62
N ASP A 20 -0.45 -21.18 -12.48
CA ASP A 20 -1.62 -21.66 -11.71
C ASP A 20 -2.76 -20.65 -11.90
N PRO A 21 -3.59 -20.69 -12.95
CA PRO A 21 -4.61 -19.66 -13.23
C PRO A 21 -5.69 -19.47 -12.16
N ASP A 22 -5.61 -20.14 -11.01
CA ASP A 22 -6.47 -19.89 -9.85
C ASP A 22 -5.73 -18.94 -8.86
N ARG A 23 -4.44 -19.20 -8.53
CA ARG A 23 -3.55 -18.20 -7.88
C ARG A 23 -3.29 -17.02 -8.76
N ILE A 24 -3.03 -17.40 -10.00
CA ILE A 24 -3.03 -16.63 -11.21
C ILE A 24 -4.51 -16.46 -11.68
N GLU A 25 -5.50 -16.45 -10.77
CA GLU A 25 -6.72 -15.61 -10.81
C GLU A 25 -6.74 -14.63 -9.62
N ARG A 26 -5.73 -14.58 -8.69
CA ARG A 26 -5.86 -13.94 -7.35
C ARG A 26 -5.89 -12.40 -7.06
N LEU A 27 -4.77 -11.72 -6.76
CA LEU A 27 -4.66 -10.39 -6.08
C LEU A 27 -5.63 -9.23 -6.34
N GLY A 28 -6.32 -9.14 -7.45
CA GLY A 28 -7.29 -8.10 -7.76
C GLY A 28 -8.59 -8.07 -6.92
N ASN A 29 -8.84 -8.93 -5.91
CA ASN A 29 -9.84 -8.50 -4.87
C ASN A 29 -9.15 -7.48 -4.04
N GLU A 30 -8.05 -7.88 -3.42
CA GLU A 30 -7.23 -6.98 -2.61
C GLU A 30 -6.85 -5.71 -3.39
N LEU A 31 -6.92 -5.68 -4.73
CA LEU A 31 -6.84 -4.43 -5.49
C LEU A 31 -8.21 -3.84 -5.98
N GLU A 32 -9.28 -4.60 -6.31
CA GLU A 32 -10.64 -4.05 -6.65
C GLU A 32 -11.43 -3.68 -5.40
N GLU A 33 -11.42 -4.51 -4.36
CA GLU A 33 -11.93 -4.25 -3.02
C GLU A 33 -11.18 -3.07 -2.38
N PHE A 34 -9.85 -2.96 -2.58
CA PHE A 34 -9.11 -1.73 -2.25
C PHE A 34 -9.48 -0.56 -3.16
N ALA A 35 -9.76 -0.79 -4.45
CA ALA A 35 -10.22 0.27 -5.34
C ALA A 35 -11.60 0.79 -4.93
N GLU A 36 -12.56 -0.08 -4.59
CA GLU A 36 -13.88 0.30 -4.06
C GLU A 36 -13.77 0.98 -2.69
N ASP A 37 -12.90 0.51 -1.79
CA ASP A 37 -12.65 1.16 -0.50
C ASP A 37 -11.96 2.53 -0.70
N VAL A 38 -11.02 2.65 -1.65
CA VAL A 38 -10.40 3.92 -2.06
C VAL A 38 -11.38 4.82 -2.82
N PHE A 39 -12.32 4.28 -3.58
CA PHE A 39 -13.42 5.00 -4.26
C PHE A 39 -14.46 5.50 -3.24
N THR A 40 -14.68 4.73 -2.18
CA THR A 40 -15.53 5.08 -1.04
C THR A 40 -14.86 6.16 -0.17
N ALA A 41 -13.55 6.04 0.08
CA ALA A 41 -12.75 7.07 0.72
C ALA A 41 -12.71 8.34 -0.13
N LEU A 42 -12.49 8.22 -1.44
CA LEU A 42 -12.57 9.28 -2.44
C LEU A 42 -13.95 9.95 -2.48
N GLY A 43 -15.04 9.19 -2.36
CA GLY A 43 -16.40 9.71 -2.23
C GLY A 43 -16.54 10.58 -0.98
N LYS A 44 -15.98 10.14 0.16
CA LYS A 44 -15.95 10.90 1.43
C LYS A 44 -15.00 12.09 1.39
N VAL A 45 -13.88 12.00 0.67
CA VAL A 45 -12.90 13.08 0.44
C VAL A 45 -13.47 14.16 -0.49
N ARG A 46 -14.15 13.76 -1.58
CA ARG A 46 -14.94 14.66 -2.44
C ARG A 46 -16.08 15.30 -1.66
N ALA A 47 -16.81 14.52 -0.84
CA ALA A 47 -17.85 15.05 0.04
C ALA A 47 -17.28 16.07 1.05
N MET A 48 -16.15 15.84 1.71
CA MET A 48 -15.52 16.83 2.60
C MET A 48 -15.07 18.11 1.87
N GLY A 49 -14.80 18.05 0.56
CA GLY A 49 -14.58 19.21 -0.30
C GLY A 49 -15.86 19.95 -0.72
N GLU A 50 -17.00 19.27 -0.83
CA GLU A 50 -18.31 19.87 -1.17
C GLU A 50 -19.09 20.35 0.06
N GLU A 51 -19.13 19.56 1.14
CA GLU A 51 -19.53 19.95 2.49
C GLU A 51 -18.62 21.06 3.03
N GLY A 52 -17.37 21.11 2.57
CA GLY A 52 -16.51 22.27 2.62
C GLY A 52 -15.48 22.30 3.74
N ALA A 53 -15.42 21.36 4.69
CA ALA A 53 -14.64 21.48 5.92
C ALA A 53 -13.16 21.95 5.76
N LEU A 54 -12.45 21.49 4.73
CA LEU A 54 -11.07 21.90 4.41
C LEU A 54 -10.94 23.32 3.85
N ALA A 55 -12.09 23.87 3.47
CA ALA A 55 -12.43 25.23 3.14
C ALA A 55 -11.68 26.34 3.91
N SER A 56 -11.23 26.02 5.13
CA SER A 56 -10.78 26.93 6.19
C SER A 56 -9.27 26.88 6.51
N PHE A 57 -8.51 25.90 6.02
CA PHE A 57 -7.12 25.62 6.43
C PHE A 57 -6.09 26.55 5.71
N VAL A 58 -5.24 27.39 6.36
CA VAL A 58 -4.27 28.33 5.71
C VAL A 58 -2.75 28.09 5.79
N GLY A 59 -2.17 27.99 4.59
CA GLY A 59 -0.79 28.40 4.34
C GLY A 59 0.12 27.19 4.39
N GLU A 60 1.39 27.32 4.03
CA GLU A 60 2.23 26.22 3.50
C GLU A 60 2.10 24.77 4.04
N SER A 61 1.66 24.45 5.26
CA SER A 61 1.25 23.08 5.64
C SER A 61 -0.22 22.81 5.55
N ALA A 62 -1.13 23.73 5.85
CA ALA A 62 -2.52 23.64 5.42
C ALA A 62 -2.71 23.79 3.89
N GLU A 63 -1.72 24.35 3.22
CA GLU A 63 -1.63 24.52 1.76
C GLU A 63 -0.78 23.44 1.10
N ALA A 64 0.16 22.80 1.81
CA ALA A 64 0.62 21.46 1.42
C ALA A 64 -0.37 20.37 1.85
N TYR A 65 -1.28 20.63 2.78
CA TYR A 65 -2.39 19.74 3.15
C TYR A 65 -3.50 19.91 2.13
N ARG A 66 -3.83 21.11 1.61
CA ARG A 66 -4.70 21.28 0.43
C ARG A 66 -4.01 20.95 -0.89
N ASP A 67 -2.74 21.28 -1.11
CA ASP A 67 -1.99 20.73 -2.26
C ASP A 67 -1.63 19.23 -2.06
N ARG A 68 -2.06 18.61 -0.95
CA ARG A 68 -2.24 17.15 -0.81
C ARG A 68 -3.70 16.71 -0.79
N PHE A 69 -4.69 17.54 -0.45
CA PHE A 69 -6.11 17.22 -0.24
C PHE A 69 -7.03 17.67 -1.37
N ASP A 70 -6.73 18.73 -2.09
CA ASP A 70 -7.18 18.97 -3.46
C ASP A 70 -6.42 18.06 -4.45
N LYS A 71 -5.25 17.55 -4.06
CA LYS A 71 -4.62 16.41 -4.73
C LYS A 71 -5.20 15.06 -4.31
N LEU A 72 -5.71 14.89 -3.09
CA LEU A 72 -6.16 13.58 -2.60
C LEU A 72 -7.34 13.02 -3.40
N PRO A 73 -8.38 13.77 -3.85
CA PRO A 73 -9.34 13.22 -4.77
C PRO A 73 -8.72 12.87 -6.11
N PRO A 74 -7.95 13.70 -6.85
CA PRO A 74 -7.32 13.24 -8.08
C PRO A 74 -6.17 12.24 -7.90
N ASP A 75 -5.59 12.04 -6.71
CA ASP A 75 -4.57 11.03 -6.38
C ASP A 75 -5.17 9.75 -5.78
N LEU A 76 -6.37 9.80 -5.18
CA LEU A 76 -7.19 8.64 -4.79
C LEU A 76 -8.15 8.21 -5.90
N ASP A 77 -8.60 9.09 -6.80
CA ASP A 77 -9.28 8.74 -8.06
C ASP A 77 -8.26 8.10 -8.99
N LYS A 78 -7.00 8.55 -8.93
CA LYS A 78 -5.85 7.81 -9.46
C LYS A 78 -5.59 6.52 -8.67
N LEU A 79 -5.44 6.49 -7.34
CA LEU A 79 -5.15 5.25 -6.60
C LEU A 79 -6.28 4.21 -6.71
N HIS A 80 -7.55 4.63 -6.66
CA HIS A 80 -8.72 3.85 -7.09
C HIS A 80 -8.46 3.39 -8.50
N THR A 81 -8.45 4.26 -9.51
CA THR A 81 -8.33 3.82 -10.91
C THR A 81 -6.99 3.17 -11.22
N SER A 82 -6.05 3.06 -10.29
CA SER A 82 -4.76 2.36 -10.33
C SER A 82 -4.79 1.01 -9.68
N TYR A 83 -5.59 0.83 -8.64
CA TYR A 83 -5.80 -0.46 -7.99
C TYR A 83 -7.00 -1.18 -8.59
N ASP A 84 -7.96 -0.43 -9.13
CA ASP A 84 -8.89 -0.79 -10.19
C ASP A 84 -8.04 -1.14 -11.42
N LEU A 85 -7.28 -0.19 -12.01
CA LEU A 85 -6.40 -0.53 -13.12
C LEU A 85 -5.37 -1.61 -12.80
N ALA A 86 -5.09 -1.96 -11.54
CA ALA A 86 -4.25 -3.06 -11.08
C ALA A 86 -5.04 -4.32 -10.68
N ALA A 87 -6.37 -4.29 -10.68
CA ALA A 87 -7.28 -5.41 -10.44
C ALA A 87 -7.89 -5.95 -11.72
N GLN A 88 -8.46 -5.11 -12.59
CA GLN A 88 -9.34 -5.63 -13.64
C GLN A 88 -8.69 -5.85 -15.02
N ALA A 89 -7.35 -5.86 -15.08
CA ALA A 89 -6.54 -6.72 -15.94
C ALA A 89 -5.62 -7.64 -15.14
N LEU A 90 -5.81 -7.63 -13.82
CA LEU A 90 -5.46 -8.73 -12.96
C LEU A 90 -6.63 -9.72 -12.93
N LEU A 91 -7.65 -9.90 -13.78
CA LEU A 91 -7.89 -9.91 -15.23
C LEU A 91 -7.44 -11.09 -16.16
N THR A 92 -8.39 -11.85 -16.71
CA THR A 92 -8.52 -12.55 -18.01
C THR A 92 -7.42 -13.36 -18.69
N TYR A 93 -6.15 -13.25 -18.38
CA TYR A 93 -5.20 -14.29 -18.80
C TYR A 93 -5.52 -15.69 -18.26
N ALA A 94 -6.56 -15.93 -17.44
CA ALA A 94 -6.91 -17.14 -16.67
C ALA A 94 -8.05 -17.89 -17.32
N PRO A 95 -9.15 -17.25 -17.78
CA PRO A 95 -9.95 -17.88 -18.80
C PRO A 95 -9.03 -18.23 -19.99
N LYS A 96 -8.03 -17.39 -20.34
CA LYS A 96 -7.05 -17.70 -21.40
C LYS A 96 -5.99 -18.75 -21.05
N LEU A 97 -5.48 -18.79 -19.82
CA LEU A 97 -4.44 -19.72 -19.36
C LEU A 97 -5.10 -21.07 -19.06
N ARG A 98 -6.33 -21.10 -18.53
CA ARG A 98 -7.16 -22.33 -18.48
C ARG A 98 -7.58 -22.79 -19.87
N GLU A 99 -7.85 -21.90 -20.82
CA GLU A 99 -8.10 -22.27 -22.21
C GLU A 99 -6.84 -22.92 -22.83
N ALA A 100 -5.68 -22.28 -22.72
CA ALA A 100 -4.39 -22.82 -23.13
C ALA A 100 -4.04 -24.15 -22.41
N GLN A 101 -4.26 -24.25 -21.10
CA GLN A 101 -4.05 -25.48 -20.33
C GLN A 101 -5.02 -26.59 -20.75
N GLY A 102 -6.28 -26.23 -21.03
CA GLY A 102 -7.30 -27.14 -21.54
C GLY A 102 -6.94 -27.70 -22.93
N ASP A 103 -6.41 -26.88 -23.83
CA ASP A 103 -5.92 -27.38 -25.13
C ASP A 103 -4.59 -28.13 -25.03
N ALA A 104 -3.69 -27.73 -24.14
CA ALA A 104 -2.46 -28.48 -23.85
C ALA A 104 -2.76 -29.87 -23.25
N ASP A 105 -3.69 -29.98 -22.30
CA ASP A 105 -4.10 -31.27 -21.72
C ASP A 105 -4.88 -32.12 -22.75
N ARG A 106 -5.70 -31.50 -23.62
CA ARG A 106 -6.33 -32.20 -24.76
C ARG A 106 -5.28 -32.71 -25.76
N ALA A 107 -4.24 -31.93 -26.04
CA ALA A 107 -3.13 -32.30 -26.91
C ALA A 107 -2.30 -33.45 -26.33
N LEU A 108 -1.93 -33.37 -25.05
CA LEU A 108 -1.13 -34.40 -24.38
C LEU A 108 -1.83 -35.77 -24.38
N ASN A 109 -3.12 -35.80 -23.99
CA ASN A 109 -3.89 -37.05 -23.98
C ASN A 109 -3.99 -37.65 -25.39
N ARG A 110 -4.27 -36.84 -26.42
CA ARG A 110 -4.30 -37.29 -27.82
C ARG A 110 -2.94 -37.77 -28.33
N ALA A 111 -1.83 -37.17 -27.89
CA ALA A 111 -0.49 -37.60 -28.26
C ALA A 111 -0.08 -38.91 -27.59
N ILE A 112 -0.54 -39.16 -26.36
CA ILE A 112 -0.38 -40.45 -25.68
C ILE A 112 -1.19 -41.52 -26.42
N GLU A 113 -2.48 -41.29 -26.67
CA GLU A 113 -3.35 -42.17 -27.46
C GLU A 113 -2.75 -42.48 -28.85
N ALA A 114 -2.31 -41.46 -29.58
CA ALA A 114 -1.70 -41.61 -30.91
C ALA A 114 -0.34 -42.33 -30.87
N ARG A 115 0.47 -42.20 -29.81
CA ARG A 115 1.71 -42.97 -29.64
C ARG A 115 1.43 -44.44 -29.29
N GLU A 116 0.41 -44.73 -28.49
CA GLU A 116 -0.02 -46.11 -28.24
C GLU A 116 -0.56 -46.78 -29.53
N GLU A 117 -1.42 -46.08 -30.29
CA GLU A 117 -1.86 -46.53 -31.62
C GLU A 117 -0.66 -46.75 -32.56
N LEU A 118 0.27 -45.79 -32.67
CA LEU A 118 1.42 -45.86 -33.56
C LEU A 118 2.35 -47.02 -33.19
N SER A 119 2.64 -47.23 -31.90
CA SER A 119 3.46 -48.36 -31.46
C SER A 119 2.79 -49.71 -31.75
N THR A 120 1.46 -49.77 -31.66
CA THR A 120 0.66 -50.95 -32.00
C THR A 120 0.66 -51.21 -33.51
N ALA A 121 0.51 -50.16 -34.31
CA ALA A 121 0.55 -50.22 -35.77
C ALA A 121 1.94 -50.59 -36.30
N GLN A 122 3.02 -50.06 -35.71
CA GLN A 122 4.40 -50.46 -35.99
C GLN A 122 4.63 -51.94 -35.62
N SER A 123 4.18 -52.37 -34.44
CA SER A 123 4.24 -53.78 -34.02
C SER A 123 3.39 -54.72 -34.89
N TRP A 124 2.38 -54.20 -35.60
CA TRP A 124 1.65 -54.95 -36.63
C TRP A 124 2.41 -54.97 -37.94
N LEU A 125 2.94 -53.83 -38.40
CA LEU A 125 3.72 -53.70 -39.63
C LEU A 125 5.00 -54.56 -39.62
N GLU A 126 5.71 -54.65 -38.49
CA GLU A 126 6.87 -55.55 -38.35
C GLU A 126 6.46 -57.02 -38.52
N ARG A 127 5.35 -57.45 -37.88
CA ARG A 127 4.83 -58.82 -38.01
C ARG A 127 4.29 -59.11 -39.42
N ALA A 128 3.61 -58.15 -40.06
CA ALA A 128 3.12 -58.27 -41.43
C ALA A 128 4.27 -58.30 -42.44
N THR A 129 5.34 -57.54 -42.21
CA THR A 129 6.55 -57.57 -43.03
C THR A 129 7.29 -58.90 -42.87
N SER A 130 7.48 -59.39 -41.65
CA SER A 130 8.06 -60.72 -41.40
C SER A 130 7.23 -61.83 -42.03
N ALA A 131 5.89 -61.77 -41.92
CA ALA A 131 5.00 -62.76 -42.54
C ALA A 131 5.03 -62.69 -44.09
N LEU A 132 5.23 -61.50 -44.67
CA LEU A 132 5.43 -61.34 -46.10
C LEU A 132 6.80 -61.86 -46.54
N GLU A 133 7.86 -61.66 -45.75
CA GLU A 133 9.20 -62.21 -46.00
C GLU A 133 9.18 -63.75 -45.92
N ASP A 134 8.59 -64.33 -44.86
CA ASP A 134 8.36 -65.78 -44.72
C ASP A 134 7.57 -66.35 -45.91
N ALA A 135 6.48 -65.68 -46.33
CA ALA A 135 5.66 -66.09 -47.47
C ALA A 135 6.37 -65.93 -48.83
N THR A 136 7.33 -65.01 -48.92
CA THR A 136 8.15 -64.79 -50.12
C THR A 136 9.28 -65.83 -50.21
N GLU A 137 9.96 -66.14 -49.11
CA GLU A 137 10.99 -67.20 -49.07
C GLU A 137 10.38 -68.58 -49.32
N ALA A 138 9.14 -68.82 -48.87
CA ALA A 138 8.35 -70.02 -49.20
C ALA A 138 7.87 -70.10 -50.67
N ALA A 139 8.11 -69.08 -51.50
CA ALA A 139 7.64 -69.04 -52.90
C ALA A 139 8.62 -69.64 -53.92
N GLU A 140 9.89 -69.88 -53.58
CA GLU A 140 10.85 -70.55 -54.48
C GLU A 140 10.88 -72.08 -54.22
N PRO A 141 10.72 -72.96 -55.25
CA PRO A 141 9.87 -74.14 -55.07
C PRO A 141 10.56 -75.50 -55.32
N PRO A 142 9.83 -76.63 -55.24
CA PRO A 142 9.29 -77.17 -56.50
C PRO A 142 7.90 -77.84 -56.44
N ASP A 143 7.03 -77.42 -57.36
CA ASP A 143 6.12 -78.25 -58.18
C ASP A 143 5.13 -79.22 -57.50
N GLU A 144 4.15 -78.68 -56.73
CA GLU A 144 2.84 -79.33 -56.58
C GLU A 144 1.68 -78.30 -56.61
N GLY A 145 0.61 -78.63 -57.34
CA GLY A 145 -0.37 -77.63 -57.83
C GLY A 145 -1.30 -77.00 -56.79
N GLU A 146 -1.63 -77.71 -55.70
CA GLU A 146 -2.44 -77.15 -54.61
C GLU A 146 -1.59 -76.23 -53.71
N VAL A 147 -0.38 -76.65 -53.34
CA VAL A 147 0.59 -75.84 -52.58
C VAL A 147 0.84 -74.50 -53.28
N ALA A 148 1.06 -74.54 -54.59
CA ALA A 148 1.28 -73.34 -55.40
C ALA A 148 0.06 -72.40 -55.49
N ALA A 149 -1.14 -72.81 -55.07
CA ALA A 149 -2.33 -71.95 -54.99
C ALA A 149 -2.52 -71.37 -53.58
N GLU A 150 -2.19 -72.14 -52.54
CA GLU A 150 -2.29 -71.71 -51.14
C GLU A 150 -1.19 -70.72 -50.77
N VAL A 151 0.06 -70.96 -51.19
CA VAL A 151 1.19 -70.01 -51.04
C VAL A 151 0.88 -68.67 -51.72
N ARG A 152 0.22 -68.67 -52.90
CA ARG A 152 -0.18 -67.42 -53.57
C ARG A 152 -1.29 -66.66 -52.84
N ARG A 153 -2.19 -67.34 -52.10
CA ARG A 153 -3.15 -66.66 -51.23
C ARG A 153 -2.44 -66.07 -50.02
N ALA A 154 -1.63 -66.87 -49.32
CA ALA A 154 -0.84 -66.40 -48.19
C ALA A 154 0.02 -65.18 -48.53
N LEU A 155 0.64 -65.15 -49.72
CA LEU A 155 1.38 -63.99 -50.23
C LEU A 155 0.45 -62.78 -50.47
N THR A 156 -0.67 -62.94 -51.18
CA THR A 156 -1.62 -61.84 -51.44
C THR A 156 -2.24 -61.28 -50.16
N ASP A 157 -2.56 -62.16 -49.21
CA ASP A 157 -3.15 -61.80 -47.92
C ASP A 157 -2.10 -61.12 -47.03
N ALA A 158 -0.82 -61.53 -47.08
CA ALA A 158 0.28 -60.85 -46.37
C ALA A 158 0.67 -59.51 -47.01
N GLU A 159 0.67 -59.39 -48.35
CA GLU A 159 0.83 -58.11 -49.06
C GLU A 159 -0.27 -57.13 -48.64
N ARG A 160 -1.52 -57.62 -48.49
CA ARG A 160 -2.65 -56.84 -48.01
C ARG A 160 -2.49 -56.44 -46.54
N ASP A 161 -2.27 -57.39 -45.64
CA ASP A 161 -2.12 -57.10 -44.19
C ASP A 161 -0.99 -56.10 -43.95
N LYS A 162 0.08 -56.16 -44.75
CA LYS A 162 1.14 -55.15 -44.75
C LYS A 162 0.66 -53.77 -45.22
N GLY A 163 -0.09 -53.69 -46.32
CA GLY A 163 -0.63 -52.42 -46.82
C GLY A 163 -1.67 -51.78 -45.88
N ASP A 164 -2.54 -52.60 -45.28
CA ASP A 164 -3.50 -52.15 -44.27
C ASP A 164 -2.75 -51.69 -42.98
N ALA A 165 -1.60 -52.31 -42.63
CA ALA A 165 -0.72 -51.87 -41.54
C ALA A 165 0.10 -50.60 -41.85
N GLU A 166 0.64 -50.45 -43.07
CA GLU A 166 1.32 -49.22 -43.52
C GLU A 166 0.36 -48.01 -43.49
N THR A 167 -0.92 -48.25 -43.82
CA THR A 167 -1.98 -47.24 -43.70
C THR A 167 -2.22 -46.87 -42.23
N ALA A 168 -2.37 -47.85 -41.33
CA ALA A 168 -2.56 -47.58 -39.90
C ALA A 168 -1.38 -46.84 -39.24
N VAL A 169 -0.14 -47.12 -39.66
CA VAL A 169 1.06 -46.36 -39.22
C VAL A 169 1.03 -44.90 -39.73
N THR A 170 0.43 -44.66 -40.89
CA THR A 170 0.29 -43.31 -41.47
C THR A 170 -0.79 -42.52 -40.74
N ASP A 171 -1.99 -43.08 -40.56
CA ASP A 171 -3.10 -42.45 -39.83
C ASP A 171 -2.71 -42.10 -38.39
N ALA A 172 -2.00 -42.99 -37.69
CA ALA A 172 -1.53 -42.75 -36.32
C ALA A 172 -0.46 -41.64 -36.23
N ARG A 173 0.35 -41.45 -37.29
CA ARG A 173 1.29 -40.32 -37.39
C ARG A 173 0.56 -38.99 -37.62
N GLU A 174 -0.40 -38.93 -38.53
CA GLU A 174 -1.16 -37.69 -38.78
C GLU A 174 -1.92 -37.23 -37.51
N LYS A 175 -2.45 -38.18 -36.72
CA LYS A 175 -3.03 -37.89 -35.39
C LYS A 175 -2.01 -37.30 -34.42
N LEU A 176 -0.80 -37.84 -34.37
CA LEU A 176 0.27 -37.38 -33.48
C LEU A 176 0.77 -35.99 -33.87
N ASP A 177 0.99 -35.75 -35.16
CA ASP A 177 1.40 -34.43 -35.69
C ASP A 177 0.33 -33.35 -35.40
N LEU A 178 -0.95 -33.70 -35.52
CA LEU A 178 -2.07 -32.83 -35.11
C LEU A 178 -2.08 -32.55 -33.60
N ALA A 179 -1.71 -33.52 -32.76
CA ALA A 179 -1.61 -33.31 -31.32
C ALA A 179 -0.42 -32.42 -30.93
N ILE A 180 0.74 -32.60 -31.58
CA ILE A 180 1.92 -31.73 -31.42
C ILE A 180 1.58 -30.30 -31.87
N ALA A 181 0.89 -30.13 -33.01
CA ALA A 181 0.45 -28.83 -33.48
C ALA A 181 -0.53 -28.14 -32.52
N LEU A 182 -1.46 -28.89 -31.90
CA LEU A 182 -2.39 -28.36 -30.89
C LEU A 182 -1.65 -27.93 -29.60
N ALA A 183 -0.63 -28.67 -29.16
CA ALA A 183 0.24 -28.25 -28.06
C ALA A 183 1.04 -26.98 -28.40
N GLY A 184 1.49 -26.85 -29.66
CA GLY A 184 2.10 -25.62 -30.18
C GLY A 184 1.15 -24.42 -30.12
N GLN A 185 -0.08 -24.59 -30.59
CA GLN A 185 -1.12 -23.54 -30.52
C GLN A 185 -1.51 -23.21 -29.08
N ALA A 186 -1.58 -24.19 -28.18
CA ALA A 186 -1.80 -23.94 -26.76
C ALA A 186 -0.66 -23.12 -26.12
N LYS A 187 0.60 -23.40 -26.49
CA LYS A 187 1.76 -22.60 -26.08
C LYS A 187 1.68 -21.18 -26.63
N GLU A 188 1.43 -21.04 -27.92
CA GLU A 188 1.34 -19.74 -28.60
C GLU A 188 0.18 -18.90 -28.04
N LEU A 189 -0.98 -19.53 -27.77
CA LEU A 189 -2.08 -18.92 -27.03
C LEU A 189 -1.67 -18.50 -25.61
N ARG A 190 -0.82 -19.28 -24.90
CA ARG A 190 -0.32 -18.92 -23.57
C ARG A 190 0.77 -17.85 -23.59
N GLU A 191 1.55 -17.73 -24.66
CA GLU A 191 2.58 -16.71 -24.82
C GLU A 191 1.98 -15.40 -25.35
N GLU A 192 1.09 -15.44 -26.34
CA GLU A 192 0.21 -14.32 -26.69
C GLU A 192 -0.61 -13.90 -25.48
N ALA A 193 -1.24 -14.84 -24.77
CA ALA A 193 -2.00 -14.49 -23.59
C ALA A 193 -1.05 -13.86 -22.56
N ALA A 194 0.09 -14.46 -22.17
CA ALA A 194 1.05 -13.86 -21.23
C ALA A 194 1.74 -12.56 -21.71
N ALA A 195 1.64 -12.19 -22.98
CA ALA A 195 2.05 -10.89 -23.53
C ALA A 195 0.86 -9.93 -23.76
N LYS A 196 -0.38 -10.43 -23.79
CA LYS A 196 -1.64 -9.68 -23.79
C LYS A 196 -1.99 -9.17 -22.38
N CYS A 197 -0.99 -8.69 -21.68
CA CYS A 197 -0.88 -9.09 -20.29
C CYS A 197 0.15 -8.28 -19.52
N LYS A 198 1.40 -8.54 -19.87
CA LYS A 198 2.54 -8.22 -19.06
C LYS A 198 2.63 -6.71 -18.76
N ALA A 199 1.86 -5.77 -19.27
CA ALA A 199 1.92 -4.39 -18.76
C ALA A 199 0.60 -3.86 -18.24
N ASP A 200 -0.40 -4.72 -17.99
CA ASP A 200 -1.66 -4.14 -17.63
C ASP A 200 -1.49 -3.51 -16.20
N LEU A 201 -0.54 -3.96 -15.32
CA LEU A 201 -0.18 -3.21 -14.08
C LEU A 201 0.59 -1.97 -14.49
N GLU A 202 1.32 -1.95 -15.59
CA GLU A 202 2.17 -0.80 -15.83
C GLU A 202 1.34 0.42 -16.22
N GLU A 203 0.32 0.26 -17.07
CA GLU A 203 -0.64 1.35 -17.24
C GLU A 203 -1.47 1.56 -15.95
N ALA A 204 -1.57 0.57 -15.06
CA ALA A 204 -2.09 0.76 -13.70
C ALA A 204 -1.15 1.56 -12.77
N SER A 205 0.15 1.38 -12.94
CA SER A 205 1.23 1.94 -12.15
C SER A 205 1.43 3.39 -12.57
N GLU A 206 1.28 3.67 -13.87
CA GLU A 206 1.00 5.00 -14.37
C GLU A 206 -0.32 5.53 -13.81
N ALA A 207 -1.40 4.71 -13.75
CA ALA A 207 -2.75 5.20 -13.43
C ALA A 207 -2.92 5.75 -12.02
N GLY A 208 -2.03 5.38 -11.11
CA GLY A 208 -2.06 5.83 -9.72
C GLY A 208 -1.07 6.95 -9.48
N ILE A 209 0.09 6.80 -10.10
CA ILE A 209 1.30 7.52 -9.72
C ILE A 209 2.02 7.86 -11.02
N PRO A 210 1.92 9.10 -11.55
CA PRO A 210 2.70 9.49 -12.72
C PRO A 210 4.19 9.21 -12.46
N ASN A 211 4.75 8.30 -13.26
CA ASN A 211 5.87 7.45 -12.85
C ASN A 211 7.09 8.27 -12.36
N ARG A 212 7.66 7.81 -11.24
CA ARG A 212 8.96 8.18 -10.64
C ARG A 212 9.42 9.63 -10.85
N LYS A 213 9.12 10.49 -9.86
CA LYS A 213 10.01 11.62 -9.47
C LYS A 213 9.57 12.35 -8.22
N TRP A 214 8.28 12.61 -8.06
CA TRP A 214 7.84 13.27 -6.84
C TRP A 214 8.02 12.33 -5.65
N TRP A 215 7.74 11.02 -5.79
CA TRP A 215 8.02 10.04 -4.74
C TRP A 215 9.51 9.72 -4.57
N GLN A 216 10.37 9.87 -5.59
CA GLN A 216 11.82 9.70 -5.40
C GLN A 216 12.49 10.95 -4.83
N LYS A 217 12.05 12.16 -5.18
CA LYS A 217 12.47 13.39 -4.48
C LYS A 217 11.83 13.54 -3.12
N ALA A 218 10.63 13.01 -2.92
CA ALA A 218 10.01 12.92 -1.61
C ALA A 218 10.63 11.78 -0.81
N ALA A 219 11.04 10.65 -1.38
CA ALA A 219 11.81 9.63 -0.67
C ALA A 219 13.19 10.14 -0.31
N ASP A 220 13.96 10.71 -1.26
CA ASP A 220 15.20 11.44 -0.97
C ASP A 220 14.94 12.45 0.17
N TRP A 221 13.92 13.31 0.05
CA TRP A 221 13.58 14.30 1.08
C TRP A 221 13.02 13.71 2.40
N VAL A 222 12.35 12.55 2.41
CA VAL A 222 11.70 11.91 3.57
C VAL A 222 12.68 11.05 4.33
N VAL A 223 13.50 10.26 3.64
CA VAL A 223 14.70 9.63 4.21
C VAL A 223 15.62 10.72 4.76
N ASP A 224 15.76 11.85 4.04
CA ASP A 224 16.48 13.03 4.54
C ASP A 224 15.75 13.82 5.64
N ASN A 225 14.53 13.46 6.01
CA ASN A 225 13.74 14.20 6.99
C ASN A 225 12.91 13.30 7.88
N TRP A 226 13.36 12.06 8.15
CA TRP A 226 12.52 11.06 8.81
C TRP A 226 11.89 11.59 10.10
N ASP A 227 12.61 12.41 10.86
CA ASP A 227 12.17 12.94 12.16
C ASP A 227 11.35 14.23 12.05
N THR A 228 11.55 14.97 10.97
CA THR A 228 10.60 15.98 10.52
C THR A 228 9.30 15.29 10.11
N ILE A 229 9.36 14.10 9.52
CA ILE A 229 8.20 13.28 9.17
C ILE A 229 7.62 12.57 10.39
N VAL A 230 8.37 12.19 11.43
CA VAL A 230 7.81 11.67 12.69
C VAL A 230 7.17 12.79 13.50
N ALA A 231 7.77 13.99 13.56
CA ALA A 231 7.15 15.16 14.18
C ALA A 231 5.90 15.63 13.39
N VAL A 232 5.99 15.71 12.06
CA VAL A 232 4.82 15.99 11.20
C VAL A 232 3.83 14.83 11.21
N ALA A 233 4.24 13.59 11.45
CA ALA A 233 3.33 12.47 11.71
C ALA A 233 2.79 12.52 13.13
N GLN A 234 3.37 13.21 14.10
CA GLN A 234 2.70 13.46 15.39
C GLN A 234 1.64 14.58 15.26
N VAL A 235 1.83 15.55 14.34
CA VAL A 235 0.74 16.41 13.83
C VAL A 235 -0.33 15.54 13.16
N VAL A 236 0.06 14.82 12.10
CA VAL A 236 -0.83 14.18 11.14
C VAL A 236 -1.48 12.92 11.71
N VAL A 237 -0.82 12.13 12.55
CA VAL A 237 -1.47 11.05 13.31
C VAL A 237 -2.54 11.62 14.22
N THR A 238 -2.33 12.76 14.88
CA THR A 238 -3.41 13.29 15.73
C THR A 238 -4.51 13.93 14.89
N VAL A 239 -4.19 14.59 13.77
CA VAL A 239 -5.18 15.02 12.76
C VAL A 239 -5.85 13.81 12.06
N LEU A 240 -5.25 12.62 12.06
CA LEU A 240 -5.86 11.37 11.59
C LEU A 240 -6.68 10.68 12.68
N SER A 241 -6.29 10.68 13.95
CA SER A 241 -7.15 10.35 15.12
C SER A 241 -8.38 11.26 15.20
N ILE A 242 -8.36 12.34 14.42
CA ILE A 242 -9.40 13.34 14.22
C ILE A 242 -10.22 13.06 12.94
N VAL A 243 -9.59 12.74 11.80
CA VAL A 243 -10.26 12.45 10.52
C VAL A 243 -10.88 11.04 10.50
N ALA A 244 -10.15 10.03 10.98
CA ALA A 244 -10.66 8.70 11.28
C ALA A 244 -11.73 8.73 12.39
N LEU A 245 -11.88 9.85 13.08
CA LEU A 245 -13.03 10.09 13.93
C LEU A 245 -14.24 10.64 13.18
N VAL A 246 -14.14 11.73 12.40
CA VAL A 246 -15.30 12.36 11.72
C VAL A 246 -16.16 11.36 10.97
N LEU A 247 -15.50 10.38 10.35
CA LEU A 247 -16.09 9.34 9.52
C LEU A 247 -16.43 8.05 10.30
N GLY A 248 -16.55 8.13 11.62
CA GLY A 248 -16.42 7.01 12.55
C GLY A 248 -17.19 5.74 12.18
N GLY A 249 -16.49 4.80 11.57
CA GLY A 249 -16.98 3.46 11.25
C GLY A 249 -15.84 2.43 11.28
N PRO A 250 -16.14 1.13 11.10
CA PRO A 250 -15.15 0.07 10.95
C PRO A 250 -14.25 0.19 9.70
N LEU A 251 -14.36 1.28 8.95
CA LEU A 251 -13.51 1.61 7.78
C LEU A 251 -12.06 1.93 8.15
N VAL A 252 -11.69 1.85 9.43
CA VAL A 252 -10.29 1.80 9.90
C VAL A 252 -9.75 0.35 9.93
N TRP A 253 -10.61 -0.67 9.92
CA TRP A 253 -10.21 -2.08 9.75
C TRP A 253 -10.01 -2.47 8.28
N GLY A 254 -10.59 -1.74 7.32
CA GLY A 254 -10.31 -1.92 5.88
C GLY A 254 -8.86 -1.59 5.48
N LEU A 255 -8.12 -0.87 6.34
CA LEU A 255 -6.71 -0.51 6.13
C LEU A 255 -5.70 -1.64 6.46
N ILE A 256 -6.16 -2.85 6.78
CA ILE A 256 -5.31 -3.94 7.28
C ILE A 256 -4.99 -5.01 6.21
N LEU A 257 -5.64 -5.01 5.05
CA LEU A 257 -5.53 -6.10 4.04
C LEU A 257 -4.93 -5.72 2.69
N THR A 258 -4.57 -4.46 2.52
CA THR A 258 -4.14 -3.88 1.24
C THR A 258 -2.72 -3.34 1.32
N ALA A 259 -2.18 -3.31 2.54
CA ALA A 259 -0.81 -2.98 2.84
C ALA A 259 0.14 -4.14 2.46
N SER A 260 -0.28 -5.40 2.53
CA SER A 260 0.57 -6.61 2.50
C SER A 260 1.60 -6.70 1.35
N LEU A 261 1.33 -6.12 0.17
CA LEU A 261 2.26 -6.11 -0.98
C LEU A 261 2.95 -4.75 -1.22
N ILE A 262 2.39 -3.64 -0.70
CA ILE A 262 3.16 -2.40 -0.54
C ILE A 262 4.19 -2.63 0.56
N ILE A 263 3.77 -3.01 1.77
CA ILE A 263 4.63 -3.47 2.88
C ILE A 263 5.62 -4.52 2.39
N LEU A 264 5.29 -5.47 1.51
CA LEU A 264 6.34 -6.37 1.02
C LEU A 264 7.45 -5.61 0.28
N ALA A 265 7.12 -4.66 -0.61
CA ALA A 265 8.13 -3.83 -1.28
C ALA A 265 8.79 -2.79 -0.36
N ASP A 266 8.04 -2.23 0.57
CA ASP A 266 8.42 -1.18 1.54
C ASP A 266 9.33 -1.79 2.60
N THR A 267 8.92 -2.85 3.28
CA THR A 267 9.80 -3.64 4.17
C THR A 267 10.95 -4.31 3.43
N LEU A 268 10.86 -4.62 2.12
CA LEU A 268 12.03 -5.01 1.32
C LEU A 268 12.99 -3.84 1.05
N ILE A 269 12.49 -2.60 1.00
CA ILE A 269 13.28 -1.36 0.89
C ILE A 269 13.87 -0.96 2.24
N ASP A 270 13.11 -1.01 3.34
CA ASP A 270 13.57 -0.79 4.71
C ASP A 270 14.58 -1.86 5.12
N TYR A 271 14.33 -3.12 4.76
CA TYR A 271 15.30 -4.21 4.92
C TYR A 271 16.54 -4.02 4.01
N ALA A 272 16.37 -3.43 2.82
CA ALA A 272 17.49 -2.99 2.01
C ALA A 272 18.24 -1.78 2.60
N ASN A 273 17.59 -0.96 3.43
CA ASN A 273 18.20 0.17 4.14
C ASN A 273 18.88 -0.29 5.46
N GLY A 274 18.42 -1.42 6.04
CA GLY A 274 18.80 -1.91 7.37
C GLY A 274 17.89 -1.45 8.51
N GLU A 275 16.71 -0.93 8.17
CA GLU A 275 15.72 -0.31 9.07
C GLU A 275 14.60 -1.30 9.45
N ALA A 276 14.29 -2.26 8.57
CA ALA A 276 13.47 -3.44 8.88
C ALA A 276 14.29 -4.73 8.81
N SER A 277 13.74 -5.83 9.30
CA SER A 277 14.30 -7.18 9.17
C SER A 277 13.50 -8.02 8.17
N LEU A 278 14.05 -9.14 7.69
CA LEU A 278 13.27 -10.05 6.84
C LEU A 278 12.20 -10.84 7.63
N TRP A 279 12.05 -10.61 8.95
CA TRP A 279 10.83 -10.97 9.70
C TRP A 279 9.67 -10.06 9.37
N ASP A 280 9.91 -8.77 9.13
CA ASP A 280 8.87 -7.78 8.83
C ASP A 280 8.36 -7.97 7.39
N VAL A 281 9.26 -8.28 6.47
CA VAL A 281 8.95 -8.88 5.14
C VAL A 281 8.15 -10.19 5.29
N GLY A 282 8.44 -10.99 6.33
CA GLY A 282 7.70 -12.21 6.67
C GLY A 282 6.33 -11.96 7.30
N PHE A 283 6.12 -10.81 7.95
CA PHE A 283 4.83 -10.37 8.49
C PHE A 283 3.97 -9.70 7.41
N ALA A 284 4.57 -8.99 6.45
CA ALA A 284 3.92 -8.57 5.20
C ALA A 284 3.28 -9.75 4.45
N LEU A 285 3.93 -10.93 4.51
CA LEU A 285 3.43 -12.20 3.98
C LEU A 285 2.38 -12.92 4.85
N LEU A 286 2.18 -12.47 6.10
CA LEU A 286 1.12 -12.93 7.01
C LEU A 286 -0.13 -12.04 6.92
N ASP A 287 0.05 -10.73 6.70
CA ASP A 287 -1.02 -9.74 6.46
C ASP A 287 -1.79 -9.97 5.13
N CYS A 288 -1.49 -11.04 4.39
CA CYS A 288 -2.30 -11.57 3.28
C CYS A 288 -3.46 -12.50 3.75
N ILE A 289 -3.66 -12.67 5.06
CA ILE A 289 -4.72 -13.51 5.64
C ILE A 289 -5.63 -12.63 6.53
N PRO A 290 -6.89 -12.37 6.13
CA PRO A 290 -7.85 -11.69 7.01
C PRO A 290 -8.01 -12.43 8.34
N GLY A 291 -7.75 -11.72 9.45
CA GLY A 291 -7.70 -12.29 10.81
C GLY A 291 -6.29 -12.60 11.33
N GLY A 292 -5.23 -12.11 10.68
CA GLY A 292 -3.84 -12.49 10.97
C GLY A 292 -2.97 -11.51 11.76
N ARG A 293 -3.32 -11.14 13.01
CA ARG A 293 -2.27 -10.77 14.00
C ARG A 293 -1.71 -12.05 14.66
N LEU A 294 -0.47 -11.97 15.19
CA LEU A 294 0.24 -13.00 16.00
C LEU A 294 0.96 -14.19 15.27
N ALA A 295 2.28 -14.27 15.48
CA ALA A 295 3.06 -15.46 15.92
C ALA A 295 3.12 -16.81 15.11
N SER A 296 3.46 -16.77 13.81
CA SER A 296 4.68 -17.37 13.16
C SER A 296 5.39 -18.70 13.66
N ALA A 297 5.34 -19.88 12.96
CA ALA A 297 5.90 -21.19 13.47
C ALA A 297 6.58 -22.25 12.52
N GLY A 298 7.73 -22.89 12.89
CA GLY A 298 8.54 -23.92 12.14
C GLY A 298 8.42 -25.49 12.17
N ALA A 299 9.30 -26.21 12.92
CA ALA A 299 9.43 -27.69 13.09
C ALA A 299 9.96 -28.60 11.91
N LYS A 300 10.75 -29.70 12.06
CA LYS A 300 11.49 -30.28 13.22
C LYS A 300 12.53 -31.38 12.85
N THR A 301 13.62 -31.50 13.64
CA THR A 301 14.34 -32.71 14.13
C THR A 301 15.64 -32.27 14.87
N ALA A 302 16.56 -33.04 15.47
CA ALA A 302 16.72 -34.49 15.67
C ALA A 302 17.14 -34.87 17.14
N ALA A 303 18.42 -35.23 17.39
CA ALA A 303 19.01 -35.67 18.68
C ALA A 303 20.55 -35.41 18.67
N LEU A 304 21.37 -35.50 19.75
CA LEU A 304 21.29 -36.38 20.94
C LEU A 304 22.29 -35.90 22.05
N GLY A 305 21.95 -35.89 23.35
CA GLY A 305 22.97 -35.83 24.42
C GLY A 305 22.59 -35.41 25.85
N MET A 306 22.24 -36.37 26.74
CA MET A 306 22.20 -36.30 28.23
C MET A 306 21.34 -35.21 28.93
N ALA A 307 20.92 -35.33 30.20
CA ALA A 307 20.48 -36.50 30.97
C ALA A 307 19.58 -36.10 32.17
N ARG A 308 18.25 -36.14 31.98
CA ARG A 308 17.16 -36.23 32.99
C ARG A 308 17.05 -35.28 34.21
N GLY A 309 18.05 -34.46 34.56
CA GLY A 309 17.92 -33.45 35.63
C GLY A 309 17.30 -32.12 35.19
N ALA A 310 17.52 -31.72 33.93
CA ALA A 310 17.35 -30.34 33.47
C ALA A 310 15.96 -29.96 32.89
N LYS A 311 14.92 -30.81 33.02
CA LYS A 311 13.64 -30.60 32.33
C LYS A 311 12.80 -29.42 32.87
N GLY A 312 12.93 -29.06 34.15
CA GLY A 312 12.30 -27.86 34.71
C GLY A 312 13.05 -26.60 34.27
N THR A 313 14.33 -26.55 34.63
CA THR A 313 15.23 -25.42 34.34
C THR A 313 15.32 -25.05 32.86
N ALA A 314 15.21 -26.00 31.94
CA ALA A 314 15.19 -25.71 30.50
C ALA A 314 13.86 -25.08 30.04
N LYS A 315 12.71 -25.40 30.66
CA LYS A 315 11.43 -24.76 30.34
C LYS A 315 11.40 -23.34 30.89
N GLU A 316 11.87 -23.16 32.13
CA GLU A 316 11.98 -21.86 32.80
C GLU A 316 12.96 -20.91 32.09
N ALA A 317 14.10 -21.42 31.63
CA ALA A 317 15.06 -20.64 30.84
C ALA A 317 14.46 -20.20 29.50
N ARG A 318 13.67 -21.06 28.84
CA ARG A 318 13.01 -20.71 27.58
C ARG A 318 11.94 -19.62 27.77
N SER A 319 11.03 -19.77 28.74
CA SER A 319 9.97 -18.78 28.95
C SER A 319 10.49 -17.39 29.34
N GLN A 320 11.73 -17.30 29.85
CA GLN A 320 12.42 -16.04 30.13
C GLN A 320 13.26 -15.53 28.94
N ALA A 321 13.34 -16.24 27.82
CA ALA A 321 14.19 -15.90 26.67
C ALA A 321 13.42 -15.58 25.38
N VAL A 322 12.09 -15.47 25.45
CA VAL A 322 11.23 -15.01 24.35
C VAL A 322 11.17 -13.47 24.38
N PRO A 323 11.55 -12.76 23.29
CA PRO A 323 11.42 -11.31 23.21
C PRO A 323 9.97 -10.86 23.43
N MET A 324 9.75 -9.67 23.99
CA MET A 324 8.37 -9.24 24.26
C MET A 324 7.54 -9.12 22.97
N THR A 325 8.16 -8.77 21.84
CA THR A 325 7.56 -8.75 20.49
C THR A 325 7.21 -10.13 19.91
N LYS A 326 7.62 -11.23 20.54
CA LYS A 326 7.27 -12.62 20.16
C LYS A 326 6.30 -13.29 21.15
N ARG A 327 5.66 -12.51 22.03
CA ARG A 327 4.57 -12.98 22.92
C ARG A 327 3.22 -13.02 22.20
N ASN A 328 2.22 -13.61 22.84
CA ASN A 328 0.93 -13.94 22.23
C ASN A 328 -0.16 -13.09 22.90
N ASP A 329 -0.10 -11.78 22.70
CA ASP A 329 -0.86 -10.83 23.52
C ASP A 329 -2.33 -10.72 23.10
N CYS A 330 -3.23 -10.66 24.08
CA CYS A 330 -4.68 -10.48 23.89
C CYS A 330 -5.24 -9.51 24.96
N GLY A 331 -6.23 -8.70 24.60
CA GLY A 331 -6.70 -7.59 25.42
C GLY A 331 -5.66 -6.48 25.58
N ASP A 332 -5.74 -5.72 26.67
CA ASP A 332 -4.67 -4.80 27.10
C ASP A 332 -3.63 -5.59 27.92
N PRO A 333 -2.37 -5.65 27.47
CA PRO A 333 -1.94 -6.89 26.81
C PRO A 333 -1.53 -8.02 27.77
N VAL A 334 -2.28 -9.13 27.72
CA VAL A 334 -1.98 -10.38 28.43
C VAL A 334 -1.47 -11.42 27.44
N ASP A 335 -0.26 -11.94 27.65
CA ASP A 335 0.26 -13.06 26.85
C ASP A 335 -0.55 -14.32 27.16
N VAL A 336 -1.41 -14.76 26.23
CA VAL A 336 -2.29 -15.91 26.45
C VAL A 336 -1.56 -17.25 26.53
N ALA A 337 -0.26 -17.31 26.23
CA ALA A 337 0.56 -18.52 26.42
C ALA A 337 0.95 -18.74 27.90
N THR A 338 1.30 -17.68 28.63
CA THR A 338 1.74 -17.75 30.03
C THR A 338 0.69 -17.24 31.03
N GLY A 339 -0.13 -16.28 30.62
CA GLY A 339 -0.99 -15.46 31.46
C GLY A 339 -0.28 -14.29 32.14
N GLU A 340 0.94 -13.95 31.71
CA GLU A 340 1.65 -12.76 32.16
C GLU A 340 1.01 -11.50 31.55
N LEU A 341 0.80 -10.48 32.39
CA LEU A 341 0.53 -9.12 31.90
C LEU A 341 1.86 -8.52 31.43
N VAL A 342 1.87 -7.92 30.25
CA VAL A 342 2.99 -7.17 29.71
C VAL A 342 2.61 -5.72 29.48
N MET A 343 3.58 -4.79 29.57
CA MET A 343 3.35 -3.37 29.24
C MET A 343 4.66 -2.70 28.83
N PRO A 344 4.86 -2.37 27.54
CA PRO A 344 5.97 -1.53 27.10
C PRO A 344 5.68 -0.06 27.39
N ALA A 345 6.73 0.73 27.59
CA ALA A 345 6.66 2.18 27.58
C ALA A 345 8.00 2.77 27.10
N THR A 346 7.96 3.63 26.09
CA THR A 346 9.11 4.45 25.68
C THR A 346 9.12 5.72 26.51
N ASP A 347 10.20 5.93 27.28
CA ASP A 347 10.35 7.10 28.15
C ASP A 347 11.12 8.25 27.47
N VAL A 348 12.00 7.95 26.52
CA VAL A 348 12.69 8.90 25.65
C VAL A 348 12.86 8.28 24.27
N ASP A 349 12.57 9.03 23.22
CA ASP A 349 12.95 8.71 21.84
C ASP A 349 13.61 9.95 21.22
N LEU A 350 14.84 9.79 20.71
CA LEU A 350 15.64 10.85 20.11
C LEU A 350 16.40 10.31 18.88
N PRO A 351 16.17 10.87 17.69
CA PRO A 351 16.50 10.17 16.44
C PRO A 351 17.90 10.46 15.89
N GLY A 352 18.41 9.51 15.11
CA GLY A 352 19.72 9.57 14.45
C GLY A 352 20.04 8.23 13.78
N ILE A 353 21.22 8.11 13.15
CA ILE A 353 21.69 6.83 12.58
C ILE A 353 21.81 5.74 13.66
N LEU A 354 22.11 6.17 14.89
CA LEU A 354 21.88 5.39 16.11
C LEU A 354 20.88 6.16 16.99
N PRO A 355 19.57 5.82 16.96
CA PRO A 355 18.57 6.47 17.81
C PRO A 355 18.86 6.25 19.30
N LEU A 356 18.75 7.31 20.10
CA LEU A 356 18.79 7.24 21.56
C LEU A 356 17.35 7.00 22.05
N VAL A 357 17.02 5.72 22.22
CA VAL A 357 15.78 5.26 22.85
C VAL A 357 16.07 4.86 24.30
N LEU A 358 15.24 5.34 25.24
CA LEU A 358 15.14 4.80 26.59
C LEU A 358 13.72 4.24 26.78
N GLU A 359 13.65 2.96 27.12
CA GLU A 359 12.41 2.20 27.23
C GLU A 359 12.36 1.44 28.57
N ARG A 360 11.16 1.07 29.00
CA ARG A 360 10.90 0.20 30.14
C ARG A 360 9.71 -0.72 29.91
N HIS A 361 9.81 -1.94 30.42
CA HIS A 361 8.88 -3.03 30.15
C HIS A 361 8.45 -3.69 31.47
N HIS A 362 7.14 -3.66 31.78
CA HIS A 362 6.56 -4.42 32.89
C HIS A 362 6.25 -5.84 32.43
N ILE A 363 6.53 -6.81 33.28
CA ILE A 363 6.07 -8.19 33.12
C ILE A 363 5.64 -8.70 34.50
N SER A 364 4.39 -9.18 34.63
CA SER A 364 3.83 -9.52 35.96
C SER A 364 4.58 -10.63 36.70
N SER A 365 5.42 -11.44 36.05
CA SER A 365 6.28 -12.46 36.66
C SER A 365 7.73 -12.01 36.94
N TYR A 366 8.21 -10.95 36.29
CA TYR A 366 9.61 -10.52 36.37
C TYR A 366 9.95 -9.91 37.73
N ARG A 367 11.06 -10.31 38.36
CA ARG A 367 11.47 -9.81 39.70
C ARG A 367 12.95 -9.41 39.77
N ALA A 368 13.57 -9.13 38.61
CA ALA A 368 14.98 -8.77 38.49
C ALA A 368 15.21 -7.26 38.19
N GLY A 369 14.15 -6.46 38.24
CA GLY A 369 14.17 -5.01 38.03
C GLY A 369 14.76 -4.23 39.20
N ARG A 370 15.26 -3.01 38.94
CA ARG A 370 15.86 -2.13 39.95
C ARG A 370 15.36 -0.71 39.83
N LEU A 371 15.68 -0.02 38.73
CA LEU A 371 15.55 1.44 38.61
C LEU A 371 14.09 1.92 38.58
N PHE A 372 13.17 1.07 38.11
CA PHE A 372 11.72 1.31 38.09
C PHE A 372 10.92 0.40 39.06
N GLY A 373 11.60 -0.28 39.98
CA GLY A 373 11.00 -1.30 40.84
C GLY A 373 11.19 -2.71 40.30
N ARG A 374 10.68 -3.72 41.03
CA ARG A 374 11.12 -5.11 40.86
C ARG A 374 10.60 -5.79 39.59
N SER A 375 9.40 -5.39 39.16
CA SER A 375 8.68 -5.95 38.02
C SER A 375 8.75 -5.11 36.74
N TRP A 376 9.64 -4.12 36.71
CA TRP A 376 10.02 -3.38 35.50
C TRP A 376 11.44 -3.75 35.08
N SER A 377 11.64 -3.90 33.77
CA SER A 377 12.96 -3.87 33.12
C SER A 377 13.10 -2.57 32.34
N SER A 378 14.33 -2.15 32.00
CA SER A 378 14.56 -0.91 31.23
C SER A 378 15.91 -0.92 30.53
N THR A 379 16.11 -0.01 29.56
CA THR A 379 17.40 0.17 28.86
C THR A 379 18.57 0.35 29.82
N LEU A 380 18.34 0.97 30.98
CA LEU A 380 19.35 1.30 32.00
C LEU A 380 19.46 0.24 33.11
N ASP A 381 18.49 -0.69 33.25
CA ASP A 381 18.60 -1.88 34.11
C ASP A 381 19.46 -3.00 33.48
N GLN A 382 19.83 -2.86 32.20
CA GLN A 382 20.58 -3.84 31.41
C GLN A 382 21.97 -4.13 31.96
N ARG A 383 22.28 -5.43 32.10
CA ARG A 383 23.52 -5.91 32.71
C ARG A 383 23.82 -7.37 32.40
N LEU A 384 25.10 -7.74 32.52
CA LEU A 384 25.54 -9.13 32.65
C LEU A 384 25.70 -9.48 34.13
N GLU A 385 25.10 -10.60 34.54
CA GLU A 385 25.30 -11.24 35.85
C GLU A 385 26.23 -12.46 35.65
N LEU A 386 27.38 -12.48 36.33
CA LEU A 386 28.45 -13.46 36.14
C LEU A 386 28.37 -14.57 37.21
N ASP A 387 28.29 -15.83 36.79
CA ASP A 387 28.47 -17.03 37.63
C ASP A 387 29.82 -17.71 37.33
N ALA A 388 30.27 -18.62 38.20
CA ALA A 388 31.42 -19.48 37.94
C ALA A 388 31.17 -20.57 36.86
N ARG A 389 29.99 -20.60 36.23
CA ARG A 389 29.60 -21.56 35.19
C ARG A 389 28.92 -20.97 33.95
N GLU A 390 28.36 -19.78 34.05
CA GLU A 390 27.48 -19.17 33.04
C GLU A 390 27.47 -17.65 33.17
N VAL A 391 27.01 -16.95 32.13
CA VAL A 391 26.75 -15.50 32.14
C VAL A 391 25.27 -15.28 31.80
N ARG A 392 24.59 -14.41 32.54
CA ARG A 392 23.17 -14.08 32.31
C ARG A 392 23.01 -12.62 31.91
N PHE A 393 22.50 -12.37 30.71
CA PHE A 393 22.16 -11.03 30.25
C PHE A 393 20.71 -10.71 30.62
N ARG A 394 20.48 -9.58 31.30
CA ARG A 394 19.14 -8.98 31.49
C ARG A 394 18.95 -7.88 30.46
N THR A 395 17.93 -8.01 29.61
CA THR A 395 17.65 -7.08 28.49
C THR A 395 16.71 -5.93 28.91
N ALA A 396 16.52 -4.95 28.02
CA ALA A 396 15.59 -3.85 28.23
C ALA A 396 14.11 -4.27 28.20
N ASP A 397 13.78 -5.32 27.44
CA ASP A 397 12.43 -5.90 27.28
C ASP A 397 12.12 -7.04 28.27
N GLY A 398 13.00 -7.29 29.25
CA GLY A 398 12.77 -8.24 30.33
C GLY A 398 13.21 -9.68 30.08
N MET A 399 13.76 -10.00 28.90
CA MET A 399 14.41 -11.28 28.67
C MET A 399 15.60 -11.52 29.63
N THR A 400 15.90 -12.80 29.83
CA THR A 400 17.08 -13.31 30.53
C THR A 400 17.78 -14.35 29.65
N LEU A 401 18.76 -13.90 28.86
CA LEU A 401 19.53 -14.77 27.98
C LEU A 401 20.69 -15.40 28.76
N VAL A 402 20.81 -16.72 28.72
CA VAL A 402 21.83 -17.49 29.48
C VAL A 402 22.90 -18.01 28.52
N TYR A 403 24.15 -17.67 28.80
CA TYR A 403 25.32 -17.97 27.99
C TYR A 403 26.29 -18.92 28.72
N PRO A 404 27.05 -19.75 28.00
CA PRO A 404 28.32 -20.28 28.48
C PRO A 404 29.28 -19.15 28.89
N ILE A 405 30.34 -19.48 29.64
CA ILE A 405 31.45 -18.53 29.84
C ILE A 405 32.17 -18.30 28.50
N PRO A 406 32.35 -17.05 28.03
CA PRO A 406 33.08 -16.76 26.80
C PRO A 406 34.54 -17.20 26.91
N THR A 407 35.17 -17.52 25.78
CA THR A 407 36.61 -17.79 25.75
C THR A 407 37.40 -16.48 25.89
N ARG A 408 38.74 -16.55 25.77
CA ARG A 408 39.62 -15.36 25.82
C ARG A 408 39.94 -14.81 24.44
N ASP A 409 39.22 -15.28 23.43
CA ASP A 409 39.42 -14.92 22.04
C ASP A 409 38.14 -14.22 21.56
N PRO A 410 38.19 -12.92 21.22
CA PRO A 410 36.99 -12.18 20.81
C PRO A 410 36.45 -12.67 19.45
N ASP A 411 37.26 -13.40 18.68
CA ASP A 411 36.88 -14.01 17.40
C ASP A 411 36.19 -15.39 17.59
N ASP A 412 36.04 -15.88 18.84
CA ASP A 412 35.32 -17.11 19.24
C ASP A 412 34.16 -16.80 20.23
N PRO A 413 33.13 -16.03 19.81
CA PRO A 413 32.06 -15.60 20.70
C PRO A 413 31.05 -16.71 21.00
N VAL A 414 30.45 -16.66 22.20
CA VAL A 414 29.46 -17.66 22.65
C VAL A 414 28.03 -17.17 22.45
N LEU A 415 27.15 -18.10 22.06
CA LEU A 415 25.73 -17.84 21.82
C LEU A 415 24.88 -18.32 23.03
N PRO A 416 23.67 -17.75 23.24
CA PRO A 416 22.83 -18.15 24.36
C PRO A 416 22.18 -19.52 24.12
N ILE A 417 21.75 -20.16 25.21
CA ILE A 417 21.20 -21.51 25.22
C ILE A 417 19.80 -21.56 24.55
N GLU A 418 19.00 -20.52 24.79
CA GLU A 418 17.65 -20.26 24.25
C GLU A 418 17.54 -18.73 23.96
N GLY A 419 16.58 -18.33 23.12
CA GLY A 419 16.35 -16.92 22.73
C GLY A 419 17.12 -16.45 21.48
N PRO A 420 17.11 -15.12 21.20
CA PRO A 420 17.80 -14.52 20.05
C PRO A 420 19.30 -14.83 20.00
N ARG A 421 19.88 -14.94 18.80
CA ARG A 421 21.25 -15.43 18.59
C ARG A 421 22.31 -14.32 18.73
N TRP A 422 22.13 -13.44 19.72
CA TRP A 422 23.06 -12.33 20.01
C TRP A 422 24.36 -12.86 20.63
N ALA A 423 25.50 -12.54 20.04
CA ALA A 423 26.78 -13.17 20.36
C ALA A 423 27.54 -12.43 21.47
N LEU A 424 27.92 -13.14 22.54
CA LEU A 424 28.68 -12.63 23.68
C LEU A 424 30.18 -12.86 23.47
N ALA A 425 30.98 -11.79 23.47
CA ALA A 425 32.43 -11.83 23.27
C ALA A 425 33.20 -11.19 24.44
N TRP A 426 34.48 -11.57 24.57
CA TRP A 426 35.44 -10.96 25.50
C TRP A 426 36.86 -11.01 24.92
N ASP A 427 37.62 -9.92 24.98
CA ASP A 427 38.99 -9.85 24.44
C ASP A 427 40.07 -10.52 25.32
N GLY A 428 39.63 -11.23 26.37
CA GLY A 428 40.50 -11.96 27.30
C GLY A 428 41.29 -11.10 28.28
N ARG A 429 41.12 -9.76 28.26
CA ARG A 429 41.89 -8.83 29.11
C ARG A 429 41.11 -8.46 30.39
N PRO A 430 41.78 -8.33 31.55
CA PRO A 430 41.11 -7.83 32.76
C PRO A 430 40.73 -6.34 32.61
N GLY A 431 39.46 -6.01 32.85
CA GLY A 431 38.96 -4.63 32.89
C GLY A 431 38.52 -4.03 31.56
N THR A 432 38.52 -4.82 30.47
CA THR A 432 37.86 -4.46 29.22
C THR A 432 36.36 -4.81 29.27
N PRO A 433 35.50 -4.18 28.46
CA PRO A 433 34.09 -4.56 28.37
C PRO A 433 33.90 -5.98 27.82
N LEU A 434 32.88 -6.66 28.32
CA LEU A 434 32.24 -7.76 27.59
C LEU A 434 31.24 -7.13 26.61
N THR A 435 31.10 -7.71 25.42
CA THR A 435 30.21 -7.18 24.38
C THR A 435 29.17 -8.19 23.95
N ILE A 436 27.94 -7.72 23.71
CA ILE A 436 26.89 -8.50 23.05
C ILE A 436 26.60 -7.86 21.69
N HIS A 437 26.83 -8.61 20.62
CA HIS A 437 26.54 -8.17 19.26
C HIS A 437 25.18 -8.68 18.79
N GLN A 438 24.32 -7.75 18.40
CA GLN A 438 23.06 -7.99 17.68
C GLN A 438 23.36 -7.88 16.19
N ARG A 439 23.39 -9.02 15.49
CA ARG A 439 23.74 -9.07 14.06
C ARG A 439 22.66 -8.43 13.21
N GLU A 440 21.40 -8.57 13.59
CA GLU A 440 20.23 -8.01 12.92
C GLU A 440 20.27 -6.48 12.89
N SER A 441 20.28 -5.82 14.05
CA SER A 441 20.28 -4.37 14.20
C SER A 441 21.66 -3.73 13.94
N GLY A 442 22.72 -4.53 13.82
CA GLY A 442 24.10 -4.07 13.75
C GLY A 442 24.62 -3.41 15.03
N ARG A 443 23.87 -3.48 16.12
CA ARG A 443 24.22 -2.85 17.40
C ARG A 443 25.13 -3.77 18.21
N THR A 444 26.02 -3.16 18.99
CA THR A 444 26.86 -3.84 19.97
C THR A 444 26.67 -3.16 21.32
N LEU A 445 26.19 -3.92 22.30
CA LEU A 445 26.05 -3.50 23.69
C LEU A 445 27.37 -3.78 24.43
N HIS A 446 27.83 -2.82 25.25
CA HIS A 446 29.10 -2.90 25.97
C HIS A 446 28.85 -2.89 27.48
N PHE A 447 29.37 -3.89 28.19
CA PHE A 447 29.16 -4.11 29.61
C PHE A 447 30.49 -4.12 30.36
N ALA A 448 30.66 -3.27 31.37
CA ALA A 448 31.94 -3.11 32.07
C ALA A 448 31.75 -2.94 33.60
N PRO A 449 32.80 -3.14 34.42
CA PRO A 449 32.72 -2.91 35.86
C PRO A 449 32.53 -1.41 36.16
N VAL A 450 31.51 -1.09 36.95
CA VAL A 450 31.20 0.28 37.40
C VAL A 450 31.48 0.38 38.91
N PRO A 451 32.05 1.48 39.44
CA PRO A 451 32.15 1.71 40.88
C PRO A 451 30.80 1.56 41.59
N GLY A 452 30.78 1.00 42.80
CA GLY A 452 29.56 0.78 43.57
C GLY A 452 28.70 -0.42 43.14
N ALA A 453 28.77 -0.85 41.87
CA ALA A 453 28.08 -2.05 41.39
C ALA A 453 28.64 -3.35 42.03
N PRO A 454 27.84 -4.44 42.12
CA PRO A 454 28.33 -5.74 42.59
C PRO A 454 29.47 -6.27 41.72
N GLY A 455 30.54 -6.78 42.33
CA GLY A 455 31.75 -7.23 41.61
C GLY A 455 31.58 -8.48 40.72
N ASN A 456 30.37 -9.05 40.67
CA ASN A 456 29.96 -10.13 39.77
C ASN A 456 28.94 -9.63 38.71
N GLU A 457 28.76 -8.32 38.56
CA GLU A 457 27.82 -7.72 37.61
C GLU A 457 28.50 -6.65 36.75
N LEU A 458 28.08 -6.54 35.50
CA LEU A 458 28.58 -5.58 34.53
C LEU A 458 27.38 -4.81 33.94
N PRO A 459 27.07 -3.58 34.42
CA PRO A 459 26.05 -2.72 33.83
C PRO A 459 26.38 -2.34 32.37
N LEU A 460 25.35 -1.99 31.60
CA LEU A 460 25.50 -1.39 30.28
C LEU A 460 26.21 -0.03 30.40
N VAL A 461 27.37 0.11 29.75
CA VAL A 461 28.13 1.37 29.72
C VAL A 461 28.09 2.06 28.36
N ALA A 462 27.82 1.33 27.27
CA ALA A 462 27.60 1.93 25.95
C ALA A 462 26.82 1.02 24.99
N VAL A 463 26.24 1.63 23.95
CA VAL A 463 25.76 0.98 22.73
C VAL A 463 26.49 1.62 21.55
N THR A 464 26.95 0.82 20.59
CA THR A 464 27.54 1.31 19.33
C THR A 464 26.90 0.64 18.12
N ASP A 465 26.85 1.32 16.98
CA ASP A 465 26.50 0.72 15.70
C ASP A 465 27.76 0.28 14.90
N ARG A 466 27.55 -0.25 13.69
CA ARG A 466 28.62 -0.62 12.74
C ARG A 466 29.43 0.61 12.23
N ASN A 467 28.89 1.83 12.38
CA ASN A 467 29.54 3.09 11.99
C ASN A 467 30.31 3.77 13.13
N THR A 468 30.38 3.15 14.31
CA THR A 468 31.00 3.69 15.53
C THR A 468 30.32 4.94 16.11
N ASN A 469 29.08 5.23 15.69
CA ASN A 469 28.19 6.08 16.47
C ASN A 469 27.98 5.40 17.84
N ARG A 470 27.90 6.20 18.91
CA ARG A 470 27.94 5.68 20.28
C ARG A 470 27.00 6.42 21.22
N ILE A 471 26.18 5.66 21.91
CA ILE A 471 25.48 6.07 23.13
C ILE A 471 26.33 5.59 24.32
N GLU A 472 26.60 6.46 25.29
CA GLU A 472 27.37 6.16 26.50
C GLU A 472 26.56 6.47 27.76
N VAL A 473 26.53 5.52 28.70
CA VAL A 473 25.82 5.63 29.99
C VAL A 473 26.84 5.92 31.09
N ARG A 474 26.90 7.17 31.51
CA ARG A 474 27.79 7.65 32.58
C ARG A 474 27.14 7.39 33.95
N HIS A 475 27.90 6.75 34.82
CA HIS A 475 27.49 6.38 36.17
C HIS A 475 28.22 7.21 37.24
N ASN A 476 27.71 7.20 38.48
CA ASN A 476 28.34 7.83 39.65
C ASN A 476 29.19 6.82 40.48
N GLU A 477 29.80 7.27 41.59
CA GLU A 477 30.61 6.39 42.47
C GLU A 477 29.82 5.30 43.19
N ALA A 478 28.48 5.43 43.27
CA ALA A 478 27.57 4.45 43.85
C ALA A 478 27.03 3.44 42.81
N GLY A 479 27.35 3.61 41.53
CA GLY A 479 26.93 2.72 40.45
C GLY A 479 25.57 3.07 39.83
N GLU A 480 25.05 4.26 40.11
CA GLU A 480 23.78 4.74 39.55
C GLU A 480 24.01 5.48 38.22
N PRO A 481 23.17 5.29 37.19
CA PRO A 481 23.24 6.07 35.95
C PRO A 481 22.86 7.52 36.21
N VAL A 482 23.63 8.47 35.69
CA VAL A 482 23.42 9.91 35.89
C VAL A 482 23.37 10.72 34.59
N GLU A 483 23.85 10.17 33.48
CA GLU A 483 23.77 10.80 32.16
C GLU A 483 23.86 9.75 31.05
N VAL A 484 23.03 9.88 30.02
CA VAL A 484 23.14 9.15 28.75
C VAL A 484 23.52 10.16 27.67
N SER A 485 24.63 9.94 26.97
CA SER A 485 25.15 10.87 25.96
C SER A 485 25.32 10.18 24.60
N HIS A 486 24.92 10.85 23.52
CA HIS A 486 25.07 10.36 22.15
C HIS A 486 26.17 11.13 21.41
N THR A 487 26.94 10.45 20.56
CA THR A 487 27.89 11.07 19.61
C THR A 487 27.25 12.12 18.71
N GLY A 488 25.93 12.02 18.45
CA GLY A 488 25.16 13.01 17.72
C GLY A 488 24.89 14.33 18.47
N GLY A 489 25.20 14.41 19.77
CA GLY A 489 25.08 15.62 20.59
C GLY A 489 23.96 15.59 21.63
N TYR A 490 23.03 14.63 21.58
CA TYR A 490 22.00 14.47 22.61
C TYR A 490 22.62 14.12 23.96
N ARG A 491 22.04 14.68 25.03
CA ARG A 491 22.41 14.38 26.41
C ARG A 491 21.16 14.30 27.27
N ILE A 492 20.85 13.11 27.79
CA ILE A 492 19.80 12.90 28.78
C ILE A 492 20.43 12.86 30.18
N GLY A 493 20.06 13.80 31.04
CA GLY A 493 20.37 13.75 32.47
C GLY A 493 19.41 12.80 33.17
N VAL A 494 19.96 11.90 33.99
CA VAL A 494 19.19 10.90 34.75
C VAL A 494 19.28 11.25 36.23
N ALA A 495 18.15 11.58 36.86
CA ALA A 495 18.10 11.86 38.29
C ALA A 495 17.76 10.58 39.06
N VAL A 496 18.68 10.07 39.88
CA VAL A 496 18.45 8.88 40.72
C VAL A 496 18.36 9.28 42.20
N VAL A 497 17.40 8.72 42.93
CA VAL A 497 17.22 8.85 44.38
C VAL A 497 16.89 7.48 44.95
N ASP A 498 17.57 7.08 46.03
CA ASP A 498 17.39 5.78 46.71
C ASP A 498 17.38 4.56 45.76
N GLY A 499 18.19 4.60 44.68
CA GLY A 499 18.23 3.55 43.65
C GLY A 499 16.98 3.48 42.76
N ARG A 500 16.30 4.61 42.52
CA ARG A 500 15.19 4.77 41.56
C ARG A 500 15.35 6.00 40.67
N ILE A 501 14.99 5.88 39.39
CA ILE A 501 15.00 7.03 38.47
C ILE A 501 13.78 7.92 38.78
N THR A 502 14.02 9.21 39.05
CA THR A 502 12.97 10.19 39.41
C THR A 502 12.69 11.20 38.30
N SER A 503 13.62 11.44 37.37
CA SER A 503 13.35 12.17 36.13
C SER A 503 14.42 11.97 35.05
N TYR A 504 13.99 12.19 33.80
CA TYR A 504 14.84 12.40 32.64
C TYR A 504 14.80 13.87 32.20
N ARG A 505 15.95 14.45 31.86
CA ARG A 505 16.07 15.84 31.37
C ARG A 505 16.90 15.94 30.09
N LEU A 506 16.49 16.78 29.15
CA LEU A 506 17.24 17.00 27.91
C LEU A 506 18.34 18.06 28.11
N LEU A 507 19.53 17.64 28.58
CA LEU A 507 20.70 18.50 28.83
C LEU A 507 21.39 19.01 27.55
N SER A 508 20.90 18.64 26.36
CA SER A 508 21.28 19.23 25.07
C SER A 508 20.37 20.42 24.68
N ALA A 509 19.26 20.65 25.38
CA ALA A 509 18.40 21.82 25.18
C ALA A 509 18.78 22.98 26.13
N PRO A 510 18.68 24.25 25.71
CA PRO A 510 19.09 25.40 26.53
C PRO A 510 18.42 25.52 27.90
N ASP A 511 17.16 25.09 28.02
CA ASP A 511 16.34 25.20 29.23
C ASP A 511 16.27 23.88 30.06
N GLU A 512 17.04 22.87 29.68
CA GLU A 512 17.12 21.53 30.30
C GLU A 512 15.76 20.93 30.75
N PRO A 513 14.75 20.86 29.84
CA PRO A 513 13.38 20.48 30.19
C PRO A 513 13.31 19.06 30.73
N VAL A 514 12.38 18.84 31.66
CA VAL A 514 11.99 17.50 32.09
C VAL A 514 11.22 16.84 30.95
N VAL A 515 11.69 15.68 30.49
CA VAL A 515 10.99 14.86 29.49
C VAL A 515 9.93 14.02 30.19
N LEU A 516 10.34 13.28 31.24
CA LEU A 516 9.45 12.57 32.16
C LEU A 516 9.96 12.68 33.60
N ALA A 517 9.04 12.58 34.56
CA ALA A 517 9.32 12.39 35.97
C ALA A 517 8.51 11.22 36.56
N PHE A 518 9.03 10.63 37.64
CA PHE A 518 8.56 9.34 38.16
C PHE A 518 8.49 9.35 39.69
N ASP A 519 7.37 8.87 40.24
CA ASP A 519 7.12 8.76 41.68
C ASP A 519 6.79 7.30 42.05
N TYR A 520 7.19 6.88 43.25
CA TYR A 520 7.14 5.48 43.70
C TYR A 520 6.21 5.30 44.91
N ASP A 521 5.77 4.06 45.15
CA ASP A 521 5.05 3.66 46.36
C ASP A 521 5.99 3.31 47.53
N GLN A 522 5.44 2.88 48.66
CA GLN A 522 6.21 2.49 49.85
C GLN A 522 6.94 1.14 49.71
N ALA A 523 6.66 0.34 48.68
CA ALA A 523 7.41 -0.87 48.33
C ALA A 523 8.55 -0.56 47.34
N GLY A 524 8.55 0.63 46.73
CA GLY A 524 9.50 1.05 45.72
C GLY A 524 9.13 0.57 44.30
N ASN A 525 7.84 0.35 44.03
CA ASN A 525 7.28 0.13 42.69
C ASN A 525 6.87 1.47 42.06
N LEU A 526 7.02 1.61 40.74
CA LEU A 526 6.70 2.83 39.99
C LEU A 526 5.20 3.12 40.05
N ALA A 527 4.78 4.12 40.81
CA ALA A 527 3.36 4.38 41.08
C ALA A 527 2.76 5.50 40.20
N ARG A 528 3.57 6.45 39.75
CA ARG A 528 3.10 7.62 38.95
C ARG A 528 4.14 8.06 37.91
N VAL A 529 3.68 8.43 36.71
CA VAL A 529 4.51 8.88 35.57
C VAL A 529 3.98 10.22 35.04
N PHE A 530 4.81 11.27 35.11
CA PHE A 530 4.47 12.64 34.72
C PHE A 530 5.19 13.04 33.42
N ASN A 531 4.47 13.66 32.48
CA ASN A 531 5.02 14.39 31.33
C ASN A 531 4.97 15.90 31.58
N SER A 532 5.15 16.75 30.56
CA SER A 532 5.22 18.21 30.75
C SER A 532 3.92 18.86 31.24
N SER A 533 2.77 18.17 31.13
CA SER A 533 1.50 18.60 31.73
C SER A 533 1.53 18.67 33.27
N GLY A 534 2.44 17.94 33.91
CA GLY A 534 2.47 17.77 35.36
C GLY A 534 1.35 16.88 35.92
N LEU A 535 0.54 16.24 35.08
CA LEU A 535 -0.44 15.24 35.50
C LEU A 535 0.17 13.82 35.49
N PRO A 536 -0.10 12.98 36.50
CA PRO A 536 0.40 11.62 36.55
C PRO A 536 -0.56 10.62 35.89
N LEU A 537 -0.05 9.84 34.93
CA LEU A 537 -0.52 8.47 34.72
C LEU A 537 -0.20 7.69 36.01
N ARG A 538 -1.12 6.85 36.49
CA ARG A 538 -1.04 6.15 37.78
C ARG A 538 -1.04 4.64 37.60
N LEU A 539 -0.35 3.95 38.51
CA LEU A 539 -0.10 2.52 38.49
C LEU A 539 -0.27 1.96 39.91
N TRP A 540 -1.00 0.85 40.05
CA TRP A 540 -1.22 0.17 41.34
C TRP A 540 -0.79 -1.28 41.29
N TYR A 541 -0.21 -1.76 42.39
CA TYR A 541 0.37 -3.10 42.52
C TYR A 541 -0.29 -3.90 43.65
N ASP A 542 -0.23 -5.23 43.54
CA ASP A 542 -0.54 -6.14 44.64
C ASP A 542 0.69 -6.41 45.53
N GLU A 543 0.50 -7.20 46.60
CA GLU A 543 1.57 -7.61 47.53
C GLU A 543 2.69 -8.44 46.90
N HIS A 544 2.56 -8.82 45.62
CA HIS A 544 3.55 -9.57 44.85
C HIS A 544 4.31 -8.71 43.84
N ASP A 545 4.10 -7.39 43.78
CA ASP A 545 4.60 -6.46 42.75
C ASP A 545 3.98 -6.67 41.34
N ARG A 546 2.78 -7.25 41.22
CA ARG A 546 2.04 -7.35 39.94
C ARG A 546 1.18 -6.11 39.72
N LEU A 547 1.20 -5.50 38.54
CA LEU A 547 0.32 -4.37 38.22
C LEU A 547 -1.15 -4.84 38.19
N ILE A 548 -2.00 -4.29 39.05
CA ILE A 548 -3.44 -4.63 39.12
C ILE A 548 -4.33 -3.56 38.50
N GLN A 549 -3.85 -2.32 38.32
CA GLN A 549 -4.61 -1.26 37.67
C GLN A 549 -3.68 -0.19 37.09
N TRP A 550 -4.07 0.43 35.98
CA TRP A 550 -3.57 1.74 35.53
C TRP A 550 -4.70 2.77 35.40
N GLU A 551 -4.35 4.05 35.46
CA GLU A 551 -5.21 5.21 35.16
C GLU A 551 -4.38 6.22 34.34
N ASP A 552 -4.89 6.67 33.19
CA ASP A 552 -4.23 7.68 32.35
C ASP A 552 -4.34 9.11 32.96
N ARG A 553 -3.92 10.13 32.22
CA ARG A 553 -4.03 11.53 32.69
C ARG A 553 -5.42 12.16 32.47
N ASN A 554 -6.32 11.44 31.81
CA ASN A 554 -7.69 11.82 31.45
C ASN A 554 -8.77 11.13 32.32
N HIS A 555 -8.37 10.25 33.24
CA HIS A 555 -9.19 9.38 34.09
C HIS A 555 -9.81 8.14 33.41
N THR A 556 -9.34 7.72 32.23
CA THR A 556 -9.54 6.33 31.81
C THR A 556 -8.71 5.42 32.70
N TRP A 557 -9.30 4.33 33.17
CA TRP A 557 -8.60 3.29 33.91
C TRP A 557 -8.89 1.90 33.32
N TYR A 558 -7.97 0.98 33.59
CA TYR A 558 -8.08 -0.44 33.26
C TYR A 558 -7.50 -1.30 34.38
N ARG A 559 -8.12 -2.45 34.67
CA ARG A 559 -7.84 -3.29 35.84
C ARG A 559 -7.65 -4.76 35.46
N TYR A 560 -6.78 -5.46 36.18
CA TYR A 560 -6.46 -6.87 36.03
C TYR A 560 -6.72 -7.65 37.32
N GLU A 561 -7.16 -8.91 37.19
CA GLU A 561 -7.34 -9.85 38.30
C GLU A 561 -6.57 -11.14 38.01
N TYR A 562 -5.77 -11.58 38.99
CA TYR A 562 -4.86 -12.71 38.84
C TYR A 562 -5.27 -13.94 39.65
N ASP A 563 -4.92 -15.12 39.15
CA ASP A 563 -5.03 -16.37 39.90
C ASP A 563 -3.86 -16.59 40.89
N PRO A 564 -3.95 -17.62 41.77
CA PRO A 564 -2.88 -17.97 42.70
C PRO A 564 -1.60 -18.52 42.07
N ALA A 565 -1.56 -18.74 40.75
CA ALA A 565 -0.39 -19.20 40.02
C ALA A 565 0.37 -18.05 39.32
N GLY A 566 -0.16 -16.82 39.35
CA GLY A 566 0.47 -15.63 38.78
C GLY A 566 -0.27 -15.02 37.59
N ARG A 567 -1.32 -15.67 37.07
CA ARG A 567 -1.84 -15.47 35.71
C ARG A 567 -3.06 -14.56 35.68
N CYS A 568 -3.13 -13.62 34.75
CA CYS A 568 -4.30 -12.75 34.58
C CYS A 568 -5.49 -13.58 34.05
N VAL A 569 -6.60 -13.62 34.80
CA VAL A 569 -7.80 -14.40 34.47
C VAL A 569 -9.00 -13.54 34.11
N PHE A 570 -8.97 -12.24 34.45
CA PHE A 570 -9.98 -11.27 34.07
C PHE A 570 -9.34 -9.88 33.97
N SER A 571 -9.74 -9.12 32.95
CA SER A 571 -9.36 -7.72 32.79
C SER A 571 -10.56 -6.89 32.33
N THR A 572 -10.65 -5.62 32.75
CA THR A 572 -11.80 -4.75 32.43
C THR A 572 -11.43 -3.27 32.53
N GLY A 573 -12.00 -2.47 31.63
CA GLY A 573 -11.76 -1.04 31.51
C GLY A 573 -12.94 -0.16 31.92
N THR A 574 -12.70 1.14 31.77
CA THR A 574 -13.74 2.18 31.77
C THR A 574 -14.83 1.80 30.75
N ASP A 575 -16.10 1.90 31.16
CA ASP A 575 -17.29 1.47 30.40
C ASP A 575 -17.25 0.01 29.86
N ARG A 576 -16.48 -0.88 30.49
CA ARG A 576 -16.18 -2.27 30.05
C ARG A 576 -15.43 -2.36 28.71
N ALA A 577 -14.79 -1.27 28.26
CA ALA A 577 -13.91 -1.30 27.11
C ALA A 577 -12.82 -2.38 27.26
N LEU A 578 -12.67 -3.23 26.24
CA LEU A 578 -11.75 -4.37 26.18
C LEU A 578 -11.83 -5.28 27.42
N GLU A 579 -13.03 -5.58 27.92
CA GLU A 579 -13.22 -6.54 29.02
C GLU A 579 -13.01 -8.00 28.57
N TYR A 580 -11.99 -8.69 29.09
CA TYR A 580 -11.66 -10.08 28.73
C TYR A 580 -11.66 -11.05 29.92
N ARG A 581 -12.01 -12.32 29.66
CA ARG A 581 -11.92 -13.45 30.58
C ARG A 581 -11.06 -14.55 29.98
N TYR A 582 -10.02 -14.98 30.71
CA TYR A 582 -9.04 -15.96 30.24
C TYR A 582 -9.17 -17.28 31.00
N ARG A 583 -9.33 -18.40 30.27
CA ARG A 583 -9.39 -19.75 30.83
C ARG A 583 -8.24 -20.62 30.32
N TYR A 584 -7.29 -20.90 31.21
CA TYR A 584 -6.08 -21.67 30.92
C TYR A 584 -6.24 -23.17 31.21
N ASP A 585 -6.27 -24.00 30.18
CA ASP A 585 -6.08 -25.43 30.26
C ASP A 585 -4.59 -25.80 30.10
N THR A 586 -3.88 -25.81 31.22
CA THR A 586 -2.46 -26.18 31.28
C THR A 586 -2.19 -27.68 31.14
N ALA A 587 -3.22 -28.53 31.11
CA ALA A 587 -3.04 -29.95 30.80
C ALA A 587 -2.92 -30.18 29.29
N ASN A 588 -3.58 -29.33 28.49
CA ASN A 588 -3.58 -29.39 27.03
C ASN A 588 -2.80 -28.23 26.35
N ASN A 589 -2.11 -27.38 27.10
CA ASN A 589 -1.44 -26.15 26.61
C ASN A 589 -2.41 -25.25 25.79
N ARG A 590 -3.63 -25.02 26.29
CA ARG A 590 -4.70 -24.28 25.59
C ARG A 590 -5.21 -23.13 26.44
N THR A 591 -5.53 -22.01 25.80
CA THR A 591 -6.15 -20.84 26.44
C THR A 591 -7.39 -20.42 25.66
N GLU A 592 -8.48 -20.13 26.36
CA GLU A 592 -9.71 -19.58 25.79
C GLU A 592 -9.87 -18.15 26.31
N ALA A 593 -9.98 -17.17 25.41
CA ALA A 593 -10.16 -15.77 25.74
C ALA A 593 -11.55 -15.31 25.27
N THR A 594 -12.44 -15.03 26.23
CA THR A 594 -13.80 -14.52 25.96
C THR A 594 -13.82 -13.02 26.16
N ASN A 595 -14.30 -12.28 25.16
CA ASN A 595 -14.30 -10.82 25.13
C ASN A 595 -15.56 -10.19 25.77
N SER A 596 -15.70 -8.87 25.66
CA SER A 596 -16.73 -8.10 26.38
C SER A 596 -18.15 -8.33 25.85
N LEU A 597 -18.26 -8.79 24.59
CA LEU A 597 -19.49 -9.18 23.90
C LEU A 597 -19.84 -10.67 24.12
N GLY A 598 -18.87 -11.47 24.57
CA GLY A 598 -19.02 -12.92 24.79
C GLY A 598 -18.45 -13.80 23.68
N HIS A 599 -17.88 -13.21 22.63
CA HIS A 599 -17.19 -13.94 21.56
C HIS A 599 -15.90 -14.54 22.13
N THR A 600 -15.51 -15.75 21.70
CA THR A 600 -14.40 -16.50 22.33
C THR A 600 -13.39 -17.01 21.32
N THR A 601 -12.17 -16.48 21.38
CA THR A 601 -11.02 -16.96 20.60
C THR A 601 -10.30 -18.07 21.38
N VAL A 602 -9.83 -19.11 20.68
CA VAL A 602 -9.15 -20.26 21.28
C VAL A 602 -7.72 -20.38 20.77
N PHE A 603 -6.77 -20.30 21.69
CA PHE A 603 -5.34 -20.41 21.40
C PHE A 603 -4.80 -21.76 21.88
N GLN A 604 -3.98 -22.40 21.05
CA GLN A 604 -3.37 -23.70 21.33
C GLN A 604 -1.86 -23.58 21.15
N PHE A 605 -1.11 -23.93 22.19
CA PHE A 605 0.35 -23.83 22.24
C PHE A 605 1.00 -25.22 22.25
N ASN A 606 2.31 -25.26 21.98
CA ASN A 606 3.13 -26.43 22.21
C ASN A 606 3.85 -26.37 23.58
N ASP A 607 4.65 -27.41 23.91
CA ASP A 607 5.43 -27.49 25.16
C ASP A 607 6.42 -26.33 25.37
N SER A 608 6.65 -25.51 24.35
CA SER A 608 7.62 -24.41 24.30
C SER A 608 6.94 -23.02 24.35
N TYR A 609 5.64 -22.96 24.65
CA TYR A 609 4.77 -21.76 24.71
C TYR A 609 4.52 -21.06 23.38
N GLN A 610 4.69 -21.80 22.27
CA GLN A 610 4.62 -21.24 20.93
C GLN A 610 3.27 -21.60 20.28
N LEU A 611 2.56 -20.61 19.72
CA LEU A 611 1.17 -20.72 19.20
C LEU A 611 1.05 -21.63 17.96
N VAL A 612 0.49 -22.84 18.10
CA VAL A 612 0.34 -23.81 17.00
C VAL A 612 -1.04 -23.85 16.34
N ALA A 613 -2.08 -23.38 17.02
CA ALA A 613 -3.36 -23.11 16.37
C ALA A 613 -4.11 -22.00 17.09
N GLU A 614 -4.89 -21.27 16.31
CA GLU A 614 -5.74 -20.18 16.76
C GLU A 614 -7.08 -20.33 16.05
N THR A 615 -8.16 -20.36 16.81
CA THR A 615 -9.52 -20.52 16.31
C THR A 615 -10.31 -19.26 16.65
N ASP A 616 -10.85 -18.58 15.63
CA ASP A 616 -11.70 -17.40 15.80
C ASP A 616 -13.06 -17.78 16.44
N PRO A 617 -13.88 -16.79 16.86
CA PRO A 617 -15.19 -17.07 17.45
C PRO A 617 -16.16 -17.84 16.54
N LEU A 618 -15.98 -17.74 15.22
CA LEU A 618 -16.80 -18.42 14.21
C LEU A 618 -16.35 -19.88 13.95
N GLY A 619 -15.19 -20.28 14.48
CA GLY A 619 -14.63 -21.63 14.37
C GLY A 619 -13.55 -21.81 13.28
N HIS A 620 -13.22 -20.76 12.54
CA HIS A 620 -12.15 -20.77 11.54
C HIS A 620 -10.79 -20.89 12.23
N THR A 621 -9.90 -21.76 11.74
CA THR A 621 -8.67 -22.11 12.47
C THR A 621 -7.39 -21.95 11.64
N THR A 622 -6.61 -20.93 11.96
CA THR A 622 -5.23 -20.75 11.46
C THR A 622 -4.29 -21.69 12.20
N ARG A 623 -3.35 -22.33 11.48
CA ARG A 623 -2.41 -23.32 12.02
C ARG A 623 -0.97 -22.95 11.76
N ARG A 624 -0.12 -23.30 12.71
CA ARG A 624 1.30 -22.98 12.78
C ARG A 624 1.98 -24.16 13.53
N GLN A 625 3.24 -24.54 13.31
CA GLN A 625 3.91 -25.64 14.06
C GLN A 625 5.36 -25.27 14.33
N TRP A 626 5.91 -25.19 15.56
CA TRP A 626 7.12 -24.35 15.79
C TRP A 626 8.53 -24.99 15.72
N ASP A 627 9.53 -24.17 15.30
CA ASP A 627 10.99 -24.40 15.37
C ASP A 627 11.54 -24.07 16.78
N ARG A 628 12.81 -24.45 17.08
CA ARG A 628 13.35 -24.29 18.45
C ARG A 628 13.86 -22.88 18.80
N TYR A 629 14.03 -21.96 17.86
CA TYR A 629 14.52 -20.60 18.11
C TYR A 629 13.46 -19.54 17.86
N ASP A 630 12.18 -19.96 17.90
CA ASP A 630 11.02 -19.10 17.71
C ASP A 630 10.96 -18.51 16.29
N ASN A 631 11.32 -19.35 15.30
CA ASN A 631 11.18 -19.06 13.88
C ASN A 631 9.95 -19.79 13.27
N LEU A 632 9.40 -19.17 12.22
CA LEU A 632 8.40 -19.69 11.29
C LEU A 632 9.00 -20.64 10.23
N LEU A 633 8.31 -21.72 9.86
CA LEU A 633 8.58 -22.57 8.68
C LEU A 633 7.28 -23.02 7.99
N SER A 634 6.09 -22.91 8.63
CA SER A 634 4.80 -22.88 7.93
C SER A 634 3.67 -22.21 8.70
N VAL A 635 2.83 -21.46 7.99
CA VAL A 635 1.48 -21.05 8.39
C VAL A 635 0.48 -21.67 7.42
N THR A 636 -0.65 -22.15 7.93
CA THR A 636 -1.78 -22.66 7.14
C THR A 636 -3.03 -21.87 7.51
N ASP A 637 -3.70 -21.27 6.54
CA ASP A 637 -4.94 -20.52 6.73
C ASP A 637 -6.14 -21.45 7.06
N PRO A 638 -7.31 -20.91 7.42
CA PRO A 638 -8.51 -21.72 7.70
C PRO A 638 -9.07 -22.52 6.51
N LEU A 639 -8.61 -22.26 5.29
CA LEU A 639 -9.01 -22.96 4.06
C LEU A 639 -8.02 -24.08 3.67
N GLY A 640 -6.85 -24.15 4.31
CA GLY A 640 -5.81 -25.15 4.09
C GLY A 640 -4.59 -24.64 3.29
N ASN A 641 -4.59 -23.39 2.87
CA ASN A 641 -3.53 -22.78 2.07
C ASN A 641 -2.29 -22.58 2.94
N THR A 642 -1.12 -23.06 2.49
CA THR A 642 0.06 -23.17 3.36
C THR A 642 1.30 -22.47 2.80
N THR A 643 1.65 -21.32 3.37
CA THR A 643 2.97 -20.69 3.16
C THR A 643 4.02 -21.40 3.99
N ARG A 644 5.21 -21.62 3.42
CA ARG A 644 6.37 -22.22 4.09
C ARG A 644 7.58 -21.32 4.03
N TYR A 645 8.47 -21.46 5.01
CA TYR A 645 9.61 -20.57 5.22
C TYR A 645 10.84 -21.43 5.54
N THR A 646 12.02 -21.03 5.09
CA THR A 646 13.29 -21.73 5.36
C THR A 646 14.31 -20.73 5.88
N HIS A 647 14.97 -21.07 6.98
CA HIS A 647 15.94 -20.21 7.63
C HIS A 647 17.34 -20.82 7.60
N ASN A 648 18.38 -19.97 7.56
CA ASN A 648 19.78 -20.40 7.71
C ASN A 648 20.16 -20.61 9.19
N GLU A 649 21.42 -20.96 9.45
CA GLU A 649 21.94 -21.23 10.81
C GLU A 649 22.00 -20.01 11.76
N TYR A 650 21.91 -18.79 11.20
CA TYR A 650 21.87 -17.53 11.94
C TYR A 650 20.43 -17.11 12.29
N GLY A 651 19.43 -17.70 11.64
CA GLY A 651 18.02 -17.34 11.78
C GLY A 651 17.52 -16.38 10.69
N ASP A 652 18.28 -16.17 9.61
CA ASP A 652 17.84 -15.35 8.48
C ASP A 652 16.95 -16.18 7.52
N LEU A 653 15.87 -15.59 7.02
CA LEU A 653 14.90 -16.24 6.13
C LEU A 653 15.43 -16.27 4.68
N THR A 654 15.84 -17.46 4.21
CA THR A 654 16.44 -17.64 2.87
C THR A 654 15.44 -17.99 1.78
N THR A 655 14.29 -18.57 2.13
CA THR A 655 13.28 -19.03 1.16
C THR A 655 11.87 -18.91 1.72
N VAL A 656 10.95 -18.34 0.96
CA VAL A 656 9.49 -18.43 1.19
C VAL A 656 8.87 -19.24 0.06
N VAL A 657 8.29 -20.40 0.37
CA VAL A 657 7.44 -21.18 -0.55
C VAL A 657 6.01 -20.72 -0.33
N ARG A 658 5.38 -20.12 -1.34
CA ARG A 658 3.98 -19.64 -1.22
C ARG A 658 2.99 -20.80 -1.46
N PRO A 659 1.70 -20.69 -1.05
CA PRO A 659 0.69 -21.76 -1.15
C PRO A 659 0.56 -22.46 -2.51
N ASP A 660 0.84 -21.75 -3.62
CA ASP A 660 0.85 -22.24 -5.00
C ASP A 660 2.14 -22.97 -5.42
N GLY A 661 3.14 -23.02 -4.53
CA GLY A 661 4.44 -23.66 -4.75
C GLY A 661 5.55 -22.75 -5.29
N HIS A 662 5.28 -21.51 -5.73
CA HIS A 662 6.35 -20.61 -6.16
C HIS A 662 7.19 -20.09 -4.98
N GLU A 663 8.52 -20.10 -5.14
CA GLU A 663 9.51 -19.64 -4.17
C GLU A 663 9.98 -18.20 -4.40
N ILE A 664 10.11 -17.42 -3.33
CA ILE A 664 10.95 -16.21 -3.21
C ILE A 664 12.22 -16.61 -2.45
N ARG A 665 13.40 -16.10 -2.83
CA ARG A 665 14.68 -16.46 -2.18
C ARG A 665 15.58 -15.25 -1.89
N ALA A 666 16.32 -15.28 -0.79
CA ALA A 666 17.25 -14.22 -0.39
C ALA A 666 18.67 -14.77 -0.11
N GLU A 667 19.68 -14.10 -0.67
CA GLU A 667 21.12 -14.32 -0.44
C GLU A 667 21.64 -13.25 0.52
N TYR A 668 22.41 -13.66 1.54
CA TYR A 668 22.87 -12.80 2.64
C TYR A 668 24.39 -12.66 2.68
N ASN A 669 24.89 -11.50 3.09
CA ASN A 669 26.29 -11.33 3.51
C ASN A 669 26.51 -11.76 4.98
N THR A 670 27.77 -11.74 5.42
CA THR A 670 28.16 -12.07 6.80
C THR A 670 27.50 -11.17 7.85
N LEU A 671 27.21 -9.90 7.53
CA LEU A 671 26.56 -8.94 8.41
C LEU A 671 25.04 -9.16 8.58
N GLY A 672 24.43 -10.04 7.78
CA GLY A 672 22.98 -10.30 7.81
C GLY A 672 22.14 -9.42 6.88
N LEU A 673 22.77 -8.78 5.89
CA LEU A 673 22.09 -7.92 4.92
C LEU A 673 21.94 -8.68 3.58
N ALA A 674 20.79 -8.56 2.90
CA ALA A 674 20.58 -9.27 1.63
C ALA A 674 21.36 -8.64 0.48
N THR A 675 22.30 -9.40 -0.08
CA THR A 675 23.06 -9.01 -1.28
C THR A 675 22.32 -9.35 -2.57
N ALA A 676 21.37 -10.29 -2.53
CA ALA A 676 20.45 -10.53 -3.64
C ALA A 676 19.09 -11.05 -3.16
N ILE A 677 18.04 -10.67 -3.88
CA ILE A 677 16.67 -11.14 -3.65
C ILE A 677 16.14 -11.61 -4.99
N THR A 678 15.87 -12.91 -5.09
CA THR A 678 15.28 -13.56 -6.27
C THR A 678 13.78 -13.62 -6.07
N GLU A 679 13.09 -12.81 -6.85
CA GLU A 679 11.64 -12.80 -6.92
C GLU A 679 11.09 -14.06 -7.58
N ALA A 680 9.80 -14.31 -7.35
CA ALA A 680 9.18 -15.57 -7.73
C ALA A 680 8.82 -15.71 -9.23
N ASP A 681 9.09 -14.69 -10.05
CA ASP A 681 9.16 -14.76 -11.52
C ASP A 681 10.60 -15.02 -12.03
N GLY A 682 11.58 -15.09 -11.12
CA GLY A 682 13.00 -15.27 -11.43
C GLY A 682 13.78 -13.97 -11.65
N THR A 683 13.15 -12.79 -11.53
CA THR A 683 13.89 -11.52 -11.52
C THR A 683 14.73 -11.39 -10.24
N VAL A 684 15.88 -10.69 -10.32
CA VAL A 684 16.82 -10.60 -9.21
C VAL A 684 17.22 -9.15 -8.96
N TRP A 685 16.88 -8.65 -7.77
CA TRP A 685 17.44 -7.42 -7.22
C TRP A 685 18.78 -7.73 -6.56
N ARG A 686 19.76 -6.83 -6.67
CA ARG A 686 21.07 -6.98 -6.01
C ARG A 686 21.47 -5.72 -5.26
N GLN A 687 22.20 -5.90 -4.16
CA GLN A 687 22.60 -4.82 -3.27
C GLN A 687 24.08 -4.93 -2.94
N GLU A 688 24.78 -3.79 -2.98
CA GLU A 688 26.18 -3.65 -2.60
C GLU A 688 26.25 -2.89 -1.28
N PHE A 689 27.07 -3.35 -0.33
CA PHE A 689 27.29 -2.72 0.98
C PHE A 689 28.78 -2.48 1.20
N ASP A 690 29.15 -1.51 2.03
CA ASP A 690 30.52 -1.38 2.55
C ASP A 690 30.79 -2.34 3.74
N ASP A 691 32.03 -2.36 4.24
CA ASP A 691 32.44 -3.20 5.38
C ASP A 691 31.70 -2.87 6.69
N ARG A 692 30.92 -1.77 6.74
CA ARG A 692 30.07 -1.37 7.88
C ARG A 692 28.59 -1.67 7.63
N GLY A 693 28.23 -2.19 6.46
CA GLY A 693 26.85 -2.47 6.11
C GLY A 693 26.06 -1.27 5.56
N ASN A 694 26.71 -0.17 5.18
CA ASN A 694 26.02 0.94 4.52
C ASN A 694 25.80 0.59 3.03
N ARG A 695 24.57 0.67 2.49
CA ARG A 695 24.23 0.26 1.12
C ARG A 695 24.86 1.17 0.06
N THR A 696 26.00 0.78 -0.50
CA THR A 696 26.72 1.54 -1.55
C THR A 696 26.03 1.47 -2.91
N ALA A 697 25.22 0.43 -3.19
CA ALA A 697 24.40 0.38 -4.40
C ALA A 697 23.16 -0.52 -4.32
N LEU A 698 22.23 -0.27 -5.23
CA LEU A 698 21.06 -1.07 -5.54
C LEU A 698 21.04 -1.25 -7.06
N ILE A 699 20.95 -2.50 -7.50
CA ILE A 699 20.96 -2.90 -8.91
C ILE A 699 19.65 -3.60 -9.22
N ASP A 700 18.91 -3.08 -10.19
CA ASP A 700 17.62 -3.62 -10.61
C ASP A 700 17.75 -4.82 -11.58
N PRO A 701 16.64 -5.53 -11.90
CA PRO A 701 16.68 -6.67 -12.83
C PRO A 701 17.02 -6.33 -14.30
N ALA A 702 17.19 -5.06 -14.68
CA ALA A 702 17.76 -4.66 -15.96
C ALA A 702 19.27 -4.33 -15.86
N GLY A 703 19.83 -4.27 -14.66
CA GLY A 703 21.21 -3.87 -14.40
C GLY A 703 21.40 -2.36 -14.22
N HIS A 704 20.33 -1.58 -14.06
CA HIS A 704 20.44 -0.17 -13.69
C HIS A 704 20.91 -0.04 -12.25
N ARG A 705 21.85 0.87 -11.97
CA ARG A 705 22.50 0.99 -10.66
C ARG A 705 22.26 2.36 -10.03
N THR A 706 21.49 2.40 -8.95
CA THR A 706 21.49 3.54 -8.00
C THR A 706 22.68 3.36 -7.06
N GLY A 707 23.39 4.44 -6.71
CA GLY A 707 24.57 4.39 -5.87
C GLY A 707 24.61 5.48 -4.79
N TRP A 708 25.08 5.12 -3.60
CA TRP A 708 25.20 6.03 -2.45
C TRP A 708 26.66 6.25 -2.04
N THR A 709 26.92 7.39 -1.41
CA THR A 709 28.13 7.58 -0.58
C THR A 709 27.72 8.04 0.81
N HIS A 710 28.48 7.64 1.82
CA HIS A 710 28.14 7.84 3.24
C HIS A 710 29.21 8.64 3.97
N ARG A 711 28.82 9.29 5.06
CA ARG A 711 29.73 9.89 6.04
C ARG A 711 30.32 8.81 6.96
N PRO A 712 31.39 9.12 7.73
CA PRO A 712 31.88 8.21 8.78
C PRO A 712 30.82 7.82 9.82
N THR A 713 29.77 8.64 9.99
CA THR A 713 28.59 8.40 10.84
C THR A 713 27.54 7.49 10.19
N GLY A 714 27.80 6.90 9.00
CA GLY A 714 26.82 6.12 8.24
C GLY A 714 25.81 6.95 7.42
N SER A 715 25.49 8.17 7.86
CA SER A 715 24.48 9.00 7.19
C SER A 715 24.80 9.28 5.70
N PRO A 716 23.82 9.21 4.78
CA PRO A 716 24.01 9.55 3.37
C PRO A 716 24.64 10.93 3.13
N ALA A 717 25.54 10.99 2.15
CA ALA A 717 26.20 12.19 1.69
C ALA A 717 25.83 12.53 0.24
N THR A 718 25.66 11.52 -0.61
CA THR A 718 25.17 11.66 -1.99
C THR A 718 24.33 10.45 -2.40
N ILE A 719 23.27 10.69 -3.16
CA ILE A 719 22.52 9.66 -3.90
C ILE A 719 22.75 9.93 -5.38
N THR A 720 23.11 8.92 -6.17
CA THR A 720 23.29 9.03 -7.63
C THR A 720 22.40 8.03 -8.34
N ASP A 721 21.57 8.53 -9.25
CA ASP A 721 20.61 7.71 -10.01
C ASP A 721 21.28 6.95 -11.19
N PRO A 722 20.57 5.98 -11.80
CA PRO A 722 21.01 5.30 -13.02
C PRO A 722 21.29 6.17 -14.27
N LEU A 723 20.97 7.46 -14.27
CA LEU A 723 21.36 8.42 -15.33
C LEU A 723 22.62 9.21 -14.98
N GLY A 724 23.14 9.07 -13.74
CA GLY A 724 24.30 9.80 -13.23
C GLY A 724 23.97 11.15 -12.61
N ALA A 725 22.69 11.44 -12.33
CA ALA A 725 22.28 12.64 -11.60
C ALA A 725 22.48 12.45 -10.09
N THR A 726 23.10 13.43 -9.41
CA THR A 726 23.51 13.31 -8.01
C THR A 726 22.81 14.32 -7.08
N THR A 727 21.91 13.83 -6.22
CA THR A 727 21.43 14.55 -5.02
C THR A 727 22.56 14.61 -3.98
N ARG A 728 22.72 15.73 -3.27
CA ARG A 728 23.68 15.90 -2.17
C ARG A 728 22.98 16.27 -0.88
N ILE A 729 23.42 15.65 0.21
CA ILE A 729 22.73 15.66 1.50
C ILE A 729 23.74 16.14 2.53
N HIS A 730 23.44 17.19 3.31
CA HIS A 730 24.25 17.62 4.44
C HIS A 730 23.52 17.38 5.75
N THR A 731 24.16 16.61 6.63
CA THR A 731 23.65 16.21 7.93
C THR A 731 24.33 16.90 9.11
N ASP A 732 23.61 16.93 10.24
CA ASP A 732 24.13 17.21 11.57
C ASP A 732 24.96 16.00 12.12
N PRO A 733 25.49 16.07 13.36
CA PRO A 733 26.27 14.98 13.95
C PRO A 733 25.47 13.73 14.31
N ALA A 734 24.14 13.81 14.54
CA ALA A 734 23.27 12.65 14.73
C ALA A 734 22.95 11.95 13.41
N GLY A 735 23.20 12.64 12.29
CA GLY A 735 23.00 12.18 10.93
C GLY A 735 21.74 12.73 10.28
N LEU A 736 21.05 13.69 10.92
CA LEU A 736 19.80 14.25 10.43
C LEU A 736 20.10 15.38 9.44
N PRO A 737 19.51 15.41 8.23
CA PRO A 737 19.77 16.48 7.29
C PRO A 737 19.37 17.87 7.79
N LEU A 738 20.22 18.81 7.39
CA LEU A 738 20.12 20.27 7.55
C LEU A 738 20.00 20.97 6.19
N ALA A 739 20.48 20.34 5.11
CA ALA A 739 20.31 20.83 3.75
C ALA A 739 20.30 19.68 2.72
N VAL A 740 19.38 19.75 1.76
CA VAL A 740 19.27 18.81 0.63
C VAL A 740 19.41 19.61 -0.66
N THR A 741 20.36 19.21 -1.52
CA THR A 741 20.69 19.89 -2.78
C THR A 741 20.42 18.96 -3.96
N ASP A 742 19.53 19.35 -4.86
CA ASP A 742 19.15 18.55 -6.02
C ASP A 742 20.26 18.54 -7.11
N PRO A 743 20.18 17.63 -8.12
CA PRO A 743 21.18 17.52 -9.18
C PRO A 743 21.45 18.79 -10.00
N LEU A 744 20.62 19.82 -9.89
CA LEU A 744 20.77 21.11 -10.58
C LEU A 744 21.24 22.25 -9.65
N GLY A 745 21.45 21.95 -8.36
CA GLY A 745 21.95 22.91 -7.37
C GLY A 745 20.86 23.69 -6.64
N ALA A 746 19.58 23.32 -6.77
CA ALA A 746 18.52 23.88 -5.92
C ALA A 746 18.65 23.27 -4.51
N THR A 747 18.77 24.13 -3.48
CA THR A 747 19.02 23.69 -2.09
C THR A 747 17.87 24.07 -1.18
N THR A 748 17.24 23.08 -0.54
CA THR A 748 16.33 23.27 0.60
C THR A 748 17.15 23.19 1.88
N THR A 749 16.89 24.07 2.85
CA THR A 749 17.62 24.13 4.13
C THR A 749 16.65 24.14 5.31
N LEU A 750 17.08 23.64 6.47
CA LEU A 750 16.25 23.58 7.67
C LEU A 750 17.06 23.72 8.97
N GLU A 751 16.39 24.17 10.02
CA GLU A 751 16.94 24.33 11.37
C GLU A 751 16.23 23.35 12.32
N ARG A 752 16.96 22.65 13.21
CA ARG A 752 16.41 21.67 14.17
C ARG A 752 16.55 22.16 15.62
N ASP A 753 15.63 21.74 16.48
CA ASP A 753 15.74 21.89 17.94
C ASP A 753 16.60 20.78 18.57
N ALA A 754 16.79 20.83 19.88
CA ALA A 754 17.61 19.87 20.62
C ALA A 754 16.98 18.46 20.77
N PHE A 755 15.73 18.27 20.33
CA PHE A 755 15.08 16.96 20.18
C PHE A 755 15.25 16.40 18.74
N GLY A 756 15.94 17.11 17.84
CA GLY A 756 16.07 16.75 16.43
C GLY A 756 14.91 17.21 15.54
N ARG A 757 13.93 17.94 16.08
CA ARG A 757 12.70 18.31 15.36
C ARG A 757 12.88 19.61 14.59
N PRO A 758 12.30 19.76 13.39
CA PRO A 758 12.48 20.95 12.56
C PRO A 758 11.74 22.16 13.14
N THR A 759 12.39 23.31 13.26
CA THR A 759 11.75 24.58 13.71
C THR A 759 11.59 25.60 12.58
N SER A 760 12.28 25.37 11.46
CA SER A 760 12.39 26.28 10.32
C SER A 760 12.71 25.45 9.09
N LEU A 761 11.95 25.62 8.02
CA LEU A 761 12.16 25.00 6.71
C LEU A 761 12.17 26.11 5.66
N THR A 762 13.28 26.23 4.91
CA THR A 762 13.44 27.26 3.87
C THR A 762 13.70 26.63 2.51
N ASP A 763 12.87 27.00 1.54
CA ASP A 763 12.90 26.48 0.16
C ASP A 763 14.08 27.05 -0.67
N PRO A 764 14.33 26.50 -1.89
CA PRO A 764 15.38 27.00 -2.80
C PRO A 764 15.20 28.44 -3.33
N LEU A 765 14.14 29.16 -2.93
CA LEU A 765 13.83 30.53 -3.32
C LEU A 765 13.83 31.49 -2.11
N GLY A 766 13.96 30.99 -0.88
CA GLY A 766 13.98 31.76 0.35
C GLY A 766 12.62 31.95 1.03
N ALA A 767 11.60 31.17 0.66
CA ALA A 767 10.35 31.07 1.42
C ALA A 767 10.57 30.20 2.66
N THR A 768 10.16 30.68 3.85
CA THR A 768 10.39 30.00 5.13
C THR A 768 9.10 29.71 5.90
N THR A 769 8.78 28.42 6.09
CA THR A 769 7.79 27.96 7.07
C THR A 769 8.47 27.69 8.42
N ARG A 770 7.75 27.92 9.53
CA ARG A 770 8.25 27.75 10.92
C ARG A 770 7.32 26.89 11.76
N MET A 771 7.90 26.15 12.71
CA MET A 771 7.19 25.21 13.58
C MET A 771 7.60 25.39 15.05
N GLU A 772 6.63 25.27 15.95
CA GLU A 772 6.77 25.28 17.41
C GLU A 772 6.17 23.98 17.97
N TRP A 773 6.85 23.32 18.92
CA TRP A 773 6.54 21.96 19.40
C TRP A 773 6.43 21.90 20.93
N SER A 774 5.69 20.93 21.47
CA SER A 774 5.65 20.58 22.89
C SER A 774 6.93 19.83 23.32
N VAL A 775 6.99 19.33 24.56
CA VAL A 775 8.08 18.43 24.97
C VAL A 775 7.89 17.05 24.30
N GLU A 776 6.66 16.58 24.22
CA GLU A 776 6.19 15.29 23.70
C GLU A 776 6.12 15.22 22.16
N GLY A 777 6.69 16.19 21.44
CA GLY A 777 6.74 16.19 19.96
C GLY A 777 5.45 16.59 19.25
N LYS A 778 4.39 16.92 19.99
CA LYS A 778 3.14 17.46 19.41
C LYS A 778 3.37 18.89 18.90
N PRO A 779 2.76 19.31 17.78
CA PRO A 779 2.86 20.69 17.31
C PRO A 779 2.06 21.61 18.24
N VAL A 780 2.58 22.80 18.53
CA VAL A 780 1.83 23.85 19.21
C VAL A 780 1.39 24.90 18.21
N ARG A 781 2.27 25.26 17.28
CA ARG A 781 2.02 26.30 16.29
C ARG A 781 2.82 26.10 15.01
N ARG A 782 2.24 26.50 13.88
CA ARG A 782 2.92 26.65 12.59
C ARG A 782 2.81 28.09 12.09
N THR A 783 3.71 28.52 11.23
CA THR A 783 3.62 29.79 10.51
C THR A 783 4.13 29.64 9.09
N ASP A 784 3.39 30.17 8.10
CA ASP A 784 3.79 30.16 6.69
C ASP A 784 4.65 31.38 6.29
N PRO A 785 5.24 31.44 5.08
CA PRO A 785 6.07 32.56 4.63
C PRO A 785 5.31 33.86 4.40
N LEU A 786 3.98 33.82 4.39
CA LEU A 786 3.11 35.00 4.29
C LEU A 786 2.71 35.53 5.69
N GLY A 787 2.92 34.75 6.75
CA GLY A 787 2.65 35.07 8.15
C GLY A 787 1.32 34.53 8.70
N HIS A 788 0.64 33.63 7.98
CA HIS A 788 -0.55 32.94 8.49
C HIS A 788 -0.16 31.86 9.53
N THR A 789 -1.01 31.60 10.53
CA THR A 789 -0.61 30.84 11.74
C THR A 789 -1.61 29.76 12.16
N GLU A 790 -1.12 28.52 12.21
CA GLU A 790 -1.82 27.26 12.55
C GLU A 790 -1.57 26.93 14.01
N THR A 791 -2.57 26.47 14.76
CA THR A 791 -2.42 26.21 16.21
C THR A 791 -3.22 25.02 16.70
N TRP A 792 -2.63 24.25 17.62
CA TRP A 792 -3.23 23.07 18.23
C TRP A 792 -3.16 23.14 19.75
N GLU A 793 -4.24 22.77 20.43
CA GLU A 793 -4.28 22.57 21.88
C GLU A 793 -4.43 21.09 22.23
N TRP A 794 -3.79 20.69 23.32
CA TRP A 794 -3.58 19.28 23.67
C TRP A 794 -4.04 18.99 25.09
N ASP A 795 -4.57 17.79 25.31
CA ASP A 795 -4.75 17.27 26.67
C ASP A 795 -3.42 16.71 27.23
N ALA A 796 -3.50 16.13 28.44
CA ALA A 796 -2.32 15.64 29.14
C ALA A 796 -1.80 14.29 28.63
N GLU A 797 -2.58 13.51 27.87
CA GLU A 797 -2.14 12.24 27.28
C GLU A 797 -1.63 12.43 25.84
N GLY A 798 -1.92 13.58 25.23
CA GLY A 798 -1.42 13.97 23.90
C GLY A 798 -2.49 13.88 22.81
N ASN A 799 -3.76 13.97 23.17
CA ASN A 799 -4.86 14.14 22.24
C ASN A 799 -5.05 15.61 21.86
N CYS A 800 -5.46 15.88 20.62
CA CYS A 800 -5.73 17.23 20.14
C CYS A 800 -7.16 17.63 20.50
N LEU A 801 -7.30 18.56 21.46
CA LEU A 801 -8.60 19.07 21.93
C LEU A 801 -9.18 20.10 20.96
N THR A 802 -8.31 20.99 20.44
CA THR A 802 -8.69 22.02 19.47
C THR A 802 -7.62 22.14 18.39
N HIS A 803 -8.06 22.35 17.15
CA HIS A 803 -7.22 22.86 16.07
C HIS A 803 -7.87 24.14 15.59
N THR A 804 -7.17 25.24 15.74
CA THR A 804 -7.56 26.51 15.14
C THR A 804 -6.77 26.69 13.86
N ASP A 805 -7.51 26.59 12.76
CA ASP A 805 -7.01 26.96 11.45
C ASP A 805 -6.68 28.44 11.40
N GLU A 806 -6.00 28.78 10.34
CA GLU A 806 -5.25 30.00 10.19
C GLU A 806 -6.10 31.17 9.65
N ASN A 807 -7.40 30.95 9.38
CA ASN A 807 -8.41 32.01 9.34
C ASN A 807 -9.00 32.31 10.73
N GLY A 808 -8.76 31.44 11.71
CA GLY A 808 -9.44 31.43 13.01
C GLY A 808 -10.75 30.63 13.03
N GLY A 809 -10.96 29.72 12.06
CA GLY A 809 -11.93 28.64 12.24
C GLY A 809 -11.35 27.60 13.22
N THR A 810 -12.21 27.01 14.03
CA THR A 810 -11.76 26.07 15.08
C THR A 810 -12.56 24.79 15.01
N THR A 811 -11.85 23.67 14.88
CA THR A 811 -12.41 22.33 15.02
C THR A 811 -12.05 21.80 16.41
N THR A 812 -12.97 21.12 17.08
CA THR A 812 -12.80 20.66 18.48
C THR A 812 -13.23 19.22 18.67
N TRP A 813 -12.57 18.48 19.57
CA TRP A 813 -12.85 17.07 19.84
C TRP A 813 -13.03 16.77 21.33
N THR A 814 -13.67 15.64 21.62
CA THR A 814 -13.86 15.13 22.99
C THR A 814 -13.43 13.68 23.05
N TYR A 815 -12.58 13.31 24.01
CA TYR A 815 -11.98 11.99 24.10
C TYR A 815 -12.74 11.04 25.04
N GLY A 816 -12.59 9.74 24.80
CA GLY A 816 -13.15 8.65 25.61
C GLY A 816 -12.08 7.59 25.91
N PRO A 817 -12.46 6.38 26.38
CA PRO A 817 -11.51 5.35 26.75
C PRO A 817 -10.51 4.99 25.63
N PHE A 818 -9.27 4.71 26.02
CA PHE A 818 -8.16 4.35 25.12
C PHE A 818 -7.84 5.42 24.06
N ASP A 819 -7.98 6.71 24.43
CA ASP A 819 -7.72 7.85 23.56
C ASP A 819 -8.50 7.85 22.24
N LEU A 820 -9.62 7.10 22.20
CA LEU A 820 -10.54 7.06 21.08
C LEU A 820 -11.59 8.16 21.25
N PRO A 821 -11.65 9.17 20.37
CA PRO A 821 -12.59 10.24 20.60
C PRO A 821 -14.05 9.87 20.33
N VAL A 822 -14.95 10.69 20.86
CA VAL A 822 -16.39 10.43 21.02
C VAL A 822 -17.22 11.45 20.24
N SER A 823 -16.69 12.65 20.00
CA SER A 823 -17.29 13.62 19.09
C SER A 823 -16.28 14.59 18.49
N GLN A 824 -16.64 15.15 17.33
CA GLN A 824 -16.04 16.34 16.73
C GLN A 824 -17.11 17.42 16.62
N THR A 825 -16.73 18.69 16.75
CA THR A 825 -17.47 19.83 16.18
C THR A 825 -16.58 20.59 15.19
N THR A 826 -17.10 20.86 13.98
CA THR A 826 -16.45 21.58 12.88
C THR A 826 -16.54 23.12 13.01
N PRO A 827 -15.78 23.91 12.22
CA PRO A 827 -15.78 25.38 12.34
C PRO A 827 -17.11 26.05 12.02
N GLU A 828 -17.98 25.44 11.22
CA GLU A 828 -19.37 25.86 10.97
C GLU A 828 -20.36 25.37 12.03
N GLY A 829 -19.90 24.61 13.02
CA GLY A 829 -20.68 24.14 14.16
C GLY A 829 -21.40 22.80 13.94
N ALA A 830 -21.07 22.04 12.88
CA ALA A 830 -21.59 20.70 12.70
C ALA A 830 -20.91 19.75 13.70
N ARG A 831 -21.71 19.16 14.59
CA ARG A 831 -21.27 18.14 15.55
C ARG A 831 -21.62 16.74 15.06
N TYR A 832 -20.63 15.85 15.14
CA TYR A 832 -20.74 14.42 14.83
C TYR A 832 -20.38 13.61 16.09
N VAL A 833 -21.05 12.48 16.31
CA VAL A 833 -20.89 11.62 17.51
C VAL A 833 -20.66 10.17 17.11
N PHE A 834 -19.73 9.51 17.79
CA PHE A 834 -19.24 8.18 17.40
C PHE A 834 -19.53 7.18 18.51
N THR A 835 -20.41 6.24 18.20
CA THR A 835 -20.87 5.21 19.12
C THR A 835 -20.04 3.96 18.92
N ARG A 836 -19.34 3.50 19.95
CA ARG A 836 -18.56 2.26 19.92
C ARG A 836 -19.25 1.16 20.72
N ASP A 837 -18.96 -0.10 20.37
CA ASP A 837 -19.21 -1.24 21.26
C ASP A 837 -18.10 -1.32 22.34
N THR A 838 -18.21 -2.32 23.23
CA THR A 838 -17.23 -2.55 24.30
C THR A 838 -15.93 -3.21 23.82
N GLU A 839 -15.83 -3.61 22.56
CA GLU A 839 -14.60 -4.01 21.88
C GLU A 839 -13.95 -2.83 21.13
N LEU A 840 -14.47 -1.61 21.34
CA LEU A 840 -14.05 -0.36 20.70
C LEU A 840 -14.34 -0.26 19.19
N ASN A 841 -15.09 -1.18 18.59
CA ASN A 841 -15.52 -1.05 17.19
C ASN A 841 -16.62 0.00 17.07
N ILE A 842 -16.59 0.80 16.00
CA ILE A 842 -17.60 1.86 15.83
C ILE A 842 -18.87 1.26 15.20
N THR A 843 -19.98 1.38 15.91
CA THR A 843 -21.30 0.84 15.51
C THR A 843 -22.23 1.90 14.94
N ALA A 844 -21.99 3.19 15.22
CA ALA A 844 -22.75 4.28 14.58
C ALA A 844 -22.05 5.65 14.56
N ILE A 845 -22.30 6.42 13.48
CA ILE A 845 -22.11 7.87 13.41
C ILE A 845 -23.47 8.54 13.59
N THR A 846 -23.61 9.53 14.48
CA THR A 846 -24.79 10.42 14.51
C THR A 846 -24.38 11.84 14.10
N ALA A 847 -25.02 12.35 13.06
CA ALA A 847 -24.82 13.71 12.53
C ALA A 847 -25.64 14.75 13.32
N SER A 848 -25.41 16.04 13.03
CA SER A 848 -25.96 17.17 13.81
C SER A 848 -27.49 17.30 13.79
N ASP A 849 -28.14 16.71 12.78
CA ASP A 849 -29.60 16.65 12.64
C ASP A 849 -30.22 15.38 13.27
N ASN A 850 -29.40 14.54 13.89
CA ASN A 850 -29.73 13.23 14.48
C ASN A 850 -30.05 12.13 13.46
N ARG A 851 -29.68 12.29 12.17
CA ARG A 851 -29.52 11.12 11.28
C ARG A 851 -28.34 10.28 11.73
N THR A 852 -28.43 8.96 11.54
CA THR A 852 -27.44 8.01 12.03
C THR A 852 -27.03 7.04 10.91
N TRP A 853 -25.73 6.90 10.66
CA TRP A 853 -25.14 5.82 9.87
C TRP A 853 -24.82 4.67 10.83
N THR A 854 -25.16 3.43 10.51
CA THR A 854 -24.94 2.28 11.40
C THR A 854 -24.16 1.15 10.76
N TYR A 855 -23.44 0.40 11.59
CA TYR A 855 -22.59 -0.72 11.20
C TYR A 855 -22.96 -1.97 12.01
N THR A 856 -23.00 -3.12 11.35
CA THR A 856 -23.28 -4.43 11.94
C THR A 856 -22.08 -5.35 11.70
N LEU A 857 -21.54 -5.91 12.78
CA LEU A 857 -20.38 -6.79 12.75
C LEU A 857 -20.78 -8.24 13.05
N ASP A 858 -19.99 -9.20 12.58
CA ASP A 858 -20.10 -10.60 13.01
C ASP A 858 -19.27 -10.90 14.26
N GLU A 859 -19.27 -12.15 14.72
CA GLU A 859 -18.60 -12.54 15.97
C GLU A 859 -17.07 -12.41 15.89
N ALA A 860 -16.49 -12.33 14.68
CA ALA A 860 -15.08 -12.06 14.43
C ALA A 860 -14.78 -10.56 14.16
N GLY A 861 -15.77 -9.67 14.31
CA GLY A 861 -15.62 -8.22 14.14
C GLY A 861 -15.72 -7.73 12.69
N ARG A 862 -16.09 -8.58 11.73
CA ARG A 862 -16.09 -8.25 10.29
C ARG A 862 -17.41 -7.57 9.88
N LEU A 863 -17.34 -6.58 8.98
CA LEU A 863 -18.49 -5.73 8.61
C LEU A 863 -19.48 -6.46 7.68
N ILE A 864 -20.50 -7.09 8.26
CA ILE A 864 -21.54 -7.83 7.50
C ILE A 864 -22.67 -6.95 6.97
N ALA A 865 -22.92 -5.77 7.55
CA ALA A 865 -23.82 -4.79 6.98
C ALA A 865 -23.50 -3.35 7.41
N GLU A 866 -23.64 -2.40 6.48
CA GLU A 866 -23.74 -0.97 6.80
C GLU A 866 -25.09 -0.40 6.37
N THR A 867 -25.56 0.66 7.03
CA THR A 867 -26.77 1.38 6.65
C THR A 867 -26.56 2.88 6.75
N ASP A 868 -26.88 3.60 5.68
CA ASP A 868 -26.62 5.03 5.57
C ASP A 868 -27.64 5.92 6.30
N TYR A 869 -27.40 7.22 6.28
CA TYR A 869 -28.28 8.25 6.85
C TYR A 869 -29.72 8.27 6.30
N ASP A 870 -30.00 7.60 5.19
CA ASP A 870 -31.32 7.53 4.54
C ASP A 870 -31.96 6.13 4.67
N GLY A 871 -31.31 5.18 5.35
CA GLY A 871 -31.79 3.82 5.56
C GLY A 871 -31.51 2.84 4.41
N ARG A 872 -30.58 3.17 3.52
CA ARG A 872 -30.07 2.27 2.48
C ARG A 872 -29.05 1.30 3.09
N THR A 873 -29.30 0.00 3.00
CA THR A 873 -28.42 -1.04 3.58
C THR A 873 -27.63 -1.79 2.50
N THR A 874 -26.31 -1.87 2.68
CA THR A 874 -25.40 -2.75 1.92
C THR A 874 -24.97 -3.91 2.82
N THR A 875 -24.91 -5.14 2.30
CA THR A 875 -24.53 -6.33 3.08
C THR A 875 -23.39 -7.10 2.43
N ARG A 876 -22.46 -7.63 3.25
CA ARG A 876 -21.33 -8.47 2.83
C ARG A 876 -21.40 -9.87 3.46
N GLU A 877 -21.07 -10.90 2.68
CA GLU A 877 -20.88 -12.28 3.14
C GLU A 877 -19.39 -12.65 3.02
N TYR A 878 -18.84 -13.32 4.05
CA TYR A 878 -17.41 -13.66 4.12
C TYR A 878 -17.17 -15.17 4.20
N ASP A 879 -16.04 -15.64 3.69
CA ASP A 879 -15.59 -17.02 3.91
C ASP A 879 -14.76 -17.21 5.19
N ALA A 880 -14.23 -18.43 5.34
CA ALA A 880 -13.45 -18.86 6.50
C ALA A 880 -12.06 -18.22 6.59
N ALA A 881 -11.52 -17.68 5.50
CA ALA A 881 -10.33 -16.84 5.54
C ALA A 881 -10.70 -15.34 5.62
N GLY A 882 -11.95 -15.00 5.93
CA GLY A 882 -12.40 -13.61 6.17
C GLY A 882 -12.47 -12.72 4.94
N ARG A 883 -12.63 -13.30 3.75
CA ARG A 883 -12.62 -12.58 2.48
C ARG A 883 -14.05 -12.43 1.94
N SER A 884 -14.41 -11.27 1.38
CA SER A 884 -15.76 -10.92 0.91
C SER A 884 -16.23 -11.73 -0.31
N ILE A 885 -16.85 -12.89 -0.09
CA ILE A 885 -17.40 -13.75 -1.16
C ILE A 885 -18.65 -13.19 -1.84
N ARG A 886 -19.33 -12.21 -1.23
CA ARG A 886 -20.52 -11.59 -1.83
C ARG A 886 -20.84 -10.22 -1.25
N GLN A 887 -21.05 -9.23 -2.11
CA GLN A 887 -21.60 -7.92 -1.76
C GLN A 887 -23.02 -7.78 -2.35
N THR A 888 -23.98 -7.27 -1.58
CA THR A 888 -25.34 -6.96 -2.07
C THR A 888 -25.69 -5.51 -1.78
N ASN A 889 -26.04 -4.75 -2.82
CA ASN A 889 -26.35 -3.32 -2.73
C ASN A 889 -27.81 -3.06 -2.30
N PRO A 890 -28.19 -1.82 -1.93
CA PRO A 890 -29.54 -1.52 -1.46
C PRO A 890 -30.64 -1.64 -2.53
N ALA A 891 -30.28 -1.83 -3.81
CA ALA A 891 -31.22 -2.17 -4.88
C ALA A 891 -31.48 -3.69 -5.02
N GLY A 892 -30.84 -4.52 -4.17
CA GLY A 892 -30.95 -5.97 -4.19
C GLY A 892 -30.10 -6.65 -5.27
N GLN A 893 -29.22 -5.91 -5.94
CA GLN A 893 -28.25 -6.45 -6.89
C GLN A 893 -27.05 -6.98 -6.10
N SER A 894 -26.53 -8.15 -6.47
CA SER A 894 -25.34 -8.71 -5.82
C SER A 894 -24.18 -8.96 -6.77
N LEU A 895 -22.97 -8.69 -6.28
CA LEU A 895 -21.71 -9.18 -6.82
C LEU A 895 -21.31 -10.42 -6.01
N THR A 896 -20.94 -11.49 -6.70
CA THR A 896 -20.34 -12.69 -6.08
C THR A 896 -18.89 -12.77 -6.51
N HIS A 897 -18.00 -12.94 -5.55
CA HIS A 897 -16.55 -12.93 -5.70
C HIS A 897 -16.01 -14.33 -5.40
N ALA A 898 -15.27 -14.92 -6.34
CA ALA A 898 -14.64 -16.24 -6.17
C ALA A 898 -13.17 -16.13 -5.69
N TYR A 899 -12.55 -17.24 -5.26
CA TYR A 899 -11.29 -17.26 -4.49
C TYR A 899 -10.49 -18.60 -4.61
N ASP A 900 -9.15 -18.53 -4.51
CA ASP A 900 -8.10 -19.60 -4.64
C ASP A 900 -7.32 -19.91 -3.32
N THR A 901 -6.02 -20.25 -3.40
CA THR A 901 -4.89 -20.39 -2.46
C THR A 901 -4.05 -19.17 -1.91
N LEU A 902 -3.82 -18.01 -2.56
CA LEU A 902 -3.23 -16.80 -1.89
C LEU A 902 -4.19 -15.92 -1.00
N GLY A 903 -4.60 -14.68 -1.37
CA GLY A 903 -5.42 -13.69 -0.52
C GLY A 903 -6.77 -13.09 -1.09
N ARG A 904 -6.82 -11.99 -1.87
CA ARG A 904 -7.01 -11.99 -3.36
C ARG A 904 -8.42 -12.51 -3.97
N LEU A 905 -8.99 -12.19 -5.17
CA LEU A 905 -10.31 -12.67 -5.80
C LEU A 905 -10.14 -13.73 -6.90
N THR A 906 -11.15 -14.16 -7.63
CA THR A 906 -11.00 -14.78 -8.95
C THR A 906 -12.01 -14.16 -9.93
N SER A 907 -13.29 -14.50 -9.86
CA SER A 907 -14.29 -13.95 -10.79
C SER A 907 -15.34 -13.09 -10.08
N THR A 908 -15.47 -11.80 -10.44
CA THR A 908 -16.62 -10.96 -10.05
C THR A 908 -17.78 -11.26 -11.00
N THR A 909 -18.86 -11.83 -10.46
CA THR A 909 -20.07 -12.24 -11.18
C THR A 909 -21.27 -11.46 -10.67
N THR A 910 -22.00 -10.77 -11.56
CA THR A 910 -23.27 -10.11 -11.19
C THR A 910 -24.43 -11.09 -11.08
N ASP A 911 -25.41 -10.75 -10.25
CA ASP A 911 -26.77 -11.33 -10.19
C ASP A 911 -27.42 -11.66 -11.55
N THR A 912 -27.08 -10.85 -12.54
CA THR A 912 -27.58 -10.84 -13.92
C THR A 912 -26.74 -11.69 -14.88
N GLY A 913 -25.71 -12.38 -14.38
CA GLY A 913 -24.79 -13.23 -15.17
C GLY A 913 -23.73 -12.45 -15.94
N GLY A 914 -23.50 -11.18 -15.60
CA GLY A 914 -22.37 -10.41 -16.10
C GLY A 914 -21.08 -10.91 -15.45
N LEU A 915 -20.18 -11.48 -16.25
CA LEU A 915 -18.97 -12.14 -15.76
C LEU A 915 -17.71 -11.38 -16.15
N THR A 916 -16.82 -11.26 -15.17
CA THR A 916 -15.43 -10.79 -15.24
C THR A 916 -14.59 -11.87 -14.51
N VAL A 917 -13.47 -12.35 -15.08
CA VAL A 917 -12.67 -13.52 -14.61
C VAL A 917 -11.16 -13.15 -14.52
N TRP A 918 -10.54 -13.06 -13.34
CA TRP A 918 -9.22 -12.41 -13.08
C TRP A 918 -7.94 -13.14 -13.65
N THR A 919 -6.68 -12.61 -13.62
CA THR A 919 -5.32 -13.23 -13.88
C THR A 919 -4.00 -12.41 -13.73
N TYR A 920 -2.86 -13.08 -13.41
CA TYR A 920 -1.59 -12.59 -12.82
C TYR A 920 -0.32 -13.14 -13.50
N ASP A 921 0.85 -12.63 -13.13
CA ASP A 921 2.11 -13.37 -13.23
C ASP A 921 2.57 -13.91 -11.84
N PRO A 922 3.71 -14.63 -11.75
CA PRO A 922 4.18 -15.19 -10.48
C PRO A 922 4.51 -14.17 -9.38
N VAL A 923 4.84 -12.92 -9.73
CA VAL A 923 5.04 -11.83 -8.75
C VAL A 923 3.74 -11.08 -8.46
N GLY A 924 2.60 -11.61 -8.93
CA GLY A 924 1.27 -11.11 -8.63
C GLY A 924 0.87 -9.90 -9.46
N ARG A 925 1.66 -9.54 -10.48
CA ARG A 925 1.33 -8.40 -11.34
C ARG A 925 0.17 -8.75 -12.26
N ILE A 926 -0.73 -7.80 -12.49
CA ILE A 926 -1.66 -7.73 -13.63
C ILE A 926 -1.12 -8.46 -14.81
N VAL A 927 -1.99 -9.26 -15.42
CA VAL A 927 -1.80 -9.57 -16.80
C VAL A 927 -3.04 -9.26 -17.74
N ALA A 928 -4.02 -10.07 -18.22
CA ALA A 928 -4.94 -9.63 -19.36
C ALA A 928 -6.34 -9.07 -18.98
N ALA A 929 -7.25 -8.72 -19.92
CA ALA A 929 -8.65 -8.36 -19.55
C ALA A 929 -9.79 -8.80 -20.49
N THR A 930 -11.01 -9.01 -19.94
CA THR A 930 -12.35 -9.12 -20.56
C THR A 930 -13.52 -8.83 -19.59
N SER A 931 -14.29 -7.78 -19.85
CA SER A 931 -15.67 -7.60 -19.36
C SER A 931 -16.67 -7.92 -20.48
N PRO A 932 -18.00 -7.93 -20.25
CA PRO A 932 -19.00 -8.05 -21.32
C PRO A 932 -18.84 -6.99 -22.44
N GLY A 933 -18.13 -7.36 -23.52
CA GLY A 933 -17.86 -6.51 -24.68
C GLY A 933 -16.46 -5.88 -24.77
N VAL A 934 -15.52 -6.25 -23.88
CA VAL A 934 -14.13 -5.78 -23.92
C VAL A 934 -13.16 -6.95 -23.85
N GLY A 935 -11.98 -6.80 -24.46
CA GLY A 935 -10.79 -7.62 -24.25
C GLY A 935 -9.51 -6.78 -24.32
N LEU A 936 -8.68 -6.76 -23.28
CA LEU A 936 -7.61 -5.76 -23.04
C LEU A 936 -6.26 -6.41 -22.60
N THR A 937 -5.13 -5.71 -22.76
CA THR A 937 -3.82 -6.24 -23.23
C THR A 937 -2.66 -5.24 -22.97
N ARG A 938 -1.48 -5.58 -22.42
CA ARG A 938 -0.31 -4.65 -22.23
C ARG A 938 1.03 -5.49 -22.09
N THR A 939 2.32 -5.02 -22.16
CA THR A 939 3.61 -5.85 -21.96
C THR A 939 4.82 -5.39 -21.02
N TYR A 940 5.27 -6.08 -19.92
CA TYR A 940 6.21 -5.49 -18.87
C TYR A 940 7.62 -5.26 -19.41
N GLY A 941 8.30 -4.24 -18.88
CA GLY A 941 9.77 -4.25 -18.74
C GLY A 941 10.31 -5.41 -17.89
N THR A 942 11.64 -5.52 -17.71
CA THR A 942 12.22 -6.43 -16.70
C THR A 942 12.15 -5.85 -15.28
N THR A 943 11.96 -4.53 -15.18
CA THR A 943 11.90 -3.75 -13.93
C THR A 943 10.47 -3.39 -13.51
N GLY A 944 9.47 -3.99 -14.18
CA GLY A 944 8.04 -3.68 -13.98
C GLY A 944 7.64 -2.26 -14.41
N ASN A 945 8.21 -1.74 -15.51
CA ASN A 945 8.02 -0.36 -15.99
C ASN A 945 7.39 -0.25 -17.42
N PRO A 946 6.31 0.57 -17.59
CA PRO A 946 5.40 0.68 -18.76
C PRO A 946 5.93 0.56 -20.20
N LEU A 947 5.45 -0.43 -20.98
CA LEU A 947 5.73 -0.54 -22.43
C LEU A 947 4.53 -0.49 -23.42
N SER A 948 3.30 -0.93 -23.11
CA SER A 948 2.17 -0.87 -24.09
C SER A 948 0.80 -1.16 -23.48
N GLU A 949 -0.33 -0.64 -24.03
CA GLU A 949 -1.74 -1.14 -23.91
C GLU A 949 -2.30 -1.57 -25.26
N THR A 950 -3.33 -2.42 -25.31
CA THR A 950 -4.21 -2.70 -26.44
C THR A 950 -5.63 -3.07 -26.00
N VAL A 951 -6.59 -2.14 -26.08
CA VAL A 951 -8.02 -2.41 -25.78
C VAL A 951 -8.77 -2.78 -27.05
N ASN A 952 -9.42 -3.96 -27.11
CA ASN A 952 -10.20 -4.39 -28.28
C ASN A 952 -9.43 -4.26 -29.62
N GLY A 953 -8.11 -4.47 -29.60
CA GLY A 953 -7.21 -4.31 -30.76
C GLY A 953 -6.65 -2.91 -30.98
N HIS A 954 -6.86 -1.95 -30.08
CA HIS A 954 -6.36 -0.57 -30.18
C HIS A 954 -5.13 -0.32 -29.29
N THR A 955 -3.92 -0.31 -29.88
CA THR A 955 -2.63 -0.32 -29.15
C THR A 955 -2.05 1.04 -28.74
N LEU A 956 -1.94 1.32 -27.43
CA LEU A 956 -1.00 2.29 -26.88
C LEU A 956 0.41 1.67 -26.80
N ALA A 957 1.48 2.42 -27.06
CA ALA A 957 2.85 1.98 -26.85
C ALA A 957 3.68 3.05 -26.13
N LEU A 958 4.61 2.62 -25.29
CA LEU A 958 5.36 3.42 -24.32
C LEU A 958 6.85 3.07 -24.41
N ASN A 959 7.69 4.00 -23.98
CA ASN A 959 9.15 3.84 -23.96
C ASN A 959 9.72 4.68 -22.83
N LEU A 960 10.51 4.05 -21.96
CA LEU A 960 10.99 4.61 -20.71
C LEU A 960 12.51 4.60 -20.63
N ASP A 961 13.10 5.48 -19.83
CA ASP A 961 14.53 5.40 -19.49
C ASP A 961 14.80 4.56 -18.22
N SER A 962 16.08 4.47 -17.83
CA SER A 962 16.56 3.67 -16.70
C SER A 962 16.05 4.10 -15.32
N VAL A 963 15.38 5.26 -15.21
CA VAL A 963 14.69 5.68 -13.98
C VAL A 963 13.17 5.78 -14.17
N GLY A 964 12.63 5.24 -15.26
CA GLY A 964 11.20 5.08 -15.52
C GLY A 964 10.52 6.27 -16.21
N ASN A 965 11.29 7.17 -16.84
CA ASN A 965 10.75 8.40 -17.40
C ASN A 965 10.19 8.19 -18.80
N LEU A 966 8.98 8.70 -19.07
CA LEU A 966 8.31 8.57 -20.36
C LEU A 966 9.03 9.32 -21.50
N LEU A 967 10.00 8.66 -22.14
CA LEU A 967 10.70 9.17 -23.31
C LEU A 967 9.75 9.36 -24.50
N SER A 968 8.85 8.40 -24.74
CA SER A 968 7.83 8.53 -25.79
C SER A 968 6.60 7.65 -25.59
N ARG A 969 5.46 8.14 -26.08
CA ARG A 969 4.16 7.46 -26.10
C ARG A 969 3.58 7.51 -27.51
N THR A 970 2.98 6.43 -27.99
CA THR A 970 2.28 6.33 -29.28
C THR A 970 0.87 5.78 -29.08
N THR A 971 -0.15 6.45 -29.60
CA THR A 971 -1.56 6.04 -29.50
C THR A 971 -1.96 5.01 -30.58
N PRO A 972 -3.13 4.35 -30.48
CA PRO A 972 -3.59 3.32 -31.43
C PRO A 972 -3.65 3.75 -32.89
N THR A 973 -3.93 5.03 -33.17
CA THR A 973 -3.87 5.58 -34.53
C THR A 973 -2.58 6.37 -34.80
N GLY A 974 -1.49 6.05 -34.11
CA GLY A 974 -0.14 6.50 -34.43
C GLY A 974 0.16 7.97 -34.13
N HIS A 975 -0.48 8.59 -33.14
CA HIS A 975 0.00 9.89 -32.62
C HIS A 975 1.12 9.64 -31.62
N THR A 976 2.34 10.01 -31.99
CA THR A 976 3.51 9.95 -31.11
C THR A 976 3.77 11.29 -30.43
N SER A 977 4.04 11.21 -29.12
CA SER A 977 4.53 12.29 -28.26
C SER A 977 5.87 11.87 -27.65
N ARG A 978 6.81 12.81 -27.47
CA ARG A 978 8.15 12.55 -26.89
C ARG A 978 8.52 13.62 -25.87
N TRP A 979 9.12 13.24 -24.75
CA TRP A 979 9.52 14.18 -23.69
C TRP A 979 11.05 14.26 -23.55
N THR A 980 11.52 15.39 -23.02
CA THR A 980 12.89 15.56 -22.55
C THR A 980 12.90 16.11 -21.13
N TYR A 981 13.92 15.74 -20.35
CA TYR A 981 13.97 15.93 -18.90
C TYR A 981 15.24 16.67 -18.48
N ASP A 982 15.16 17.45 -17.39
CA ASP A 982 16.36 17.97 -16.72
C ASP A 982 17.02 16.90 -15.83
N ALA A 983 18.25 17.15 -15.36
CA ALA A 983 18.98 16.20 -14.51
C ALA A 983 18.32 15.98 -13.14
N ALA A 984 17.38 16.85 -12.74
CA ALA A 984 16.56 16.62 -11.55
C ALA A 984 15.17 16.09 -11.94
N GLY A 985 15.08 15.47 -13.12
CA GLY A 985 13.97 14.70 -13.64
C GLY A 985 12.82 15.46 -14.28
N ARG A 986 12.73 16.79 -14.15
CA ARG A 986 11.48 17.50 -14.49
C ARG A 986 11.33 17.64 -16.01
N PRO A 987 10.13 17.51 -16.59
CA PRO A 987 9.93 17.76 -18.02
C PRO A 987 10.36 19.19 -18.39
N ILE A 988 11.25 19.29 -19.38
CA ILE A 988 11.75 20.54 -19.98
C ILE A 988 11.37 20.69 -21.46
N GLY A 989 11.00 19.61 -22.14
CA GLY A 989 10.48 19.66 -23.50
C GLY A 989 9.45 18.58 -23.81
N LEU A 990 8.59 18.85 -24.79
CA LEU A 990 7.62 17.92 -25.36
C LEU A 990 7.52 18.13 -26.88
N GLU A 991 7.91 17.14 -27.67
CA GLU A 991 7.57 17.06 -29.09
C GLU A 991 6.23 16.35 -29.26
N THR A 992 5.23 17.03 -29.84
CA THR A 992 3.93 16.45 -30.18
C THR A 992 3.37 17.05 -31.46
N ALA A 993 2.74 16.22 -32.30
CA ALA A 993 2.10 16.62 -33.56
C ALA A 993 2.96 17.53 -34.48
N GLY A 994 4.28 17.30 -34.50
CA GLY A 994 5.25 18.09 -35.28
C GLY A 994 5.46 19.52 -34.75
N ARG A 995 5.33 19.72 -33.43
CA ARG A 995 5.61 20.97 -32.71
C ARG A 995 6.41 20.66 -31.45
N HIS A 996 7.22 21.62 -31.03
CA HIS A 996 7.93 21.58 -29.76
C HIS A 996 7.21 22.47 -28.73
N LEU A 997 7.17 21.99 -27.49
CA LEU A 997 6.86 22.78 -26.30
C LEU A 997 8.12 22.79 -25.42
N ASP A 998 8.48 23.96 -24.90
CA ASP A 998 9.64 24.14 -24.01
C ASP A 998 9.14 24.64 -22.65
N PHE A 999 9.57 24.01 -21.56
CA PHE A 999 9.20 24.39 -20.19
C PHE A 999 10.42 24.94 -19.44
N ARG A 1000 10.30 26.14 -18.85
CA ARG A 1000 11.25 26.66 -17.86
C ARG A 1000 10.66 26.56 -16.47
N ARG A 1001 11.51 26.22 -15.52
CA ARG A 1001 11.17 26.06 -14.10
C ARG A 1001 12.01 26.97 -13.22
N ASP A 1002 11.49 27.30 -12.03
CA ASP A 1002 12.27 27.94 -10.96
C ASP A 1002 13.07 26.88 -10.17
N ALA A 1003 13.79 27.32 -9.12
CA ALA A 1003 14.59 26.42 -8.29
C ALA A 1003 13.72 25.39 -7.54
N ALA A 1004 12.53 25.78 -7.07
CA ALA A 1004 11.52 24.89 -6.50
C ALA A 1004 10.91 23.91 -7.54
N GLY A 1005 11.15 24.10 -8.84
CA GLY A 1005 10.70 23.22 -9.91
C GLY A 1005 9.31 23.54 -10.49
N ARG A 1006 8.67 24.63 -10.04
CA ARG A 1006 7.38 25.12 -10.55
C ARG A 1006 7.56 25.63 -11.98
N GLU A 1007 6.57 25.42 -12.84
CA GLU A 1007 6.62 25.89 -14.22
C GLU A 1007 6.34 27.38 -14.31
N ILE A 1008 7.34 28.18 -14.71
CA ILE A 1008 7.26 29.65 -14.76
C ILE A 1008 7.11 30.18 -16.20
N GLU A 1009 7.51 29.41 -17.21
CA GLU A 1009 7.35 29.76 -18.62
C GLU A 1009 7.15 28.49 -19.46
N ARG A 1010 6.22 28.54 -20.42
CA ARG A 1010 5.98 27.50 -21.43
C ARG A 1010 5.89 28.13 -22.82
N ARG A 1011 6.81 27.75 -23.70
CA ARG A 1011 6.79 28.12 -25.13
C ARG A 1011 6.09 27.03 -25.92
N ILE A 1012 5.37 27.39 -26.97
CA ILE A 1012 4.64 26.44 -27.84
C ILE A 1012 4.94 26.82 -29.29
N ALA A 1013 6.04 26.28 -29.81
CA ALA A 1013 6.78 26.81 -30.96
C ALA A 1013 7.07 28.32 -30.84
N ASP A 1014 7.52 28.96 -31.92
CA ASP A 1014 7.83 30.41 -31.98
C ASP A 1014 6.58 31.33 -31.94
N VAL A 1015 5.42 30.82 -31.50
CA VAL A 1015 4.11 31.48 -31.71
C VAL A 1015 3.40 31.87 -30.42
N LEU A 1016 3.58 31.11 -29.34
CA LEU A 1016 2.93 31.35 -28.04
C LEU A 1016 3.94 31.21 -26.89
N THR A 1017 3.79 32.04 -25.88
CA THR A 1017 4.49 31.89 -24.60
C THR A 1017 3.54 32.19 -23.46
N LEU A 1018 3.29 31.16 -22.64
CA LEU A 1018 2.59 31.26 -21.36
C LEU A 1018 3.64 31.54 -20.28
N THR A 1019 3.35 32.43 -19.34
CA THR A 1019 4.15 32.68 -18.15
C THR A 1019 3.29 32.60 -16.90
N THR A 1020 3.86 32.08 -15.82
CA THR A 1020 3.20 31.94 -14.51
C THR A 1020 4.09 32.53 -13.42
N GLY A 1021 3.59 33.57 -12.75
CA GLY A 1021 4.18 34.13 -11.53
C GLY A 1021 3.49 33.54 -10.31
N HIS A 1022 4.28 33.19 -9.30
CA HIS A 1022 3.77 32.58 -8.07
C HIS A 1022 3.92 33.55 -6.87
N ASP A 1023 3.15 33.35 -5.81
CA ASP A 1023 3.37 34.00 -4.52
C ASP A 1023 4.44 33.27 -3.68
N ALA A 1024 4.68 33.78 -2.46
CA ALA A 1024 5.68 33.27 -1.54
C ALA A 1024 5.26 32.02 -0.76
N ALA A 1025 4.03 31.52 -0.92
CA ALA A 1025 3.55 30.26 -0.31
C ALA A 1025 3.41 29.12 -1.33
N GLY A 1026 3.74 29.37 -2.60
CA GLY A 1026 3.72 28.37 -3.67
C GLY A 1026 2.82 28.72 -4.85
N ARG A 1027 1.73 29.46 -4.63
CA ARG A 1027 0.53 29.48 -5.49
C ARG A 1027 0.64 30.31 -6.77
N PRO A 1028 -0.04 29.96 -7.88
CA PRO A 1028 -0.10 30.78 -9.10
C PRO A 1028 -0.82 32.12 -8.93
N ALA A 1029 -0.11 33.15 -8.49
CA ALA A 1029 -0.65 34.50 -8.33
C ALA A 1029 -0.98 35.21 -9.65
N GLU A 1030 -0.24 34.96 -10.74
CA GLU A 1030 -0.46 35.58 -12.04
C GLU A 1030 -0.13 34.64 -13.21
N GLN A 1031 -0.93 34.68 -14.27
CA GLN A 1031 -0.70 33.94 -15.51
C GLN A 1031 -0.91 34.85 -16.73
N SER A 1032 0.01 34.81 -17.71
CA SER A 1032 -0.07 35.63 -18.92
C SER A 1032 0.27 34.81 -20.17
N LEU A 1033 -0.64 34.77 -21.14
CA LEU A 1033 -0.37 34.21 -22.47
C LEU A 1033 -0.03 35.33 -23.44
N THR A 1034 1.13 35.24 -24.09
CA THR A 1034 1.54 36.13 -25.18
C THR A 1034 1.64 35.36 -26.50
N GLY A 1035 1.46 36.08 -27.61
CA GLY A 1035 1.60 35.55 -28.96
C GLY A 1035 2.67 36.28 -29.77
N ALA A 1036 2.99 35.73 -30.94
CA ALA A 1036 3.96 36.27 -31.90
C ALA A 1036 3.90 37.80 -32.03
N GLY A 1037 5.07 38.45 -31.91
CA GLY A 1037 5.20 39.91 -31.84
C GLY A 1037 4.98 40.50 -30.43
N GLY A 1038 4.91 39.67 -29.38
CA GLY A 1038 4.78 40.11 -27.99
C GLY A 1038 3.37 40.55 -27.58
N ARG A 1039 2.36 40.31 -28.41
CA ARG A 1039 0.98 40.71 -28.12
C ARG A 1039 0.38 39.81 -27.03
N ARG A 1040 0.04 40.38 -25.86
CA ARG A 1040 -0.70 39.67 -24.81
C ARG A 1040 -2.07 39.23 -25.34
N LEU A 1041 -2.40 37.96 -25.12
CA LEU A 1041 -3.60 37.26 -25.61
C LEU A 1041 -4.57 36.95 -24.46
N HIS A 1042 -4.02 36.51 -23.32
CA HIS A 1042 -4.75 36.24 -22.09
C HIS A 1042 -3.94 36.76 -20.90
N HIS A 1043 -4.63 37.10 -19.82
CA HIS A 1043 -4.05 37.51 -18.55
C HIS A 1043 -5.04 37.16 -17.45
N LYS A 1044 -4.55 36.52 -16.39
CA LYS A 1044 -5.28 36.26 -15.14
C LYS A 1044 -4.39 36.61 -13.96
N ARG A 1045 -4.99 37.16 -12.92
CA ARG A 1045 -4.37 37.33 -11.59
C ARG A 1045 -5.34 36.82 -10.54
N TRP A 1046 -4.82 36.10 -9.57
CA TRP A 1046 -5.56 35.62 -8.41
C TRP A 1046 -5.16 36.43 -7.18
N THR A 1047 -6.13 36.68 -6.30
CA THR A 1047 -5.84 36.87 -4.88
C THR A 1047 -6.50 35.73 -4.14
N TYR A 1048 -5.83 35.26 -3.11
CA TYR A 1048 -6.35 34.24 -2.23
C TYR A 1048 -6.98 34.90 -1.01
N ARG A 1049 -7.83 34.17 -0.29
CA ARG A 1049 -7.92 34.36 1.16
C ARG A 1049 -6.56 33.99 1.73
N ALA A 1050 -6.43 34.00 3.05
CA ALA A 1050 -5.33 33.32 3.68
C ALA A 1050 -5.19 31.89 3.04
N ASP A 1051 -6.25 31.07 3.11
CA ASP A 1051 -6.30 29.62 2.82
C ASP A 1051 -6.28 29.18 1.36
N GLY A 1052 -5.66 29.94 0.45
CA GLY A 1052 -5.49 29.49 -0.94
C GLY A 1052 -6.78 29.31 -1.74
N TYR A 1053 -7.95 29.46 -1.12
CA TYR A 1053 -9.20 29.61 -1.85
C TYR A 1053 -9.23 31.02 -2.44
N PRO A 1054 -9.50 31.15 -3.76
CA PRO A 1054 -9.41 32.43 -4.44
C PRO A 1054 -10.50 33.38 -3.93
N THR A 1055 -10.09 34.55 -3.40
CA THR A 1055 -10.99 35.66 -3.05
C THR A 1055 -11.22 36.62 -4.21
N ALA A 1056 -10.33 36.64 -5.21
CA ALA A 1056 -10.59 37.33 -6.45
C ALA A 1056 -9.88 36.68 -7.63
N VAL A 1057 -10.54 36.72 -8.78
CA VAL A 1057 -9.96 36.43 -10.09
C VAL A 1057 -10.11 37.67 -10.96
N THR A 1058 -9.00 38.21 -11.46
CA THR A 1058 -8.98 39.36 -12.37
C THR A 1058 -8.47 38.95 -13.74
N ASP A 1059 -9.25 39.23 -14.79
CA ASP A 1059 -8.84 38.98 -16.18
C ASP A 1059 -9.18 40.18 -17.10
N ALA A 1060 -9.13 39.97 -18.42
CA ALA A 1060 -9.41 41.00 -19.41
C ALA A 1060 -10.88 41.51 -19.43
N THR A 1061 -11.80 40.86 -18.73
CA THR A 1061 -13.20 41.29 -18.56
C THR A 1061 -13.40 42.15 -17.30
N GLY A 1062 -12.52 42.00 -16.30
CA GLY A 1062 -12.56 42.70 -15.02
C GLY A 1062 -12.22 41.78 -13.85
N THR A 1063 -12.64 42.15 -12.64
CA THR A 1063 -12.42 41.36 -11.41
C THR A 1063 -13.73 40.73 -10.94
N THR A 1064 -13.72 39.42 -10.72
CA THR A 1064 -14.73 38.71 -9.93
C THR A 1064 -14.19 38.49 -8.54
N THR A 1065 -14.87 39.01 -7.51
CA THR A 1065 -14.56 38.76 -6.09
C THR A 1065 -15.45 37.65 -5.54
N LEU A 1066 -14.89 36.76 -4.74
CA LEU A 1066 -15.55 35.63 -4.09
C LEU A 1066 -15.58 35.88 -2.58
N ALA A 1067 -16.77 35.85 -2.00
CA ALA A 1067 -16.98 35.75 -0.56
C ALA A 1067 -17.22 34.28 -0.20
N LEU A 1068 -16.52 33.82 0.82
CA LEU A 1068 -16.51 32.43 1.27
C LEU A 1068 -17.02 32.39 2.73
N ASP A 1069 -17.64 31.28 3.17
CA ASP A 1069 -17.94 31.08 4.60
C ASP A 1069 -16.69 30.65 5.39
N ALA A 1070 -16.82 30.31 6.68
CA ALA A 1070 -15.66 29.91 7.51
C ALA A 1070 -14.89 28.78 6.83
N ILE A 1071 -15.61 27.71 6.49
CA ILE A 1071 -15.13 26.57 5.70
C ILE A 1071 -15.29 26.80 4.19
N GLY A 1072 -14.92 28.00 3.73
CA GLY A 1072 -14.48 28.30 2.36
C GLY A 1072 -15.45 28.06 1.21
N ARG A 1073 -16.69 27.62 1.47
CA ARG A 1073 -17.69 27.41 0.43
C ARG A 1073 -18.06 28.77 -0.17
N PRO A 1074 -18.14 28.90 -1.51
CA PRO A 1074 -18.47 30.16 -2.14
C PRO A 1074 -19.92 30.56 -1.80
N THR A 1075 -20.11 31.67 -1.10
CA THR A 1075 -21.45 32.17 -0.72
C THR A 1075 -21.95 33.28 -1.64
N ASN A 1076 -21.05 34.10 -2.18
CA ASN A 1076 -21.36 35.17 -3.13
C ASN A 1076 -20.17 35.42 -4.06
N LEU A 1077 -20.41 35.45 -5.38
CA LEU A 1077 -19.43 35.88 -6.37
C LEU A 1077 -19.97 37.13 -7.05
N THR A 1078 -19.19 38.20 -7.13
CA THR A 1078 -19.60 39.44 -7.80
C THR A 1078 -18.52 39.87 -8.79
N GLY A 1079 -18.90 40.00 -10.06
CA GLY A 1079 -17.97 40.31 -11.15
C GLY A 1079 -18.62 40.91 -12.39
N PRO A 1080 -17.90 41.02 -13.53
CA PRO A 1080 -18.36 41.72 -14.73
C PRO A 1080 -19.60 41.11 -15.39
N VAL A 1081 -19.85 39.82 -15.16
CA VAL A 1081 -21.02 39.08 -15.65
C VAL A 1081 -22.25 39.20 -14.73
N GLY A 1082 -22.11 39.81 -13.56
CA GLY A 1082 -23.15 40.00 -12.54
C GLY A 1082 -22.78 39.36 -11.19
N THR A 1083 -23.81 39.04 -10.40
CA THR A 1083 -23.66 38.45 -9.06
C THR A 1083 -24.29 37.08 -8.98
N GLU A 1084 -23.52 36.12 -8.45
CA GLU A 1084 -23.94 34.78 -8.08
C GLU A 1084 -24.01 34.67 -6.55
N SER A 1085 -24.90 33.83 -6.03
CA SER A 1085 -25.06 33.61 -4.59
C SER A 1085 -25.51 32.20 -4.29
N TYR A 1086 -24.90 31.57 -3.29
CA TYR A 1086 -25.20 30.21 -2.84
C TYR A 1086 -25.48 30.21 -1.33
N ALA A 1087 -26.33 29.29 -0.90
CA ALA A 1087 -26.62 29.08 0.51
C ALA A 1087 -26.62 27.58 0.82
N TYR A 1088 -26.16 27.24 2.02
CA TYR A 1088 -25.95 25.89 2.51
C TYR A 1088 -26.72 25.67 3.82
N ASN A 1089 -27.05 24.43 4.17
CA ASN A 1089 -27.50 24.06 5.51
C ASN A 1089 -26.30 23.69 6.41
N PRO A 1090 -26.51 23.39 7.71
CA PRO A 1090 -25.43 22.96 8.60
C PRO A 1090 -24.77 21.60 8.25
N THR A 1091 -25.38 20.79 7.37
CA THR A 1091 -24.83 19.52 6.88
C THR A 1091 -24.24 19.63 5.47
N GLY A 1092 -23.89 20.85 5.03
CA GLY A 1092 -23.21 21.08 3.74
C GLY A 1092 -24.11 21.04 2.50
N ASP A 1093 -25.38 20.65 2.60
CA ASP A 1093 -26.29 20.64 1.46
C ASP A 1093 -26.53 22.06 0.92
N GLN A 1094 -26.26 22.27 -0.37
CA GLN A 1094 -26.61 23.52 -1.05
C GLN A 1094 -28.15 23.67 -1.11
N ILE A 1095 -28.74 24.55 -0.29
CA ILE A 1095 -30.19 24.78 -0.24
C ILE A 1095 -30.69 25.80 -1.27
N ALA A 1096 -29.82 26.68 -1.78
CA ALA A 1096 -30.18 27.61 -2.84
C ALA A 1096 -28.96 28.02 -3.70
N ALA A 1097 -29.23 28.37 -4.95
CA ALA A 1097 -28.27 29.00 -5.85
C ALA A 1097 -28.96 30.06 -6.72
N THR A 1098 -28.30 31.18 -7.00
CA THR A 1098 -28.73 32.18 -7.99
C THR A 1098 -27.49 32.63 -8.75
N ALA A 1099 -27.59 32.74 -10.08
CA ALA A 1099 -26.50 33.20 -10.93
C ALA A 1099 -27.04 33.77 -12.26
N PRO A 1100 -26.37 34.75 -12.88
CA PRO A 1100 -26.80 35.33 -14.15
C PRO A 1100 -26.56 34.34 -15.30
N GLY A 1101 -27.55 34.11 -16.15
CA GLY A 1101 -27.40 33.33 -17.39
C GLY A 1101 -27.26 31.81 -17.21
N LEU A 1102 -27.08 31.28 -16.00
CA LEU A 1102 -27.13 29.84 -15.75
C LEU A 1102 -28.50 29.23 -16.11
N PRO A 1103 -28.54 27.95 -16.54
CA PRO A 1103 -29.78 27.29 -16.92
C PRO A 1103 -30.68 27.03 -15.70
N ALA A 1104 -31.99 26.93 -15.95
CA ALA A 1104 -33.06 26.94 -14.93
C ALA A 1104 -33.12 25.69 -14.01
N ASP A 1105 -32.12 24.82 -14.10
CA ASP A 1105 -31.87 23.65 -13.27
C ASP A 1105 -30.67 23.83 -12.33
N ALA A 1106 -29.76 24.77 -12.62
CA ALA A 1106 -28.70 25.19 -11.71
C ALA A 1106 -29.17 26.26 -10.71
N VAL A 1107 -30.19 27.05 -11.05
CA VAL A 1107 -30.68 28.18 -10.22
C VAL A 1107 -32.04 27.93 -9.56
N GLY A 1108 -32.22 28.55 -8.40
CA GLY A 1108 -33.38 28.43 -7.53
C GLY A 1108 -33.12 27.61 -6.26
N GLU A 1109 -34.15 27.53 -5.42
CA GLU A 1109 -34.20 26.64 -4.25
C GLU A 1109 -33.90 25.19 -4.63
N ARG A 1110 -33.28 24.47 -3.70
CA ARG A 1110 -33.14 23.02 -3.73
C ARG A 1110 -33.99 22.42 -2.60
N ALA A 1111 -34.39 21.17 -2.77
CA ALA A 1111 -35.14 20.43 -1.76
C ALA A 1111 -34.70 18.96 -1.80
N TYR A 1112 -34.49 18.41 -0.60
CA TYR A 1112 -33.91 17.11 -0.36
C TYR A 1112 -34.93 16.17 0.29
N THR A 1113 -34.71 14.87 0.15
CA THR A 1113 -35.42 13.80 0.85
C THR A 1113 -34.35 12.88 1.43
N GLY A 1114 -34.04 13.03 2.71
CA GLY A 1114 -32.77 12.50 3.23
C GLY A 1114 -31.59 13.30 2.67
N THR A 1115 -30.49 12.63 2.31
CA THR A 1115 -29.36 13.16 1.53
C THR A 1115 -29.71 13.40 0.05
N LEU A 1116 -30.80 12.82 -0.46
CA LEU A 1116 -31.08 12.80 -1.90
C LEU A 1116 -31.75 14.09 -2.41
N LEU A 1117 -31.13 14.75 -3.39
CA LEU A 1117 -31.59 15.99 -4.04
C LEU A 1117 -32.87 15.77 -4.88
N ALA A 1118 -34.04 15.76 -4.24
CA ALA A 1118 -35.33 15.57 -4.91
C ALA A 1118 -35.69 16.69 -5.93
N ARG A 1119 -35.24 17.94 -5.71
CA ARG A 1119 -35.47 19.08 -6.60
C ARG A 1119 -34.31 20.07 -6.60
N ALA A 1120 -33.94 20.57 -7.78
CA ALA A 1120 -33.16 21.80 -7.95
C ALA A 1120 -33.88 22.74 -8.91
N GLY A 1121 -34.36 23.90 -8.43
CA GLY A 1121 -35.09 24.88 -9.24
C GLY A 1121 -36.33 24.27 -9.93
N ARG A 1122 -36.26 24.13 -11.26
CA ARG A 1122 -37.28 23.51 -12.13
C ARG A 1122 -36.99 22.06 -12.53
N THR A 1123 -35.99 21.44 -11.95
CA THR A 1123 -35.60 20.05 -12.17
C THR A 1123 -36.01 19.18 -10.99
N ARG A 1124 -36.52 17.99 -11.30
CA ARG A 1124 -36.81 16.93 -10.34
C ARG A 1124 -35.96 15.71 -10.67
N TYR A 1125 -35.45 15.07 -9.64
CA TYR A 1125 -34.72 13.82 -9.73
C TYR A 1125 -35.57 12.70 -9.12
N SER A 1126 -35.34 11.46 -9.55
CA SER A 1126 -35.78 10.28 -8.81
C SER A 1126 -34.71 9.21 -8.88
N TYR A 1127 -34.66 8.42 -7.81
CA TYR A 1127 -33.58 7.50 -7.50
C TYR A 1127 -34.11 6.06 -7.47
N ASP A 1128 -33.21 5.09 -7.63
CA ASP A 1128 -33.48 3.71 -7.20
C ASP A 1128 -33.19 3.55 -5.70
N ALA A 1129 -33.39 2.34 -5.16
CA ALA A 1129 -33.16 2.06 -3.74
C ALA A 1129 -31.67 2.15 -3.35
N ALA A 1130 -30.75 1.95 -4.30
CA ALA A 1130 -29.32 2.21 -4.10
C ALA A 1130 -28.98 3.72 -4.07
N GLY A 1131 -29.94 4.63 -4.26
CA GLY A 1131 -29.71 6.07 -4.22
C GLY A 1131 -29.11 6.64 -5.51
N ARG A 1132 -29.16 5.90 -6.63
CA ARG A 1132 -28.59 6.32 -7.92
C ARG A 1132 -29.65 7.01 -8.76
N VAL A 1133 -29.30 8.10 -9.46
CA VAL A 1133 -30.28 8.87 -10.26
C VAL A 1133 -30.76 8.03 -11.44
N ILE A 1134 -32.00 7.54 -11.40
CA ILE A 1134 -32.63 6.81 -12.53
C ILE A 1134 -33.41 7.73 -13.48
N ARG A 1135 -33.77 8.94 -13.04
CA ARG A 1135 -34.49 9.91 -13.86
C ARG A 1135 -34.16 11.36 -13.47
N ARG A 1136 -34.00 12.22 -14.48
CA ARG A 1136 -33.92 13.69 -14.35
C ARG A 1136 -34.98 14.32 -15.24
N THR A 1137 -35.83 15.19 -14.68
CA THR A 1137 -36.96 15.81 -15.41
C THR A 1137 -36.93 17.33 -15.25
N VAL A 1138 -36.74 18.06 -16.36
CA VAL A 1138 -36.69 19.53 -16.40
C VAL A 1138 -38.03 20.08 -16.88
N THR A 1139 -38.80 20.73 -16.01
CA THR A 1139 -40.10 21.30 -16.38
C THR A 1139 -39.92 22.52 -17.31
N ARG A 1140 -40.47 22.45 -18.53
CA ARG A 1140 -40.51 23.56 -19.50
C ARG A 1140 -41.83 24.34 -19.37
N ILE A 1141 -41.81 25.63 -19.69
CA ILE A 1141 -42.97 26.55 -19.52
C ILE A 1141 -44.00 26.42 -20.65
N SER A 1142 -43.54 26.08 -21.86
CA SER A 1142 -44.33 26.13 -23.10
C SER A 1142 -44.23 24.86 -23.97
N ARG A 1143 -43.64 23.78 -23.43
CA ARG A 1143 -43.59 22.45 -24.06
C ARG A 1143 -43.59 21.35 -23.00
N THR A 1144 -43.64 20.09 -23.44
CA THR A 1144 -43.47 18.90 -22.58
C THR A 1144 -42.18 18.98 -21.74
N PRO A 1145 -42.15 18.38 -20.53
CA PRO A 1145 -40.93 18.32 -19.73
C PRO A 1145 -39.84 17.51 -20.43
N ASP A 1146 -38.62 18.04 -20.44
CA ASP A 1146 -37.48 17.30 -20.96
C ASP A 1146 -37.10 16.24 -19.93
N THR A 1147 -37.12 14.95 -20.29
CA THR A 1147 -36.86 13.84 -19.36
C THR A 1147 -35.70 12.98 -19.84
N TRP A 1148 -34.71 12.78 -18.96
CA TRP A 1148 -33.65 11.78 -19.12
C TRP A 1148 -33.98 10.56 -18.25
N HIS A 1149 -33.69 9.37 -18.77
CA HIS A 1149 -33.73 8.12 -18.02
C HIS A 1149 -32.35 7.48 -18.04
N TYR A 1150 -31.94 6.91 -16.91
CA TYR A 1150 -30.62 6.32 -16.70
C TYR A 1150 -30.77 4.85 -16.29
N THR A 1151 -29.74 4.05 -16.50
CA THR A 1151 -29.70 2.63 -16.08
C THR A 1151 -28.29 2.29 -15.62
N TRP A 1152 -28.22 1.59 -14.50
CA TRP A 1152 -26.99 1.28 -13.76
C TRP A 1152 -26.82 -0.25 -13.68
N ASP A 1153 -25.59 -0.75 -13.63
CA ASP A 1153 -25.31 -2.19 -13.39
C ASP A 1153 -25.24 -2.51 -11.88
N ALA A 1154 -24.60 -3.62 -11.51
CA ALA A 1154 -24.38 -4.02 -10.11
C ALA A 1154 -23.11 -3.41 -9.49
N HIS A 1155 -22.26 -2.74 -10.27
CA HIS A 1155 -21.04 -2.04 -9.84
C HIS A 1155 -21.28 -0.52 -9.83
N ASP A 1156 -22.55 -0.10 -9.71
CA ASP A 1156 -23.01 1.30 -9.77
C ASP A 1156 -22.53 2.11 -11.00
N ARG A 1157 -22.23 1.44 -12.12
CA ARG A 1157 -21.79 2.09 -13.38
C ARG A 1157 -22.98 2.42 -14.29
N LEU A 1158 -23.01 3.63 -14.84
CA LEU A 1158 -24.05 4.07 -15.78
C LEU A 1158 -23.92 3.31 -17.12
N THR A 1159 -24.72 2.29 -17.37
CA THR A 1159 -24.67 1.46 -18.60
C THR A 1159 -25.52 2.00 -19.75
N ARG A 1160 -26.59 2.75 -19.46
CA ARG A 1160 -27.50 3.28 -20.49
C ARG A 1160 -28.08 4.65 -20.14
N THR A 1161 -28.37 5.45 -21.15
CA THR A 1161 -29.13 6.71 -21.04
C THR A 1161 -30.12 6.85 -22.19
N VAL A 1162 -31.32 7.35 -21.90
CA VAL A 1162 -32.29 7.81 -22.90
C VAL A 1162 -32.48 9.31 -22.72
N THR A 1163 -32.27 10.08 -23.78
CA THR A 1163 -32.41 11.54 -23.79
C THR A 1163 -33.85 12.00 -24.12
N PRO A 1164 -34.20 13.28 -23.89
CA PRO A 1164 -35.58 13.78 -24.04
C PRO A 1164 -36.18 13.71 -25.46
N ASP A 1165 -35.34 13.56 -26.48
CA ASP A 1165 -35.68 13.36 -27.89
C ASP A 1165 -35.86 11.88 -28.27
N GLY A 1166 -35.59 10.96 -27.34
CA GLY A 1166 -35.66 9.51 -27.55
C GLY A 1166 -34.35 8.86 -27.99
N THR A 1167 -33.27 9.61 -28.19
CA THR A 1167 -31.97 9.02 -28.53
C THR A 1167 -31.45 8.14 -27.38
N VAL A 1168 -30.93 6.97 -27.73
CA VAL A 1168 -30.43 5.99 -26.76
C VAL A 1168 -28.92 5.93 -26.85
N TRP A 1169 -28.26 6.09 -25.71
CA TRP A 1169 -26.84 5.84 -25.53
C TRP A 1169 -26.63 4.60 -24.67
N SER A 1170 -25.73 3.71 -25.08
CA SER A 1170 -25.14 2.69 -24.21
C SER A 1170 -23.65 2.98 -23.97
N TYR A 1171 -23.14 2.50 -22.84
CA TYR A 1171 -21.76 2.70 -22.42
C TYR A 1171 -21.12 1.34 -22.18
N VAL A 1172 -19.92 1.14 -22.74
CA VAL A 1172 -19.10 -0.04 -22.49
C VAL A 1172 -17.94 0.40 -21.61
N TYR A 1173 -17.85 -0.25 -20.47
CA TYR A 1173 -16.72 -0.15 -19.58
C TYR A 1173 -15.76 -1.28 -19.92
N ASP A 1174 -14.46 -0.98 -19.93
CA ASP A 1174 -13.51 -2.04 -19.65
C ASP A 1174 -13.78 -2.53 -18.21
N PRO A 1175 -13.18 -3.64 -17.79
CA PRO A 1175 -13.40 -4.13 -16.44
C PRO A 1175 -13.15 -3.07 -15.35
N PHE A 1176 -12.19 -2.17 -15.59
CA PHE A 1176 -11.68 -1.09 -14.73
C PHE A 1176 -12.55 0.17 -14.59
N GLY A 1177 -13.87 0.02 -14.74
CA GLY A 1177 -14.78 1.15 -14.70
C GLY A 1177 -14.53 2.27 -15.73
N ARG A 1178 -13.49 2.18 -16.58
CA ARG A 1178 -13.16 3.20 -17.58
C ARG A 1178 -14.08 2.99 -18.77
N ARG A 1179 -14.71 4.08 -19.18
CA ARG A 1179 -15.55 4.05 -20.37
C ARG A 1179 -14.65 3.94 -21.60
N VAL A 1180 -14.50 2.75 -22.16
CA VAL A 1180 -13.73 2.52 -23.39
C VAL A 1180 -14.57 2.66 -24.66
N ALA A 1181 -15.90 2.60 -24.56
CA ALA A 1181 -16.78 3.04 -25.64
C ALA A 1181 -18.10 3.65 -25.16
N LYS A 1182 -18.69 4.49 -26.01
CA LYS A 1182 -20.10 4.87 -25.98
C LYS A 1182 -20.72 4.70 -27.36
N HIS A 1183 -21.95 4.19 -27.40
CA HIS A 1183 -22.69 3.92 -28.63
C HIS A 1183 -23.98 4.73 -28.68
N CYS A 1184 -24.19 5.46 -29.77
CA CYS A 1184 -25.49 6.05 -30.11
C CYS A 1184 -26.29 5.03 -30.92
N HIS A 1185 -27.55 4.79 -30.58
CA HIS A 1185 -28.42 3.85 -31.29
C HIS A 1185 -29.50 4.56 -32.11
N HIS A 1186 -29.80 4.00 -33.28
CA HIS A 1186 -31.01 4.33 -34.04
C HIS A 1186 -32.28 3.82 -33.32
N PRO A 1187 -33.49 4.31 -33.71
CA PRO A 1187 -34.76 3.81 -33.18
C PRO A 1187 -35.04 2.32 -33.42
N ASP A 1188 -34.33 1.68 -34.36
CA ASP A 1188 -34.39 0.23 -34.61
C ASP A 1188 -33.41 -0.60 -33.75
N GLY A 1189 -32.61 0.07 -32.91
CA GLY A 1189 -31.64 -0.53 -32.00
C GLY A 1189 -30.21 -0.67 -32.55
N ARG A 1190 -29.99 -0.51 -33.87
CA ARG A 1190 -28.65 -0.63 -34.47
C ARG A 1190 -27.76 0.56 -34.09
N ILE A 1191 -26.44 0.36 -34.02
CA ILE A 1191 -25.51 1.44 -33.67
C ILE A 1191 -25.39 2.44 -34.83
N ALA A 1192 -25.65 3.71 -34.54
CA ALA A 1192 -25.48 4.85 -35.42
C ALA A 1192 -24.05 5.41 -35.37
N GLU A 1193 -23.53 5.56 -34.14
CA GLU A 1193 -22.21 6.12 -33.86
C GLU A 1193 -21.50 5.31 -32.79
N THR A 1194 -20.20 5.08 -32.97
CA THR A 1194 -19.30 4.57 -31.94
C THR A 1194 -18.26 5.64 -31.63
N ILE A 1195 -18.09 5.96 -30.36
CA ILE A 1195 -16.95 6.73 -29.88
C ILE A 1195 -16.18 5.84 -28.92
N ARG A 1196 -14.94 5.48 -29.29
CA ARG A 1196 -14.01 4.75 -28.43
C ARG A 1196 -13.06 5.70 -27.73
N PHE A 1197 -12.58 5.28 -26.57
CA PHE A 1197 -11.61 6.00 -25.76
C PHE A 1197 -10.41 5.09 -25.54
N THR A 1198 -9.21 5.62 -25.75
CA THR A 1198 -7.97 5.01 -25.30
C THR A 1198 -7.34 5.92 -24.27
N TRP A 1199 -7.03 5.29 -23.16
CA TRP A 1199 -6.43 5.91 -22.01
C TRP A 1199 -4.92 5.71 -22.08
N HIS A 1200 -4.23 6.48 -21.28
CA HIS A 1200 -2.92 6.18 -20.76
C HIS A 1200 -3.10 6.52 -19.30
N ASP A 1201 -3.10 5.52 -18.44
CA ASP A 1201 -3.36 5.73 -17.02
C ASP A 1201 -4.87 6.06 -16.81
N THR A 1202 -5.24 6.87 -15.82
CA THR A 1202 -6.49 7.63 -15.78
C THR A 1202 -6.64 8.64 -16.92
N THR A 1203 -5.56 8.99 -17.62
CA THR A 1203 -5.53 10.14 -18.53
C THR A 1203 -6.06 9.77 -19.92
N LEU A 1204 -7.15 10.40 -20.37
CA LEU A 1204 -7.65 10.22 -21.74
C LEU A 1204 -6.64 10.77 -22.77
N VAL A 1205 -6.09 9.92 -23.64
CA VAL A 1205 -5.09 10.32 -24.65
C VAL A 1205 -5.59 10.25 -26.09
N GLU A 1206 -6.58 9.40 -26.40
CA GLU A 1206 -7.19 9.32 -27.74
C GLU A 1206 -8.70 9.04 -27.67
N GLU A 1207 -9.48 9.79 -28.45
CA GLU A 1207 -10.90 9.56 -28.74
C GLU A 1207 -11.01 9.23 -30.24
N HIS A 1208 -11.69 8.13 -30.56
CA HIS A 1208 -11.88 7.64 -31.92
C HIS A 1208 -13.37 7.58 -32.26
N HIS A 1209 -13.86 8.56 -33.02
CA HIS A 1209 -15.26 8.72 -33.42
C HIS A 1209 -15.51 8.15 -34.83
N THR A 1210 -16.43 7.19 -34.90
CA THR A 1210 -16.93 6.57 -36.13
C THR A 1210 -18.44 6.75 -36.24
N VAL A 1211 -18.91 7.25 -37.38
CA VAL A 1211 -20.33 7.26 -37.76
C VAL A 1211 -20.54 6.13 -38.77
N HIS A 1212 -21.53 5.26 -38.53
CA HIS A 1212 -21.78 4.06 -39.34
C HIS A 1212 -22.77 4.26 -40.50
N GLU A 1213 -23.25 5.50 -40.69
CA GLU A 1213 -24.06 5.90 -41.84
C GLU A 1213 -23.27 6.80 -42.81
N GLY A 1214 -23.28 6.41 -44.09
CA GLY A 1214 -22.59 7.12 -45.17
C GLY A 1214 -21.06 6.94 -45.15
N ALA A 1215 -20.39 7.50 -46.16
CA ALA A 1215 -18.93 7.50 -46.26
C ALA A 1215 -18.31 8.63 -45.39
N ALA A 1216 -18.70 8.68 -44.12
CA ALA A 1216 -18.19 9.68 -43.17
C ALA A 1216 -16.70 9.42 -42.85
N PRO A 1217 -15.85 10.46 -42.79
CA PRO A 1217 -14.47 10.29 -42.35
C PRO A 1217 -14.41 10.00 -40.84
N VAL A 1218 -13.57 9.05 -40.45
CA VAL A 1218 -13.28 8.78 -39.03
C VAL A 1218 -12.58 10.00 -38.44
N THR A 1219 -13.04 10.45 -37.27
CA THR A 1219 -12.43 11.58 -36.57
C THR A 1219 -11.70 11.08 -35.33
N VAL A 1220 -10.40 11.35 -35.27
CA VAL A 1220 -9.56 11.05 -34.11
C VAL A 1220 -9.22 12.36 -33.41
N THR A 1221 -9.33 12.40 -32.09
CA THR A 1221 -8.81 13.49 -31.26
C THR A 1221 -7.82 12.93 -30.25
N THR A 1222 -6.61 13.49 -30.17
CA THR A 1222 -5.59 13.12 -29.18
C THR A 1222 -5.26 14.26 -28.24
N TRP A 1223 -4.77 13.94 -27.05
CA TRP A 1223 -4.40 14.91 -26.02
C TRP A 1223 -3.04 14.59 -25.39
N ASP A 1224 -2.31 15.65 -25.04
CA ASP A 1224 -1.08 15.57 -24.23
C ASP A 1224 -1.23 16.45 -22.99
N HIS A 1225 -0.78 15.92 -21.85
CA HIS A 1225 -1.08 16.41 -20.49
C HIS A 1225 0.20 16.65 -19.66
N THR A 1226 0.07 17.32 -18.52
CA THR A 1226 1.06 17.33 -17.41
C THR A 1226 0.29 17.20 -16.11
N GLY A 1227 0.46 16.08 -15.41
CA GLY A 1227 -0.57 15.62 -14.48
C GLY A 1227 -1.92 15.57 -15.21
N LEU A 1228 -2.98 16.05 -14.56
CA LEU A 1228 -4.31 16.13 -15.16
C LEU A 1228 -4.55 17.37 -16.06
N HIS A 1229 -3.56 18.27 -16.24
CA HIS A 1229 -3.74 19.49 -17.02
C HIS A 1229 -3.50 19.24 -18.52
N PRO A 1230 -4.50 19.38 -19.40
CA PRO A 1230 -4.30 19.26 -20.85
C PRO A 1230 -3.44 20.43 -21.39
N LEU A 1231 -2.37 20.10 -22.11
CA LEU A 1231 -1.45 21.05 -22.74
C LEU A 1231 -1.80 21.27 -24.22
N THR A 1232 -2.11 20.18 -24.93
CA THR A 1232 -2.41 20.21 -26.35
C THR A 1232 -3.54 19.25 -26.71
N GLN A 1233 -4.19 19.54 -27.84
CA GLN A 1233 -5.14 18.64 -28.47
C GLN A 1233 -4.91 18.62 -29.99
N THR A 1234 -4.87 17.44 -30.59
CA THR A 1234 -4.76 17.27 -32.05
C THR A 1234 -5.96 16.51 -32.59
N THR A 1235 -6.75 17.13 -33.47
CA THR A 1235 -7.83 16.45 -34.20
C THR A 1235 -7.38 16.12 -35.62
N ARG A 1236 -7.66 14.90 -36.08
CA ARG A 1236 -7.32 14.33 -37.38
C ARG A 1236 -8.56 13.73 -38.03
N SER A 1237 -8.67 13.78 -39.36
CA SER A 1237 -9.72 13.10 -40.12
C SER A 1237 -9.12 12.10 -41.11
N LEU A 1238 -9.49 10.82 -40.95
CA LEU A 1238 -8.99 9.68 -41.72
C LEU A 1238 -10.05 9.21 -42.74
N GLN A 1239 -9.63 8.73 -43.91
CA GLN A 1239 -10.55 8.10 -44.86
C GLN A 1239 -11.08 6.75 -44.34
N ALA A 1240 -12.39 6.52 -44.54
CA ALA A 1240 -13.02 5.23 -44.27
C ALA A 1240 -12.39 4.12 -45.11
N GLY A 1241 -11.92 3.05 -44.46
CA GLY A 1241 -11.19 1.95 -45.11
C GLY A 1241 -9.70 2.22 -45.37
N GLY A 1242 -9.15 3.33 -44.89
CA GLY A 1242 -7.71 3.59 -44.95
C GLY A 1242 -6.90 2.68 -44.00
N ASP A 1243 -5.83 2.09 -44.53
CA ASP A 1243 -4.86 1.30 -43.75
C ASP A 1243 -4.14 2.21 -42.72
N PRO A 1244 -4.21 1.92 -41.40
CA PRO A 1244 -3.56 2.74 -40.37
C PRO A 1244 -2.04 2.76 -40.49
N ALA A 1245 -1.42 1.71 -41.05
CA ALA A 1245 0.03 1.69 -41.33
C ALA A 1245 0.45 2.61 -42.49
N LYS A 1246 -0.51 3.28 -43.16
CA LYS A 1246 -0.28 4.21 -44.28
C LYS A 1246 -0.83 5.62 -44.01
N ALA A 1247 -0.88 6.03 -42.74
CA ALA A 1247 -1.51 7.26 -42.25
C ALA A 1247 -1.15 8.55 -43.02
N ASP A 1248 0.11 8.71 -43.46
CA ASP A 1248 0.60 9.92 -44.15
C ASP A 1248 -0.04 10.16 -45.54
N GLN A 1249 -0.77 9.18 -46.09
CA GLN A 1249 -1.59 9.32 -47.31
C GLN A 1249 -3.11 9.32 -47.06
N SER A 1250 -3.58 9.10 -45.83
CA SER A 1250 -5.02 9.01 -45.50
C SER A 1250 -5.55 10.13 -44.58
N GLU A 1251 -4.68 10.95 -43.98
CA GLU A 1251 -5.04 12.15 -43.20
C GLU A 1251 -5.45 13.34 -44.11
N ILE A 1252 -6.73 13.73 -44.09
CA ILE A 1252 -7.26 14.82 -44.96
C ILE A 1252 -7.10 16.21 -44.35
N ASP A 1253 -7.40 16.38 -43.06
CA ASP A 1253 -7.44 17.69 -42.40
C ASP A 1253 -6.98 17.56 -40.94
N ARG A 1254 -5.78 18.11 -40.64
CA ARG A 1254 -5.17 18.10 -39.29
C ARG A 1254 -5.34 19.44 -38.59
N ARG A 1255 -5.68 19.40 -37.29
CA ARG A 1255 -5.90 20.61 -36.47
C ARG A 1255 -5.24 20.45 -35.11
N PHE A 1256 -4.29 21.33 -34.79
CA PHE A 1256 -3.62 21.41 -33.49
C PHE A 1256 -4.21 22.56 -32.67
N ARG A 1257 -4.32 22.36 -31.35
CA ARG A 1257 -4.71 23.36 -30.35
C ARG A 1257 -3.72 23.32 -29.19
N ALA A 1258 -3.18 24.47 -28.82
CA ALA A 1258 -2.64 24.66 -27.47
C ALA A 1258 -3.81 24.91 -26.51
N ILE A 1259 -3.71 24.36 -25.29
CA ILE A 1259 -4.70 24.52 -24.22
C ILE A 1259 -4.06 25.31 -23.07
N VAL A 1260 -4.85 26.18 -22.46
CA VAL A 1260 -4.52 26.92 -21.24
C VAL A 1260 -5.66 26.71 -20.26
N THR A 1261 -5.32 26.25 -19.06
CA THR A 1261 -6.27 25.96 -18.00
C THR A 1261 -6.33 27.10 -16.97
N ASP A 1262 -7.38 27.11 -16.15
CA ASP A 1262 -7.32 27.74 -14.82
C ASP A 1262 -6.65 26.82 -13.79
N LEU A 1263 -6.76 27.18 -12.51
CA LEU A 1263 -6.16 26.48 -11.37
C LEU A 1263 -6.58 25.01 -11.27
N VAL A 1264 -7.84 24.69 -11.59
CA VAL A 1264 -8.41 23.34 -11.45
C VAL A 1264 -8.36 22.53 -12.76
N GLY A 1265 -7.50 22.93 -13.71
CA GLY A 1265 -7.32 22.20 -14.97
C GLY A 1265 -8.42 22.42 -16.02
N THR A 1266 -9.41 23.28 -15.78
CA THR A 1266 -10.49 23.52 -16.75
C THR A 1266 -9.97 24.33 -17.95
N PRO A 1267 -10.14 23.89 -19.22
CA PRO A 1267 -9.72 24.64 -20.40
C PRO A 1267 -10.48 25.97 -20.58
N THR A 1268 -9.85 27.12 -20.28
CA THR A 1268 -10.56 28.41 -20.23
C THR A 1268 -10.52 29.26 -21.50
N VAL A 1269 -9.82 28.83 -22.57
CA VAL A 1269 -9.68 29.64 -23.81
C VAL A 1269 -9.99 28.83 -25.09
N PRO A 1270 -11.20 28.95 -25.67
CA PRO A 1270 -11.57 28.25 -26.90
C PRO A 1270 -11.12 29.01 -28.16
N TYR A 1271 -9.82 29.00 -28.47
CA TYR A 1271 -9.30 29.59 -29.72
C TYR A 1271 -9.71 28.80 -30.98
N LYS A 1272 -10.93 29.08 -31.47
CA LYS A 1272 -11.34 28.74 -32.84
C LYS A 1272 -10.41 29.46 -33.83
N HIS A 1273 -9.74 28.68 -34.68
CA HIS A 1273 -8.98 29.10 -35.87
C HIS A 1273 -7.55 29.66 -35.70
N LEU A 1274 -6.64 28.88 -35.11
CA LEU A 1274 -5.24 28.87 -35.56
C LEU A 1274 -5.03 27.74 -36.60
N LYS A 1275 -5.43 28.00 -37.86
CA LYS A 1275 -5.14 27.09 -39.00
C LYS A 1275 -3.66 27.16 -39.41
N MET A 1276 -2.78 26.63 -38.56
CA MET A 1276 -1.39 26.35 -38.93
C MET A 1276 -1.33 25.15 -39.88
N ARG A 1277 -1.56 25.37 -41.18
CA ARG A 1277 -1.21 24.40 -42.22
C ARG A 1277 0.30 24.18 -42.22
N ARG A 1278 0.75 22.94 -42.44
CA ARG A 1278 2.12 22.68 -42.93
C ARG A 1278 2.35 23.50 -44.21
N LYS A 1279 3.59 23.94 -44.39
CA LYS A 1279 4.13 24.40 -45.67
C LYS A 1279 5.06 23.32 -46.21
#